data_AF-A0A3B1CGB2-F1
#
_entry.id   AF-A0A3B1CGB2-F1
#
_cell.length_a   1.000
_cell.length_b   1.000
_cell.length_c   1.000
_cell.angle_alpha   90.00
_cell.angle_beta   90.00
_cell.angle_gamma   90.00
#
_symmetry.space_group_name_H-M   'P 1'
#
loop_
_entity.id
_entity.type
_entity.pdbx_description
1 polymer ?
#
loop_
_entity_poly.entity_id
_entity_poly.type
_entity_poly.pdbx_seq_one_letter_code
_entity_poly.pdbx_strand_id
1 'polypeptide(L)'
;MINKSFVKNINRILFLNLLAASFSFTDPAFIFAQDNFVFENLSIPQGLSNPTINCIYEDKYGFLWLGTEDGLSRYDGYDFKVYKNNPSDSASLPGNSIRTINEDNNGNLWIGGSNVLAKYDRKNNTFKSVKFDSEQNLNQPIIRKIFIDKNNKIWICTDLHGVHLLNPKTMTTKRKKFILNNEEIPNGFIFSIIETSDKELLVADYGSGVFYYNEDSDEFHLYNNLGRKNTGASLLVLYEDEFKRIWIGGERSLFIYNRNTKKTEHVELFSNPSSKYLTQGVIDILKDKEGFLWLATLGDGLYRYNPADDNFLHFTGGGSTNNIKSAGILSLLQDSFGNIWIGTKLNGLYKVDPNKQPMNILKIPEEFKTNSTVDRITVIAKSEKYDNIAIGTAGLGIFWGNLQNGKFKNFHVGQKSNGISSNNVSALTIDKENNLWVGSDAGIDRLNPISGKIRKYFDDKVNYYRGFNVMDMKFDKAGRLFVAYTGGVDVLFPNQNIIKKIPSVANRELKPDLQKDIIKLANSVKPIASILKVSEQKIFEQEFSLSDSAKIIIIGVGEGQTIFEIMSDFGWIEDENNKLIWGMHNTSKSFHFQGGIKNRIMLKTLRLKKGKYKLKYLSDVGHYYSNYNVQAPKDSSLWGIQVIRINDKQFRDFSERIDQENKNSDKMLVEIPNSIFISKSYENILWIGTTAQGLFKYNLSDGEFTQYKKNTGTVADYAVDNDVYFVMEDNRGIVWFSSPNGLGKLNPKTEKIKYFTAKDGLPTNLISAIQEDNFGNLWISSSAGLTTLVRNSEGEKETFINIDVKDGLQGYSFSRATWKTKNGELFFGGYNGLNYFTPARTNQTKPKIVFTDLKISDVSVFSGIANSPLKNNLNDTDELTLNYSQNNIAFQFAPIHYSRPQRNLIAYKLEGLNKEWVYSKLHFASFTNLEPGEYTFKLKAANGDGIWSDEEKTIHIKIKPPYWRTTFAYFLYAFGFVGFIFGIDRIQRRRLLAKTKEKMKYQEAEHRAETAELQAQAAEAQAKVIQIENERKTKELEEARQLQLSMLPKELPNLPHLDIAVYMQTATEVGGDYYDFSCKENGSINICLGDATGHGMKAGTLVSMMKSLFTANSISKSLEDFFSSSNQALKNSKLDKMMMAFAMVNINGSKVKFCNAGIPPFYLIRNNEIEELNLHGMPLGAMNNTEYKVEERKLSVSDTILMMSDGFPELQNRNGEMFGYDLFKEELEKVKQFSAAEIIEHFKKLGSTWTENKDPDDDVTFVVIKMK
;
A
#
# COMPACT_ATOMS: atom_id res chain seq x y z
N MET A 1 31.24 -13.26 -75.21
CA MET A 1 29.93 -12.73 -74.76
C MET A 1 29.24 -13.80 -73.93
N ILE A 2 29.29 -13.69 -72.61
CA ILE A 2 28.47 -14.51 -71.71
C ILE A 2 27.74 -13.53 -70.79
N ASN A 3 26.46 -13.82 -70.61
CA ASN A 3 25.38 -12.85 -70.45
C ASN A 3 25.32 -12.29 -69.02
N LYS A 4 25.39 -10.96 -68.88
CA LYS A 4 25.38 -10.22 -67.60
C LYS A 4 24.07 -10.36 -66.80
N SER A 5 23.04 -11.02 -67.33
CA SER A 5 21.77 -11.21 -66.61
C SER A 5 21.81 -12.36 -65.58
N PHE A 6 22.68 -13.36 -65.75
CA PHE A 6 22.71 -14.54 -64.88
C PHE A 6 23.38 -14.25 -63.52
N VAL A 7 24.46 -13.46 -63.51
CA VAL A 7 25.17 -13.07 -62.28
C VAL A 7 24.34 -12.06 -61.45
N LYS A 8 23.48 -11.27 -62.09
CA LYS A 8 22.61 -10.31 -61.39
C LYS A 8 21.46 -11.00 -60.65
N ASN A 9 20.94 -12.12 -61.17
CA ASN A 9 19.89 -12.89 -60.50
C ASN A 9 20.42 -13.73 -59.33
N ILE A 10 21.64 -14.28 -59.42
CA ILE A 10 22.25 -15.02 -58.31
C ILE A 10 22.52 -14.08 -57.11
N ASN A 11 23.05 -12.88 -57.34
CA ASN A 11 23.24 -11.91 -56.27
C ASN A 11 21.93 -11.36 -55.71
N ARG A 12 20.86 -11.25 -56.52
CA ARG A 12 19.55 -10.81 -56.03
C ARG A 12 18.84 -11.89 -55.20
N ILE A 13 19.00 -13.16 -55.58
CA ILE A 13 18.47 -14.31 -54.81
C ILE A 13 19.29 -14.53 -53.53
N LEU A 14 20.62 -14.39 -53.57
CA LEU A 14 21.45 -14.41 -52.37
C LEU A 14 21.18 -13.22 -51.44
N PHE A 15 20.94 -12.02 -51.97
CA PHE A 15 20.61 -10.84 -51.17
C PHE A 15 19.17 -10.91 -50.61
N LEU A 16 18.21 -11.48 -51.34
CA LEU A 16 16.85 -11.76 -50.84
C LEU A 16 16.83 -12.89 -49.83
N ASN A 17 17.66 -13.93 -49.99
CA ASN A 17 17.80 -15.00 -48.99
C ASN A 17 18.60 -14.55 -47.77
N LEU A 18 19.56 -13.62 -47.90
CA LEU A 18 20.22 -12.97 -46.76
C LEU A 18 19.29 -11.98 -46.05
N LEU A 19 18.42 -11.27 -46.77
CA LEU A 19 17.35 -10.45 -46.17
C LEU A 19 16.30 -11.31 -45.47
N ALA A 20 15.87 -12.42 -46.07
CA ALA A 20 14.97 -13.38 -45.45
C ALA A 20 15.62 -14.10 -44.26
N ALA A 21 16.92 -14.42 -44.31
CA ALA A 21 17.66 -14.99 -43.17
C ALA A 21 17.92 -13.95 -42.08
N SER A 22 18.07 -12.66 -42.41
CA SER A 22 18.14 -11.58 -41.42
C SER A 22 16.79 -11.19 -40.83
N PHE A 23 15.67 -11.58 -41.47
CA PHE A 23 14.32 -11.50 -40.92
C PHE A 23 13.84 -12.83 -40.29
N SER A 24 14.63 -13.91 -40.39
CA SER A 24 14.35 -15.22 -39.77
C SER A 24 15.13 -15.45 -38.46
N PHE A 25 15.88 -14.44 -38.00
CA PHE A 25 16.37 -14.33 -36.62
C PHE A 25 15.62 -13.22 -35.87
N THR A 26 14.32 -13.11 -36.06
CA THR A 26 13.46 -12.75 -34.93
C THR A 26 13.14 -14.06 -34.24
N ASP A 27 13.77 -14.29 -33.08
CA ASP A 27 13.37 -15.36 -32.15
C ASP A 27 11.84 -15.44 -32.13
N PRO A 28 11.20 -16.56 -32.48
CA PRO A 28 9.82 -16.79 -32.11
C PRO A 28 9.80 -17.10 -30.61
N ALA A 29 10.29 -16.16 -29.79
CA ALA A 29 9.83 -15.98 -28.43
C ALA A 29 8.46 -15.28 -28.48
N PHE A 30 7.55 -15.77 -29.33
CA PHE A 30 6.13 -15.66 -29.02
C PHE A 30 5.90 -16.64 -27.89
N ILE A 31 6.08 -16.08 -26.70
CA ILE A 31 5.57 -16.56 -25.43
C ILE A 31 4.26 -17.28 -25.72
N PHE A 32 4.19 -18.58 -25.43
CA PHE A 32 2.93 -19.20 -25.04
C PHE A 32 2.47 -18.41 -23.83
N ALA A 33 1.74 -17.32 -24.06
CA ALA A 33 1.06 -16.62 -23.01
C ALA A 33 0.06 -17.64 -22.50
N GLN A 34 0.22 -18.04 -21.25
CA GLN A 34 -0.81 -18.80 -20.57
C GLN A 34 -2.06 -17.91 -20.66
N ASP A 35 -3.12 -18.38 -21.34
CA ASP A 35 -4.39 -17.65 -21.57
C ASP A 35 -5.21 -17.48 -20.27
N ASN A 36 -4.56 -17.13 -19.18
CA ASN A 36 -5.14 -16.90 -17.88
C ASN A 36 -5.38 -15.39 -17.72
N PHE A 37 -6.53 -14.91 -18.17
CA PHE A 37 -6.96 -13.53 -17.99
C PHE A 37 -7.50 -13.30 -16.57
N VAL A 38 -7.26 -12.12 -16.01
CA VAL A 38 -7.83 -11.71 -14.71
C VAL A 38 -8.85 -10.60 -14.96
N PHE A 39 -10.13 -10.91 -14.74
CA PHE A 39 -11.22 -9.95 -14.88
C PHE A 39 -11.54 -9.30 -13.53
N GLU A 40 -11.34 -7.98 -13.44
CA GLU A 40 -11.72 -7.17 -12.28
C GLU A 40 -13.17 -6.69 -12.45
N ASN A 41 -13.99 -6.81 -11.42
CA ASN A 41 -15.41 -6.42 -11.46
C ASN A 41 -15.67 -5.14 -10.65
N LEU A 42 -16.36 -4.19 -11.27
CA LEU A 42 -16.88 -2.96 -10.66
C LEU A 42 -18.42 -2.99 -10.74
N SER A 43 -19.08 -2.88 -9.60
CA SER A 43 -20.55 -2.95 -9.48
C SER A 43 -21.06 -1.88 -8.50
N ILE A 44 -22.33 -1.98 -8.09
CA ILE A 44 -23.01 -1.03 -7.20
C ILE A 44 -22.20 -0.72 -5.92
N PRO A 45 -21.58 -1.70 -5.22
CA PRO A 45 -20.79 -1.41 -4.01
C PRO A 45 -19.60 -0.47 -4.24
N GLN A 46 -19.12 -0.34 -5.48
CA GLN A 46 -18.04 0.57 -5.86
C GLN A 46 -18.55 1.97 -6.27
N GLY A 47 -19.87 2.22 -6.26
CA GLY A 47 -20.47 3.52 -6.59
C GLY A 47 -21.18 3.58 -7.95
N LEU A 48 -21.23 2.47 -8.69
CA LEU A 48 -21.93 2.38 -9.97
C LEU A 48 -23.45 2.58 -9.82
N SER A 49 -24.08 3.35 -10.71
CA SER A 49 -25.51 3.66 -10.61
C SER A 49 -26.45 2.47 -10.80
N ASN A 50 -26.12 1.57 -11.73
CA ASN A 50 -26.93 0.40 -12.08
C ASN A 50 -26.01 -0.68 -12.69
N PRO A 51 -26.26 -1.98 -12.42
CA PRO A 51 -25.41 -3.07 -12.90
C PRO A 51 -25.55 -3.39 -14.39
N THR A 52 -26.51 -2.79 -15.09
CA THR A 52 -26.70 -2.95 -16.54
C THR A 52 -25.92 -1.86 -17.27
N ILE A 53 -24.87 -2.23 -18.01
CA ILE A 53 -23.99 -1.29 -18.72
C ILE A 53 -24.22 -1.39 -20.22
N ASN A 54 -25.06 -0.49 -20.72
CA ASN A 54 -25.49 -0.47 -22.12
C ASN A 54 -24.42 0.05 -23.07
N CYS A 55 -23.59 1.00 -22.62
CA CYS A 55 -22.48 1.54 -23.41
C CYS A 55 -21.37 2.06 -22.50
N ILE A 56 -20.16 2.09 -23.06
CA ILE A 56 -18.95 2.58 -22.42
C ILE A 56 -18.28 3.52 -23.42
N TYR A 57 -17.84 4.69 -22.96
CA TYR A 57 -17.13 5.66 -23.78
C TYR A 57 -15.99 6.31 -22.98
N GLU A 58 -14.80 6.41 -23.56
CA GLU A 58 -13.69 7.18 -22.97
C GLU A 58 -13.66 8.56 -23.62
N ASP A 59 -13.71 9.62 -22.80
CA ASP A 59 -13.64 10.98 -23.32
C ASP A 59 -12.21 11.47 -23.57
N LYS A 60 -12.08 12.62 -24.25
CA LYS A 60 -10.77 13.23 -24.54
C LYS A 60 -9.93 13.58 -23.32
N TYR A 61 -10.46 13.55 -22.10
CA TYR A 61 -9.70 13.74 -20.86
C TYR A 61 -9.30 12.40 -20.23
N GLY A 62 -9.84 11.29 -20.71
CA GLY A 62 -9.59 9.93 -20.22
C GLY A 62 -10.66 9.44 -19.25
N PHE A 63 -11.71 10.21 -18.96
CA PHE A 63 -12.80 9.73 -18.11
C PHE A 63 -13.62 8.67 -18.84
N LEU A 64 -13.98 7.61 -18.12
CA LEU A 64 -14.96 6.65 -18.63
C LEU A 64 -16.37 7.12 -18.33
N TRP A 65 -17.23 7.05 -19.34
CA TRP A 65 -18.65 7.36 -19.25
C TRP A 65 -19.44 6.09 -19.55
N LEU A 66 -20.32 5.74 -18.62
CA LEU A 66 -21.10 4.51 -18.63
C LEU A 66 -22.58 4.86 -18.74
N GLY A 67 -23.19 4.45 -19.85
CA GLY A 67 -24.63 4.52 -20.01
C GLY A 67 -25.28 3.32 -19.33
N THR A 68 -26.17 3.57 -18.38
CA THR A 68 -26.84 2.52 -17.61
C THR A 68 -28.36 2.56 -17.79
N GLU A 69 -29.08 1.58 -17.25
CA GLU A 69 -30.55 1.64 -17.24
C GLU A 69 -31.11 2.68 -16.26
N ASP A 70 -30.32 3.11 -15.26
CA ASP A 70 -30.75 4.10 -14.29
C ASP A 70 -29.66 5.16 -14.01
N GLY A 71 -29.35 5.94 -15.03
CA GLY A 71 -28.48 7.12 -14.97
C GLY A 71 -27.23 7.00 -15.83
N LEU A 72 -26.50 8.11 -15.88
CA LEU A 72 -25.19 8.21 -16.53
C LEU A 72 -24.11 8.22 -15.44
N SER A 73 -23.16 7.28 -15.49
CA SER A 73 -22.05 7.24 -14.54
C SER A 73 -20.75 7.69 -15.21
N ARG A 74 -20.03 8.64 -14.61
CA ARG A 74 -18.66 9.01 -15.02
C ARG A 74 -17.67 8.44 -14.00
N TYR A 75 -16.64 7.74 -14.48
CA TYR A 75 -15.60 7.11 -13.68
C TYR A 75 -14.23 7.69 -14.02
N ASP A 76 -13.44 8.00 -13.00
CA ASP A 76 -12.09 8.58 -13.13
C ASP A 76 -10.95 7.62 -12.76
N GLY A 77 -11.30 6.36 -12.46
CA GLY A 77 -10.36 5.34 -11.99
C GLY A 77 -10.45 5.09 -10.48
N TYR A 78 -11.13 5.98 -9.75
CA TYR A 78 -11.28 5.92 -8.31
C TYR A 78 -12.73 5.97 -7.90
N ASP A 79 -13.45 6.99 -8.36
CA ASP A 79 -14.80 7.30 -7.92
C ASP A 79 -15.79 7.40 -9.09
N PHE A 80 -17.04 7.05 -8.82
CA PHE A 80 -18.14 7.26 -9.75
C PHE A 80 -18.89 8.55 -9.42
N LYS A 81 -19.07 9.40 -10.42
CA LYS A 81 -20.02 10.52 -10.39
C LYS A 81 -21.26 10.16 -11.20
N VAL A 82 -22.40 10.04 -10.51
CA VAL A 82 -23.67 9.64 -11.12
C VAL A 82 -24.53 10.87 -11.44
N TYR A 83 -25.05 10.93 -12.66
CA TYR A 83 -26.01 11.92 -13.11
C TYR A 83 -27.36 11.24 -13.35
N LYS A 84 -28.42 11.80 -12.75
CA LYS A 84 -29.81 11.33 -12.89
C LYS A 84 -30.71 12.47 -13.33
N ASN A 85 -31.87 12.10 -13.84
CA ASN A 85 -32.96 13.00 -14.13
C ASN A 85 -33.55 13.55 -12.84
N ASN A 86 -33.67 14.87 -12.80
CA ASN A 86 -34.46 15.60 -11.84
C ASN A 86 -35.51 16.40 -12.64
N PRO A 87 -36.79 15.99 -12.64
CA PRO A 87 -37.84 16.66 -13.39
C PRO A 87 -37.99 18.16 -13.08
N SER A 88 -37.59 18.59 -11.89
CA SER A 88 -37.63 20.00 -11.46
C SER A 88 -36.44 20.83 -11.92
N ASP A 89 -35.39 20.19 -12.46
CA ASP A 89 -34.16 20.85 -12.91
C ASP A 89 -33.91 20.57 -14.40
N SER A 90 -34.19 21.57 -15.24
CA SER A 90 -33.96 21.52 -16.68
C SER A 90 -32.49 21.37 -17.09
N ALA A 91 -31.55 21.60 -16.17
CA ALA A 91 -30.12 21.42 -16.36
C ALA A 91 -29.64 20.00 -16.00
N SER A 92 -30.52 19.17 -15.43
CA SER A 92 -30.25 17.77 -15.13
C SER A 92 -30.40 16.87 -16.37
N LEU A 93 -30.02 15.60 -16.24
CA LEU A 93 -30.12 14.63 -17.34
C LEU A 93 -31.60 14.45 -17.76
N PRO A 94 -31.97 14.51 -19.05
CA PRO A 94 -33.40 14.45 -19.43
C PRO A 94 -34.14 13.14 -19.14
N GLY A 95 -33.41 12.06 -18.86
CA GLY A 95 -33.95 10.74 -18.50
C GLY A 95 -32.83 9.78 -18.11
N ASN A 96 -33.17 8.63 -17.52
CA ASN A 96 -32.16 7.78 -16.87
C ASN A 96 -31.66 6.59 -17.72
N SER A 97 -32.45 6.07 -18.66
CA SER A 97 -32.03 4.90 -19.47
C SER A 97 -31.15 5.36 -20.62
N ILE A 98 -29.84 5.18 -20.49
CA ILE A 98 -28.83 5.61 -21.46
C ILE A 98 -28.35 4.40 -22.27
N ARG A 99 -28.32 4.54 -23.59
CA ARG A 99 -27.96 3.47 -24.55
C ARG A 99 -26.70 3.77 -25.35
N THR A 100 -26.35 5.05 -25.53
CA THR A 100 -25.22 5.45 -26.36
C THR A 100 -24.64 6.79 -25.92
N ILE A 101 -23.32 6.92 -26.04
CA ILE A 101 -22.55 8.13 -25.72
C ILE A 101 -21.52 8.31 -26.83
N ASN A 102 -21.32 9.55 -27.28
CA ASN A 102 -20.29 9.88 -28.27
C ASN A 102 -19.76 11.31 -28.05
N GLU A 103 -18.51 11.60 -28.44
CA GLU A 103 -17.89 12.92 -28.35
C GLU A 103 -17.63 13.51 -29.74
N ASP A 104 -18.08 14.74 -29.98
CA ASP A 104 -17.79 15.45 -31.23
C ASP A 104 -16.36 16.02 -31.26
N ASN A 105 -15.90 16.46 -32.43
CA ASN A 105 -14.55 17.02 -32.60
C ASN A 105 -14.29 18.30 -31.78
N ASN A 106 -15.34 18.93 -31.23
CA ASN A 106 -15.23 20.09 -30.35
C ASN A 106 -15.16 19.67 -28.86
N GLY A 107 -15.19 18.38 -28.55
CA GLY A 107 -15.17 17.85 -27.20
C GLY A 107 -16.52 17.87 -26.48
N ASN A 108 -17.65 18.00 -27.19
CA ASN A 108 -18.97 17.91 -26.58
C ASN A 108 -19.43 16.45 -26.52
N LEU A 109 -19.95 16.02 -25.37
CA LEU A 109 -20.57 14.70 -25.23
C LEU A 109 -22.05 14.76 -25.58
N TRP A 110 -22.44 13.83 -26.45
CA TRP A 110 -23.81 13.58 -26.88
C TRP A 110 -24.28 12.26 -26.28
N ILE A 111 -25.44 12.30 -25.64
CA ILE A 111 -25.98 11.21 -24.84
C ILE A 111 -27.35 10.84 -25.41
N GLY A 112 -27.53 9.56 -25.69
CA GLY A 112 -28.74 9.00 -26.30
C GLY A 112 -29.28 7.82 -25.49
N GLY A 113 -30.60 7.70 -25.42
CA GLY A 113 -31.27 6.57 -24.77
C GLY A 113 -32.79 6.61 -24.90
N SER A 114 -33.48 6.02 -23.93
CA SER A 114 -34.95 5.97 -23.92
C SER A 114 -35.49 7.32 -23.45
N ASN A 115 -36.09 8.11 -24.36
CA ASN A 115 -36.50 9.50 -24.10
C ASN A 115 -35.34 10.43 -23.69
N VAL A 116 -34.10 10.09 -24.05
CA VAL A 116 -32.91 10.90 -23.74
C VAL A 116 -32.19 11.23 -25.03
N LEU A 117 -32.16 12.51 -25.39
CA LEU A 117 -31.22 13.06 -26.35
C LEU A 117 -30.68 14.37 -25.81
N ALA A 118 -29.41 14.37 -25.38
CA ALA A 118 -28.85 15.50 -24.66
C ALA A 118 -27.41 15.77 -25.06
N LYS A 119 -27.03 17.05 -24.96
CA LYS A 119 -25.65 17.51 -24.96
C LYS A 119 -25.21 17.79 -23.53
N TYR A 120 -24.07 17.25 -23.11
CA TYR A 120 -23.45 17.60 -21.82
C TYR A 120 -22.57 18.84 -21.98
N ASP A 121 -22.92 19.89 -21.24
CA ASP A 121 -22.14 21.12 -21.12
C ASP A 121 -21.08 20.96 -20.02
N ARG A 122 -19.87 20.59 -20.44
CA ARG A 122 -18.71 20.37 -19.56
C ARG A 122 -18.30 21.62 -18.76
N LYS A 123 -18.57 22.83 -19.26
CA LYS A 123 -18.13 24.09 -18.61
C LYS A 123 -18.91 24.37 -17.34
N ASN A 124 -20.18 23.99 -17.34
CA ASN A 124 -21.15 24.25 -16.29
C ASN A 124 -21.58 22.98 -15.55
N ASN A 125 -21.14 21.81 -16.04
CA ASN A 125 -21.55 20.50 -15.52
C ASN A 125 -23.09 20.31 -15.58
N THR A 126 -23.70 20.66 -16.72
CA THR A 126 -25.16 20.60 -16.96
C THR A 126 -25.51 19.89 -18.26
N PHE A 127 -26.77 19.55 -18.48
CA PHE A 127 -27.27 18.91 -19.69
C PHE A 127 -28.26 19.80 -20.43
N LYS A 128 -28.22 19.77 -21.77
CA LYS A 128 -29.16 20.48 -22.64
C LYS A 128 -29.87 19.48 -23.54
N SER A 129 -31.19 19.39 -23.42
CA SER A 129 -32.03 18.51 -24.23
C SER A 129 -32.07 18.95 -25.71
N VAL A 130 -32.10 17.98 -26.61
CA VAL A 130 -32.23 18.17 -28.07
C VAL A 130 -33.65 17.79 -28.48
N LYS A 131 -34.27 18.58 -29.35
CA LYS A 131 -35.64 18.33 -29.81
C LYS A 131 -35.65 17.55 -31.12
N PHE A 132 -36.55 16.58 -31.24
CA PHE A 132 -36.88 15.99 -32.53
C PHE A 132 -37.78 16.95 -33.33
N ASP A 133 -37.59 16.99 -34.65
CA ASP A 133 -38.45 17.74 -35.54
C ASP A 133 -39.87 17.15 -35.54
N SER A 134 -40.87 18.02 -35.38
CA SER A 134 -42.20 17.69 -34.88
C SER A 134 -43.22 17.35 -35.97
N GLU A 135 -42.79 16.94 -37.16
CA GLU A 135 -43.70 16.77 -38.30
C GLU A 135 -44.76 15.66 -38.14
N GLN A 136 -44.74 14.82 -37.10
CA GLN A 136 -45.64 13.65 -37.02
C GLN A 136 -46.33 13.33 -35.68
N ASN A 137 -46.30 14.17 -34.64
CA ASN A 137 -46.95 13.86 -33.34
C ASN A 137 -46.56 12.46 -32.77
N LEU A 138 -45.31 12.04 -32.95
CA LEU A 138 -44.84 10.71 -32.55
C LEU A 138 -44.34 10.70 -31.09
N ASN A 139 -44.55 9.58 -30.39
CA ASN A 139 -43.84 9.28 -29.16
C ASN A 139 -42.31 9.38 -29.41
N GLN A 140 -41.56 9.94 -28.46
CA GLN A 140 -40.10 10.08 -28.57
C GLN A 140 -39.44 8.70 -28.83
N PRO A 141 -38.62 8.52 -29.88
CA PRO A 141 -38.02 7.23 -30.19
C PRO A 141 -36.92 6.84 -29.19
N ILE A 142 -36.62 5.54 -29.10
CA ILE A 142 -35.44 5.06 -28.35
C ILE A 142 -34.22 5.22 -29.23
N ILE A 143 -33.25 5.98 -28.74
CA ILE A 143 -31.98 6.17 -29.45
C ILE A 143 -31.08 4.97 -29.18
N ARG A 144 -30.68 4.29 -30.25
CA ARG A 144 -29.84 3.08 -30.20
C ARG A 144 -28.36 3.40 -30.34
N LYS A 145 -28.00 4.32 -31.25
CA LYS A 145 -26.61 4.71 -31.50
C LYS A 145 -26.53 6.18 -31.88
N ILE A 146 -25.55 6.90 -31.31
CA ILE A 146 -25.09 8.19 -31.82
C ILE A 146 -23.74 7.96 -32.48
N PHE A 147 -23.60 8.40 -33.73
CA PHE A 147 -22.40 8.25 -34.53
C PHE A 147 -21.99 9.59 -35.11
N ILE A 148 -20.69 9.88 -35.04
CA ILE A 148 -20.12 11.14 -35.52
C ILE A 148 -19.16 10.76 -36.64
N ASP A 149 -19.44 11.22 -37.85
CA ASP A 149 -18.61 10.92 -39.01
C ASP A 149 -17.35 11.80 -39.06
N LYS A 150 -16.41 11.48 -39.96
CA LYS A 150 -15.18 12.27 -40.15
C LYS A 150 -15.42 13.73 -40.54
N ASN A 151 -16.60 14.05 -41.07
CA ASN A 151 -17.01 15.42 -41.41
C ASN A 151 -17.70 16.13 -40.23
N ASN A 152 -17.70 15.51 -39.04
CA ASN A 152 -18.32 16.00 -37.81
C ASN A 152 -19.84 16.17 -37.91
N LYS A 153 -20.52 15.43 -38.82
CA LYS A 153 -21.97 15.30 -38.83
C LYS A 153 -22.38 14.29 -37.76
N ILE A 154 -23.45 14.61 -37.03
CA ILE A 154 -23.93 13.80 -35.91
C ILE A 154 -25.19 13.05 -36.34
N TRP A 155 -25.05 11.74 -36.46
CA TRP A 155 -26.07 10.79 -36.90
C TRP A 155 -26.70 10.10 -35.69
N ILE A 156 -28.03 10.03 -35.66
CA ILE A 156 -28.81 9.46 -34.56
C ILE A 156 -29.63 8.30 -35.12
N CYS A 157 -29.30 7.09 -34.68
CA CYS A 157 -30.01 5.87 -35.03
C CYS A 157 -31.10 5.60 -33.98
N THR A 158 -32.31 5.35 -34.45
CA THR A 158 -33.50 5.10 -33.62
C THR A 158 -34.03 3.69 -33.80
N ASP A 159 -34.99 3.29 -32.98
CA ASP A 159 -35.70 2.01 -33.11
C ASP A 159 -36.90 2.07 -34.06
N LEU A 160 -37.62 3.18 -34.14
CA LEU A 160 -38.87 3.25 -34.90
C LEU A 160 -38.86 4.26 -36.06
N HIS A 161 -37.84 5.11 -36.18
CA HIS A 161 -37.85 6.25 -37.11
C HIS A 161 -36.59 6.38 -37.97
N GLY A 162 -35.76 5.34 -38.02
CA GLY A 162 -34.57 5.29 -38.88
C GLY A 162 -33.45 6.18 -38.35
N VAL A 163 -32.78 6.88 -39.27
CA VAL A 163 -31.62 7.73 -38.97
C VAL A 163 -32.00 9.20 -39.08
N HIS A 164 -31.58 9.97 -38.09
CA HIS A 164 -31.72 11.42 -38.07
C HIS A 164 -30.34 12.10 -38.10
N LEU A 165 -30.27 13.25 -38.77
CA LEU A 165 -29.11 14.12 -38.75
C LEU A 165 -29.36 15.28 -37.78
N LEU A 166 -28.47 15.47 -36.82
CA LEU A 166 -28.57 16.54 -35.82
C LEU A 166 -27.90 17.83 -36.30
N ASN A 167 -28.60 18.95 -36.13
CA ASN A 167 -28.02 20.28 -36.22
C ASN A 167 -27.61 20.76 -34.80
N PRO A 168 -26.30 20.81 -34.49
CA PRO A 168 -25.82 21.16 -33.15
C PRO A 168 -25.99 22.64 -32.79
N LYS A 169 -26.28 23.52 -33.77
CA LYS A 169 -26.53 24.95 -33.52
C LYS A 169 -27.96 25.20 -33.07
N THR A 170 -28.92 24.55 -33.72
CA THR A 170 -30.36 24.71 -33.42
C THR A 170 -30.84 23.70 -32.37
N MET A 171 -30.06 22.67 -32.05
CA MET A 171 -30.44 21.57 -31.16
C MET A 171 -31.71 20.84 -31.64
N THR A 172 -31.82 20.64 -32.96
CA THR A 172 -32.93 19.95 -33.64
C THR A 172 -32.43 18.86 -34.60
N THR A 173 -33.22 17.82 -34.84
CA THR A 173 -32.86 16.69 -35.71
C THR A 173 -33.70 16.65 -36.99
N LYS A 174 -33.18 16.12 -38.11
CA LYS A 174 -33.93 15.92 -39.36
C LYS A 174 -33.87 14.44 -39.79
N ARG A 175 -35.02 13.79 -40.01
CA ARG A 175 -35.09 12.39 -40.47
C ARG A 175 -34.54 12.23 -41.88
N LYS A 176 -33.86 11.12 -42.15
CA LYS A 176 -33.40 10.70 -43.48
C LYS A 176 -34.27 9.58 -44.03
N LYS A 177 -34.54 9.62 -45.33
CA LYS A 177 -35.39 8.64 -46.00
C LYS A 177 -34.62 7.36 -46.30
N PHE A 178 -35.34 6.24 -46.25
CA PHE A 178 -34.84 4.92 -46.61
C PHE A 178 -35.56 4.46 -47.87
N ILE A 179 -34.82 4.08 -48.89
CA ILE A 179 -35.34 3.65 -50.19
C ILE A 179 -35.07 2.16 -50.37
N LEU A 180 -36.13 1.40 -50.61
CA LEU A 180 -36.06 -0.02 -50.98
C LEU A 180 -36.96 -0.23 -52.20
N ASN A 181 -36.39 -0.82 -53.26
CA ASN A 181 -37.09 -1.04 -54.53
C ASN A 181 -37.75 0.24 -55.11
N ASN A 182 -37.06 1.38 -55.01
CA ASN A 182 -37.52 2.72 -55.44
C ASN A 182 -38.71 3.30 -54.67
N GLU A 183 -39.09 2.72 -53.53
CA GLU A 183 -40.13 3.27 -52.65
C GLU A 183 -39.53 3.68 -51.30
N GLU A 184 -40.04 4.78 -50.72
CA GLU A 184 -39.70 5.15 -49.35
C GLU A 184 -40.35 4.15 -48.39
N ILE A 185 -39.52 3.50 -47.58
CA ILE A 185 -39.99 2.58 -46.55
C ILE A 185 -40.02 3.27 -45.18
N PRO A 186 -41.03 2.97 -44.35
CA PRO A 186 -41.13 3.50 -42.99
C PRO A 186 -40.16 2.83 -42.00
N ASN A 187 -39.30 1.92 -42.47
CA ASN A 187 -38.36 1.16 -41.64
C ASN A 187 -37.52 2.05 -40.70
N GLY A 188 -37.02 1.44 -39.63
CA GLY A 188 -35.79 1.92 -39.05
C GLY A 188 -35.49 1.46 -37.63
N PHE A 189 -35.41 0.15 -37.41
CA PHE A 189 -34.73 -0.37 -36.22
C PHE A 189 -33.24 -0.40 -36.51
N ILE A 190 -32.58 0.74 -36.34
CA ILE A 190 -31.16 0.90 -36.70
C ILE A 190 -30.31 0.70 -35.45
N PHE A 191 -29.68 -0.47 -35.35
CA PHE A 191 -28.85 -0.83 -34.19
C PHE A 191 -27.39 -0.41 -34.36
N SER A 192 -26.88 -0.39 -35.59
CA SER A 192 -25.47 -0.12 -35.88
C SER A 192 -25.31 0.76 -37.12
N ILE A 193 -24.27 1.58 -37.06
CA ILE A 193 -23.85 2.51 -38.10
C ILE A 193 -22.32 2.57 -38.08
N ILE A 194 -21.69 2.52 -39.25
CA ILE A 194 -20.24 2.62 -39.41
C ILE A 194 -19.91 3.51 -40.61
N GLU A 195 -18.76 4.18 -40.54
CA GLU A 195 -18.14 4.82 -41.71
C GLU A 195 -16.98 3.94 -42.16
N THR A 196 -17.00 3.50 -43.41
CA THR A 196 -15.97 2.63 -43.96
C THR A 196 -14.65 3.37 -44.25
N SER A 197 -13.60 2.61 -44.50
CA SER A 197 -12.29 3.06 -44.98
C SER A 197 -12.39 3.91 -46.26
N ASP A 198 -13.39 3.66 -47.10
CA ASP A 198 -13.66 4.41 -48.34
C ASP A 198 -14.64 5.58 -48.13
N LYS A 199 -14.95 5.93 -46.88
CA LYS A 199 -15.86 7.02 -46.47
C LYS A 199 -17.34 6.81 -46.82
N GLU A 200 -17.74 5.58 -47.13
CA GLU A 200 -19.16 5.22 -47.25
C GLU A 200 -19.77 5.01 -45.87
N LEU A 201 -20.94 5.60 -45.61
CA LEU A 201 -21.68 5.42 -44.37
C LEU A 201 -22.68 4.28 -44.53
N LEU A 202 -22.55 3.24 -43.70
CA LEU A 202 -23.37 2.03 -43.73
C LEU A 202 -24.19 1.91 -42.45
N VAL A 203 -25.43 1.44 -42.57
CA VAL A 203 -26.33 1.20 -41.44
C VAL A 203 -26.94 -0.19 -41.52
N ALA A 204 -27.03 -0.88 -40.38
CA ALA A 204 -27.73 -2.15 -40.27
C ALA A 204 -29.17 -1.91 -39.83
N ASP A 205 -30.11 -2.20 -40.72
CA ASP A 205 -31.53 -2.31 -40.36
C ASP A 205 -31.81 -3.73 -39.85
N TYR A 206 -32.50 -3.81 -38.72
CA TYR A 206 -32.83 -5.08 -38.07
C TYR A 206 -33.55 -6.05 -39.01
N GLY A 207 -34.43 -5.59 -39.89
CA GLY A 207 -35.28 -6.46 -40.71
C GLY A 207 -34.79 -6.68 -42.15
N SER A 208 -34.12 -5.70 -42.72
CA SER A 208 -34.02 -5.55 -44.19
C SER A 208 -32.61 -5.73 -44.75
N GLY A 209 -31.58 -5.65 -43.89
CA GLY A 209 -30.18 -5.78 -44.28
C GLY A 209 -29.41 -4.47 -44.09
N VAL A 210 -28.33 -4.30 -44.85
CA VAL A 210 -27.43 -3.14 -44.75
C VAL A 210 -27.80 -2.10 -45.82
N PHE A 211 -27.90 -0.84 -45.41
CA PHE A 211 -28.11 0.30 -46.30
C PHE A 211 -26.85 1.18 -46.33
N TYR A 212 -26.61 1.87 -47.43
CA TYR A 212 -25.60 2.92 -47.53
C TYR A 212 -26.25 4.29 -47.72
N TYR A 213 -25.59 5.33 -47.21
CA TYR A 213 -26.01 6.71 -47.42
C TYR A 213 -25.49 7.24 -48.75
N ASN A 214 -26.40 7.73 -49.60
CA ASN A 214 -26.07 8.43 -50.82
C ASN A 214 -26.08 9.95 -50.56
N GLU A 215 -24.92 10.59 -50.67
CA GLU A 215 -24.79 12.03 -50.40
C GLU A 215 -25.51 12.91 -51.43
N ASP A 216 -25.60 12.47 -52.70
CA ASP A 216 -26.22 13.25 -53.78
C ASP A 216 -27.74 13.31 -53.63
N SER A 217 -28.36 12.19 -53.24
CA SER A 217 -29.82 12.13 -53.04
C SER A 217 -30.25 12.52 -51.62
N ASP A 218 -29.31 12.57 -50.64
CA ASP A 218 -29.59 12.73 -49.21
C ASP A 218 -30.46 11.60 -48.60
N GLU A 219 -30.30 10.36 -49.09
CA GLU A 219 -31.14 9.20 -48.76
C GLU A 219 -30.31 7.93 -48.50
N PHE A 220 -30.86 6.98 -47.74
CA PHE A 220 -30.29 5.65 -47.53
C PHE A 220 -30.86 4.65 -48.55
N HIS A 221 -29.97 3.95 -49.26
CA HIS A 221 -30.33 2.94 -50.26
C HIS A 221 -29.85 1.56 -49.84
N LEU A 222 -30.59 0.51 -50.19
CA LEU A 222 -30.17 -0.87 -49.88
C LEU A 222 -28.81 -1.16 -50.53
N TYR A 223 -27.88 -1.72 -49.76
CA TYR A 223 -26.59 -2.13 -50.28
C TYR A 223 -26.76 -3.43 -51.07
N ASN A 224 -26.59 -3.38 -52.40
CA ASN A 224 -26.99 -4.42 -53.36
C ASN A 224 -26.58 -5.87 -53.01
N ASN A 225 -25.46 -6.07 -52.29
CA ASN A 225 -24.97 -7.41 -51.91
C ASN A 225 -25.26 -7.80 -50.45
N LEU A 226 -25.85 -6.92 -49.65
CA LEU A 226 -26.04 -7.09 -48.20
C LEU A 226 -27.51 -6.91 -47.78
N GLY A 227 -28.45 -7.22 -48.67
CA GLY A 227 -29.86 -7.34 -48.30
C GLY A 227 -30.14 -8.61 -47.49
N ARG A 228 -31.32 -8.67 -46.86
CA ARG A 228 -31.77 -9.78 -45.99
C ARG A 228 -31.47 -11.19 -46.50
N LYS A 229 -31.50 -11.44 -47.81
CA LYS A 229 -31.19 -12.77 -48.39
C LYS A 229 -29.74 -13.21 -48.16
N ASN A 230 -28.80 -12.26 -48.09
CA ASN A 230 -27.37 -12.53 -47.99
C ASN A 230 -26.82 -12.37 -46.57
N THR A 231 -27.54 -11.69 -45.69
CA THR A 231 -27.13 -11.38 -44.31
C THR A 231 -28.08 -11.94 -43.24
N GLY A 232 -29.19 -12.55 -43.63
CA GLY A 232 -30.26 -12.91 -42.70
C GLY A 232 -31.07 -11.71 -42.19
N ALA A 233 -31.92 -11.96 -41.20
CA ALA A 233 -32.66 -10.94 -40.44
C ALA A 233 -32.04 -10.80 -39.04
N SER A 234 -32.46 -9.76 -38.31
CA SER A 234 -32.01 -9.40 -36.96
C SER A 234 -30.54 -8.96 -36.88
N LEU A 235 -30.13 -8.03 -37.73
CA LEU A 235 -28.78 -7.44 -37.69
C LEU A 235 -28.62 -6.49 -36.50
N LEU A 236 -27.51 -6.61 -35.77
CA LEU A 236 -27.26 -5.87 -34.53
C LEU A 236 -25.96 -5.06 -34.57
N VAL A 237 -24.91 -5.54 -35.24
CA VAL A 237 -23.61 -4.85 -35.29
C VAL A 237 -22.95 -4.96 -36.66
N LEU A 238 -22.33 -3.86 -37.09
CA LEU A 238 -21.41 -3.79 -38.22
C LEU A 238 -20.02 -3.39 -37.71
N TYR A 239 -18.98 -4.01 -38.27
CA TYR A 239 -17.58 -3.64 -38.02
C TYR A 239 -16.74 -3.87 -39.28
N GLU A 240 -15.94 -2.90 -39.72
CA GLU A 240 -15.00 -3.09 -40.84
C GLU A 240 -13.58 -3.31 -40.29
N ASP A 241 -12.91 -4.36 -40.76
CA ASP A 241 -11.51 -4.63 -40.44
C ASP A 241 -10.52 -4.02 -41.45
N GLU A 242 -9.21 -4.09 -41.17
CA GLU A 242 -8.15 -3.55 -42.03
C GLU A 242 -8.09 -4.18 -43.43
N PHE A 243 -8.70 -5.35 -43.62
CA PHE A 243 -8.74 -6.07 -44.89
C PHE A 243 -9.98 -5.70 -45.73
N LYS A 244 -10.71 -4.65 -45.34
CA LYS A 244 -11.98 -4.21 -45.94
C LYS A 244 -13.05 -5.30 -45.91
N ARG A 245 -13.04 -6.12 -44.86
CA ARG A 245 -14.12 -7.08 -44.60
C ARG A 245 -15.07 -6.47 -43.58
N ILE A 246 -16.36 -6.51 -43.88
CA ILE A 246 -17.42 -6.10 -42.97
C ILE A 246 -17.89 -7.34 -42.21
N TRP A 247 -17.64 -7.34 -40.91
CA TRP A 247 -18.22 -8.25 -39.95
C TRP A 247 -19.63 -7.79 -39.62
N ILE A 248 -20.60 -8.69 -39.80
CA ILE A 248 -22.02 -8.44 -39.65
C ILE A 248 -22.55 -9.43 -38.62
N GLY A 249 -22.75 -8.94 -37.40
CA GLY A 249 -23.32 -9.71 -36.30
C GLY A 249 -24.84 -9.53 -36.22
N GLY A 250 -25.55 -10.62 -36.02
CA GLY A 250 -27.00 -10.63 -35.83
C GLY A 250 -27.46 -11.67 -34.82
N GLU A 251 -28.76 -11.76 -34.60
CA GLU A 251 -29.32 -12.86 -33.80
C GLU A 251 -28.98 -14.19 -34.47
N ARG A 252 -28.19 -15.03 -33.78
CA ARG A 252 -27.85 -16.39 -34.20
C ARG A 252 -26.98 -16.47 -35.46
N SER A 253 -26.30 -15.38 -35.84
CA SER A 253 -25.45 -15.38 -37.03
C SER A 253 -24.30 -14.38 -36.94
N LEU A 254 -23.19 -14.72 -37.61
CA LEU A 254 -22.04 -13.86 -37.84
C LEU A 254 -21.54 -14.07 -39.27
N PHE A 255 -21.61 -13.02 -40.08
CA PHE A 255 -21.17 -13.04 -41.47
C PHE A 255 -19.97 -12.14 -41.67
N ILE A 256 -19.11 -12.49 -42.62
CA ILE A 256 -17.99 -11.67 -43.08
C ILE A 256 -18.22 -11.37 -44.55
N TYR A 257 -18.41 -10.10 -44.89
CA TYR A 257 -18.51 -9.64 -46.26
C TYR A 257 -17.21 -9.00 -46.72
N ASN A 258 -16.54 -9.61 -47.69
CA ASN A 258 -15.34 -9.02 -48.28
C ASN A 258 -15.74 -8.03 -49.37
N ARG A 259 -15.47 -6.73 -49.14
CA ARG A 259 -15.83 -5.66 -50.08
C ARG A 259 -15.07 -5.74 -51.40
N ASN A 260 -13.85 -6.27 -51.39
CA ASN A 260 -13.01 -6.41 -52.59
C ASN A 260 -13.52 -7.53 -53.49
N THR A 261 -13.86 -8.70 -52.93
CA THR A 261 -14.32 -9.86 -53.70
C THR A 261 -15.84 -9.91 -53.87
N LYS A 262 -16.58 -9.09 -53.11
CA LYS A 262 -18.04 -9.06 -53.01
C LYS A 262 -18.63 -10.41 -52.57
N LYS A 263 -17.86 -11.23 -51.86
CA LYS A 263 -18.32 -12.51 -51.30
C LYS A 263 -18.69 -12.37 -49.83
N THR A 264 -19.70 -13.13 -49.42
CA THR A 264 -20.10 -13.28 -48.02
C THR A 264 -19.74 -14.68 -47.54
N GLU A 265 -19.09 -14.78 -46.40
CA GLU A 265 -18.72 -16.02 -45.73
C GLU A 265 -19.42 -16.09 -44.36
N HIS A 266 -19.83 -17.29 -43.95
CA HIS A 266 -20.46 -17.52 -42.65
C HIS A 266 -19.43 -18.10 -41.66
N VAL A 267 -19.41 -17.60 -40.43
CA VAL A 267 -18.47 -18.06 -39.40
C VAL A 267 -19.08 -19.25 -38.63
N GLU A 268 -18.40 -20.41 -38.64
CA GLU A 268 -18.93 -21.70 -38.14
C GLU A 268 -19.17 -21.78 -36.62
N LEU A 269 -18.75 -20.79 -35.83
CA LEU A 269 -18.93 -20.74 -34.36
C LEU A 269 -20.35 -21.06 -33.88
N PHE A 270 -21.37 -20.72 -34.67
CA PHE A 270 -22.79 -20.88 -34.32
C PHE A 270 -23.47 -22.07 -35.01
N SER A 271 -22.75 -22.89 -35.78
CA SER A 271 -23.34 -23.94 -36.63
C SER A 271 -23.48 -25.34 -36.01
N ASN A 272 -23.07 -25.58 -34.75
CA ASN A 272 -23.16 -26.91 -34.15
C ASN A 272 -24.51 -27.15 -33.42
N PRO A 273 -25.40 -28.02 -33.91
CA PRO A 273 -26.74 -28.24 -33.33
C PRO A 273 -26.76 -29.17 -32.10
N SER A 274 -25.60 -29.66 -31.65
CA SER A 274 -25.51 -30.64 -30.56
C SER A 274 -25.38 -30.04 -29.15
N SER A 275 -25.18 -28.73 -29.01
CA SER A 275 -25.24 -28.06 -27.71
C SER A 275 -26.68 -27.65 -27.38
N LYS A 276 -27.14 -27.98 -26.17
CA LYS A 276 -28.49 -27.67 -25.67
C LYS A 276 -28.74 -26.17 -25.42
N TYR A 277 -27.80 -25.30 -25.80
CA TYR A 277 -27.85 -23.85 -25.61
C TYR A 277 -28.12 -23.18 -26.95
N LEU A 278 -29.37 -23.30 -27.39
CA LEU A 278 -29.88 -22.51 -28.51
C LEU A 278 -29.83 -21.02 -28.13
N THR A 279 -28.98 -20.26 -28.86
CA THR A 279 -29.27 -18.94 -29.46
C THR A 279 -28.86 -17.65 -28.72
N GLN A 280 -27.68 -17.09 -29.00
CA GLN A 280 -27.26 -15.73 -28.56
C GLN A 280 -26.45 -15.01 -29.65
N GLY A 281 -26.85 -13.79 -30.02
CA GLY A 281 -26.27 -13.01 -31.13
C GLY A 281 -25.08 -12.13 -30.73
N VAL A 282 -24.23 -11.81 -31.70
CA VAL A 282 -23.12 -10.86 -31.56
C VAL A 282 -23.67 -9.44 -31.65
N ILE A 283 -23.41 -8.62 -30.62
CA ILE A 283 -23.97 -7.26 -30.52
C ILE A 283 -22.95 -6.15 -30.43
N ASP A 284 -21.69 -6.48 -30.17
CA ASP A 284 -20.58 -5.53 -30.24
C ASP A 284 -19.31 -6.25 -30.68
N ILE A 285 -18.47 -5.54 -31.43
CA ILE A 285 -17.20 -6.06 -31.95
C ILE A 285 -16.13 -4.99 -31.71
N LEU A 286 -15.08 -5.37 -30.99
CA LEU A 286 -13.96 -4.50 -30.66
C LEU A 286 -12.65 -5.11 -31.15
N LYS A 287 -11.91 -4.40 -32.00
CA LYS A 287 -10.52 -4.75 -32.28
C LYS A 287 -9.60 -4.15 -31.22
N ASP A 288 -8.76 -4.97 -30.62
CA ASP A 288 -7.71 -4.48 -29.72
C ASP A 288 -6.43 -4.04 -30.47
N LYS A 289 -5.57 -3.31 -29.77
CA LYS A 289 -4.26 -2.84 -30.26
C LYS A 289 -3.32 -3.95 -30.74
N GLU A 290 -3.50 -5.20 -30.30
CA GLU A 290 -2.68 -6.34 -30.75
C GLU A 290 -3.24 -7.00 -32.01
N GLY A 291 -4.46 -6.64 -32.42
CA GLY A 291 -5.11 -7.13 -33.63
C GLY A 291 -6.15 -8.23 -33.39
N PHE A 292 -6.43 -8.60 -32.15
CA PHE A 292 -7.49 -9.56 -31.83
C PHE A 292 -8.86 -8.89 -31.87
N LEU A 293 -9.89 -9.65 -32.26
CA LEU A 293 -11.28 -9.17 -32.21
C LEU A 293 -11.98 -9.74 -30.98
N TRP A 294 -12.58 -8.87 -30.18
CA TRP A 294 -13.42 -9.22 -29.05
C TRP A 294 -14.89 -9.13 -29.47
N LEU A 295 -15.64 -10.19 -29.24
CA LEU A 295 -17.05 -10.32 -29.65
C LEU A 295 -17.94 -10.43 -28.41
N ALA A 296 -18.80 -9.43 -28.21
CA ALA A 296 -19.81 -9.42 -27.16
C ALA A 296 -21.07 -10.16 -27.62
N THR A 297 -21.59 -11.04 -26.75
CA THR A 297 -22.81 -11.79 -27.04
C THR A 297 -23.91 -11.52 -26.03
N LEU A 298 -25.17 -11.62 -26.46
CA LEU A 298 -26.35 -11.35 -25.61
C LEU A 298 -26.56 -12.34 -24.45
N GLY A 299 -25.88 -13.49 -24.45
CA GLY A 299 -26.03 -14.48 -23.39
C GLY A 299 -24.99 -15.60 -23.35
N ASP A 300 -23.98 -15.58 -24.22
CA ASP A 300 -22.97 -16.64 -24.32
C ASP A 300 -21.61 -16.17 -23.80
N GLY A 301 -21.57 -15.03 -23.10
CA GLY A 301 -20.35 -14.42 -22.62
C GLY A 301 -19.58 -13.71 -23.73
N LEU A 302 -18.25 -13.80 -23.64
CA LEU A 302 -17.30 -13.03 -24.45
C LEU A 302 -16.42 -13.98 -25.25
N TYR A 303 -16.16 -13.64 -26.50
CA TYR A 303 -15.18 -14.33 -27.34
C TYR A 303 -14.01 -13.40 -27.69
N ARG A 304 -12.81 -13.96 -27.82
CA ARG A 304 -11.65 -13.30 -28.42
C ARG A 304 -11.17 -14.13 -29.61
N TYR A 305 -11.07 -13.51 -30.76
CA TYR A 305 -10.67 -14.09 -32.02
C TYR A 305 -9.26 -13.66 -32.40
N ASN A 306 -8.42 -14.63 -32.77
CA ASN A 306 -7.11 -14.38 -33.34
C ASN A 306 -7.17 -14.53 -34.87
N PRO A 307 -7.03 -13.45 -35.65
CA PRO A 307 -7.05 -13.54 -37.10
C PRO A 307 -5.82 -14.23 -37.71
N ALA A 308 -4.73 -14.43 -36.94
CA ALA A 308 -3.50 -15.01 -37.47
C ALA A 308 -3.54 -16.55 -37.58
N ASP A 309 -4.23 -17.22 -36.68
CA ASP A 309 -4.36 -18.68 -36.62
C ASP A 309 -5.81 -19.18 -36.67
N ASP A 310 -6.77 -18.27 -36.86
CA ASP A 310 -8.20 -18.53 -36.95
C ASP A 310 -8.81 -19.18 -35.69
N ASN A 311 -8.24 -18.90 -34.51
CA ASN A 311 -8.66 -19.48 -33.24
C ASN A 311 -9.57 -18.55 -32.42
N PHE A 312 -10.52 -19.14 -31.68
CA PHE A 312 -11.42 -18.44 -30.77
C PHE A 312 -11.24 -18.92 -29.33
N LEU A 313 -11.04 -17.95 -28.43
CA LEU A 313 -11.03 -18.17 -26.98
C LEU A 313 -12.37 -17.69 -26.39
N HIS A 314 -13.02 -18.54 -25.59
CA HIS A 314 -14.36 -18.31 -25.05
C HIS A 314 -14.33 -18.12 -23.53
N PHE A 315 -14.96 -17.04 -23.05
CA PHE A 315 -15.08 -16.70 -21.63
C PHE A 315 -16.54 -16.80 -21.17
N THR A 316 -16.87 -17.79 -20.32
CA THR A 316 -18.23 -18.05 -19.80
C THR A 316 -18.33 -18.08 -18.27
N GLY A 317 -19.55 -17.87 -17.75
CA GLY A 317 -19.84 -17.75 -16.32
C GLY A 317 -19.82 -19.03 -15.47
N GLY A 318 -19.08 -20.06 -15.85
CA GLY A 318 -19.22 -21.42 -15.29
C GLY A 318 -18.05 -22.06 -14.55
N GLY A 319 -16.83 -21.47 -14.49
CA GLY A 319 -15.70 -22.17 -13.83
C GLY A 319 -14.46 -21.34 -13.50
N SER A 320 -13.82 -21.67 -12.36
CA SER A 320 -12.62 -21.08 -11.74
C SER A 320 -12.61 -19.55 -11.54
N THR A 321 -11.72 -19.04 -10.68
CA THR A 321 -11.72 -17.66 -10.15
C THR A 321 -11.40 -16.55 -11.17
N ASN A 322 -11.21 -16.91 -12.45
CA ASN A 322 -10.67 -16.04 -13.51
C ASN A 322 -11.63 -15.84 -14.70
N ASN A 323 -12.94 -16.04 -14.54
CA ASN A 323 -13.92 -15.92 -15.62
C ASN A 323 -15.02 -14.87 -15.37
N ILE A 324 -15.56 -14.30 -16.46
CA ILE A 324 -16.69 -13.36 -16.43
C ILE A 324 -17.94 -14.11 -16.01
N LYS A 325 -18.55 -13.72 -14.88
CA LYS A 325 -19.76 -14.38 -14.33
C LYS A 325 -21.04 -14.07 -15.11
N SER A 326 -20.98 -13.17 -16.09
CA SER A 326 -22.14 -12.74 -16.88
C SER A 326 -22.18 -13.43 -18.24
N ALA A 327 -23.34 -13.99 -18.56
CA ALA A 327 -23.68 -14.48 -19.87
C ALA A 327 -23.93 -13.33 -20.87
N GLY A 328 -24.56 -12.23 -20.46
CA GLY A 328 -24.92 -11.13 -21.35
C GLY A 328 -23.89 -10.00 -21.34
N ILE A 329 -23.12 -9.88 -22.42
CA ILE A 329 -22.16 -8.80 -22.65
C ILE A 329 -22.79 -7.79 -23.60
N LEU A 330 -22.90 -6.53 -23.15
CA LEU A 330 -23.67 -5.49 -23.84
C LEU A 330 -22.81 -4.46 -24.57
N SER A 331 -21.59 -4.24 -24.10
CA SER A 331 -20.69 -3.24 -24.69
C SER A 331 -19.24 -3.56 -24.43
N LEU A 332 -18.39 -3.17 -25.37
CA LEU A 332 -16.93 -3.32 -25.30
C LEU A 332 -16.25 -1.97 -25.57
N LEU A 333 -15.16 -1.71 -24.86
CA LEU A 333 -14.29 -0.57 -25.12
C LEU A 333 -12.84 -0.94 -24.79
N GLN A 334 -11.89 -0.63 -25.68
CA GLN A 334 -10.49 -0.56 -25.30
C GLN A 334 -10.16 0.87 -24.92
N ASP A 335 -9.66 1.07 -23.69
CA ASP A 335 -9.21 2.39 -23.27
C ASP A 335 -7.87 2.80 -23.91
N SER A 336 -7.53 4.08 -23.79
CA SER A 336 -6.30 4.67 -24.32
C SER A 336 -5.03 4.02 -23.77
N PHE A 337 -5.10 3.31 -22.65
CA PHE A 337 -4.00 2.58 -22.01
C PHE A 337 -3.92 1.10 -22.43
N GLY A 338 -4.92 0.60 -23.15
CA GLY A 338 -4.97 -0.77 -23.68
C GLY A 338 -5.80 -1.77 -22.87
N ASN A 339 -6.43 -1.36 -21.75
CA ASN A 339 -7.33 -2.25 -21.02
C ASN A 339 -8.64 -2.42 -21.78
N ILE A 340 -9.22 -3.61 -21.68
CA ILE A 340 -10.53 -3.92 -22.26
C ILE A 340 -11.59 -3.82 -21.16
N TRP A 341 -12.60 -3.01 -21.42
CA TRP A 341 -13.75 -2.76 -20.58
C TRP A 341 -14.97 -3.45 -21.16
N ILE A 342 -15.70 -4.16 -20.30
CA ILE A 342 -16.74 -5.11 -20.68
C ILE A 342 -18.00 -4.78 -19.86
N GLY A 343 -18.97 -4.17 -20.52
CA GLY A 343 -20.25 -3.84 -19.94
C GLY A 343 -21.17 -5.06 -19.95
N THR A 344 -21.80 -5.38 -18.83
CA THR A 344 -22.64 -6.58 -18.71
C THR A 344 -24.10 -6.23 -18.44
N LYS A 345 -24.98 -7.21 -18.66
CA LYS A 345 -26.41 -7.06 -18.41
C LYS A 345 -26.78 -7.03 -16.93
N LEU A 346 -26.07 -7.76 -16.07
CA LEU A 346 -26.49 -7.95 -14.66
C LEU A 346 -25.35 -7.84 -13.64
N ASN A 347 -24.09 -7.72 -14.07
CA ASN A 347 -22.93 -7.82 -13.18
C ASN A 347 -22.04 -6.57 -13.22
N GLY A 348 -22.56 -5.44 -13.67
CA GLY A 348 -21.83 -4.19 -13.76
C GLY A 348 -20.78 -4.23 -14.87
N LEU A 349 -19.62 -3.68 -14.56
CA LEU A 349 -18.52 -3.45 -15.47
C LEU A 349 -17.36 -4.38 -15.13
N TYR A 350 -16.86 -5.11 -16.12
CA TYR A 350 -15.60 -5.83 -16.00
C TYR A 350 -14.47 -5.07 -16.69
N LYS A 351 -13.27 -5.22 -16.16
CA LYS A 351 -12.02 -4.72 -16.74
C LYS A 351 -11.04 -5.86 -16.84
N VAL A 352 -10.34 -5.97 -17.96
CA VAL A 352 -9.20 -6.86 -18.14
C VAL A 352 -8.05 -6.08 -18.74
N ASP A 353 -6.87 -6.22 -18.15
CA ASP A 353 -5.63 -5.75 -18.75
C ASP A 353 -5.00 -6.94 -19.49
N PRO A 354 -5.04 -6.98 -20.84
CA PRO A 354 -4.49 -8.11 -21.60
C PRO A 354 -2.97 -8.25 -21.42
N ASN A 355 -2.28 -7.20 -20.97
CA ASN A 355 -0.84 -7.23 -20.69
C ASN A 355 -0.50 -7.69 -19.27
N LYS A 356 -1.50 -7.81 -18.37
CA LYS A 356 -1.30 -8.23 -16.99
C LYS A 356 -1.18 -9.74 -16.90
N GLN A 357 0.05 -10.23 -16.73
CA GLN A 357 0.29 -11.64 -16.39
C GLN A 357 -0.30 -11.95 -14.99
N PRO A 358 -1.06 -13.04 -14.84
CA PRO A 358 -1.62 -13.45 -13.55
C PRO A 358 -0.52 -13.93 -12.59
N MET A 359 -0.66 -13.60 -11.31
CA MET A 359 0.12 -14.20 -10.24
C MET A 359 -0.50 -15.56 -9.90
N ASN A 360 -0.03 -16.64 -10.53
CA ASN A 360 -0.60 -17.95 -10.28
C ASN A 360 -0.20 -18.43 -8.87
N ILE A 361 -1.11 -19.15 -8.21
CA ILE A 361 -0.89 -19.76 -6.90
C ILE A 361 -0.94 -21.27 -7.04
N LEU A 362 0.08 -21.93 -6.51
CA LEU A 362 0.05 -23.36 -6.22
C LEU A 362 0.01 -23.56 -4.71
N LYS A 363 -1.00 -24.29 -4.22
CA LYS A 363 -1.07 -24.72 -2.82
C LYS A 363 -0.57 -26.15 -2.69
N ILE A 364 0.02 -26.48 -1.55
CA ILE A 364 0.28 -27.87 -1.16
C ILE A 364 -1.07 -28.60 -1.13
N PRO A 365 -1.18 -29.85 -1.60
CA PRO A 365 -2.44 -30.60 -1.55
C PRO A 365 -2.97 -30.75 -0.12
N GLU A 366 -4.29 -30.60 0.08
CA GLU A 366 -4.92 -30.57 1.41
C GLU A 366 -4.70 -31.85 2.21
N GLU A 367 -4.57 -33.01 1.56
CA GLU A 367 -4.32 -34.29 2.22
C GLU A 367 -2.98 -34.37 2.96
N PHE A 368 -2.04 -33.46 2.67
CA PHE A 368 -0.76 -33.36 3.37
C PHE A 368 -0.69 -32.18 4.34
N LYS A 369 -1.69 -31.28 4.34
CA LYS A 369 -1.69 -30.11 5.21
C LYS A 369 -2.04 -30.47 6.65
N THR A 370 -1.39 -29.77 7.56
CA THR A 370 -1.63 -29.91 9.00
C THR A 370 -2.14 -28.63 9.65
N ASN A 371 -2.34 -27.56 8.86
CA ASN A 371 -2.67 -26.20 9.32
C ASN A 371 -1.67 -25.67 10.37
N SER A 372 -0.40 -26.10 10.27
CA SER A 372 0.68 -25.74 11.20
C SER A 372 1.85 -25.09 10.47
N THR A 373 2.86 -24.62 11.22
CA THR A 373 4.10 -24.05 10.64
C THR A 373 4.87 -25.02 9.74
N VAL A 374 4.55 -26.32 9.82
CA VAL A 374 5.13 -27.42 9.04
C VAL A 374 4.76 -27.31 7.54
N ASP A 375 3.65 -26.64 7.22
CA ASP A 375 3.17 -26.47 5.84
C ASP A 375 3.95 -25.37 5.06
N ARG A 376 4.86 -24.64 5.73
CA ARG A 376 5.64 -23.54 5.15
C ARG A 376 6.62 -24.04 4.08
N ILE A 377 6.53 -23.49 2.86
CA ILE A 377 7.53 -23.71 1.81
C ILE A 377 8.79 -22.94 2.17
N THR A 378 9.94 -23.62 2.21
CA THR A 378 11.23 -23.06 2.65
C THR A 378 12.22 -22.88 1.52
N VAL A 379 12.16 -23.75 0.50
CA VAL A 379 13.07 -23.71 -0.65
C VAL A 379 12.42 -24.38 -1.87
N ILE A 380 12.80 -23.97 -3.07
CA ILE A 380 12.24 -24.45 -4.34
C ILE A 380 13.38 -24.72 -5.32
N ALA A 381 13.19 -25.71 -6.19
CA ALA A 381 13.99 -25.87 -7.40
C ALA A 381 13.14 -26.41 -8.57
N LYS A 382 13.36 -25.96 -9.80
CA LYS A 382 12.64 -26.45 -10.99
C LYS A 382 13.58 -27.15 -11.96
N SER A 383 13.20 -28.33 -12.41
CA SER A 383 13.89 -29.10 -13.46
C SER A 383 13.30 -28.80 -14.82
N GLU A 384 14.10 -28.18 -15.67
CA GLU A 384 13.75 -27.90 -17.06
C GLU A 384 13.62 -29.18 -17.90
N LYS A 385 14.36 -30.25 -17.53
CA LYS A 385 14.36 -31.52 -18.26
C LYS A 385 13.03 -32.28 -18.14
N TYR A 386 12.42 -32.24 -16.95
CA TYR A 386 11.20 -32.96 -16.64
C TYR A 386 9.97 -32.06 -16.54
N ASP A 387 10.15 -30.74 -16.67
CA ASP A 387 9.16 -29.71 -16.39
C ASP A 387 8.47 -29.87 -15.02
N ASN A 388 9.24 -30.35 -14.03
CA ASN A 388 8.75 -30.58 -12.67
C ASN A 388 9.40 -29.61 -11.69
N ILE A 389 8.62 -29.26 -10.66
CA ILE A 389 9.07 -28.46 -9.54
C ILE A 389 9.30 -29.36 -8.31
N ALA A 390 10.37 -29.06 -7.58
CA ALA A 390 10.70 -29.57 -6.27
C ALA A 390 10.41 -28.49 -5.23
N ILE A 391 9.59 -28.81 -4.23
CA ILE A 391 9.17 -27.91 -3.16
C ILE A 391 9.61 -28.50 -1.83
N GLY A 392 10.57 -27.87 -1.16
CA GLY A 392 10.99 -28.21 0.19
C GLY A 392 10.17 -27.46 1.23
N THR A 393 9.91 -28.11 2.37
CA THR A 393 9.04 -27.58 3.44
C THR A 393 9.70 -27.64 4.81
N ALA A 394 9.14 -26.89 5.77
CA ALA A 394 9.54 -26.89 7.18
C ALA A 394 8.97 -28.10 7.97
N GLY A 395 8.97 -29.30 7.37
CA GLY A 395 8.65 -30.54 8.09
C GLY A 395 7.75 -31.56 7.38
N LEU A 396 7.29 -31.30 6.15
CA LEU A 396 6.60 -32.28 5.30
C LEU A 396 7.53 -32.96 4.26
N GLY A 397 8.82 -32.64 4.27
CA GLY A 397 9.80 -33.14 3.32
C GLY A 397 9.74 -32.40 1.97
N ILE A 398 9.80 -33.15 0.87
CA ILE A 398 9.91 -32.63 -0.49
C ILE A 398 8.73 -33.09 -1.34
N PHE A 399 8.10 -32.16 -2.04
CA PHE A 399 7.11 -32.46 -3.08
C PHE A 399 7.75 -32.30 -4.47
N TRP A 400 7.62 -33.30 -5.33
CA TRP A 400 8.10 -33.29 -6.71
C TRP A 400 6.96 -33.55 -7.68
N GLY A 401 6.65 -32.60 -8.58
CA GLY A 401 5.50 -32.75 -9.47
C GLY A 401 5.43 -31.71 -10.58
N ASN A 402 4.48 -31.90 -11.50
CA ASN A 402 4.23 -30.98 -12.61
C ASN A 402 3.16 -29.96 -12.22
N LEU A 403 3.37 -28.70 -12.58
CA LEU A 403 2.46 -27.60 -12.25
C LEU A 403 1.12 -27.69 -12.97
N GLN A 404 1.10 -28.19 -14.21
CA GLN A 404 -0.10 -28.17 -15.07
C GLN A 404 -1.13 -29.21 -14.65
N ASN A 405 -0.70 -30.40 -14.22
CA ASN A 405 -1.62 -31.49 -13.82
C ASN A 405 -1.81 -31.63 -12.31
N GLY A 406 -1.07 -30.86 -11.50
CA GLY A 406 -1.19 -30.84 -10.03
C GLY A 406 -0.79 -32.13 -9.31
N LYS A 407 -0.14 -33.09 -9.97
CA LYS A 407 0.26 -34.38 -9.36
C LYS A 407 1.65 -34.28 -8.75
N PHE A 408 1.74 -34.45 -7.44
CA PHE A 408 2.99 -34.41 -6.67
C PHE A 408 3.32 -35.75 -6.02
N LYS A 409 4.61 -36.11 -6.05
CA LYS A 409 5.20 -37.18 -5.25
C LYS A 409 5.86 -36.58 -4.02
N ASN A 410 5.46 -37.02 -2.82
CA ASN A 410 6.09 -36.61 -1.57
C ASN A 410 7.25 -37.56 -1.20
N PHE A 411 8.40 -36.99 -0.82
CA PHE A 411 9.53 -37.67 -0.21
C PHE A 411 9.71 -37.17 1.23
N HIS A 412 9.62 -38.09 2.20
CA HIS A 412 9.72 -37.81 3.64
C HIS A 412 10.48 -38.94 4.37
N VAL A 413 10.82 -38.69 5.64
CA VAL A 413 11.42 -39.67 6.56
C VAL A 413 10.46 -40.84 6.77
N GLY A 414 10.94 -42.09 6.66
CA GLY A 414 10.20 -43.29 7.08
C GLY A 414 9.62 -44.19 5.97
N GLN A 415 9.78 -43.90 4.68
CA GLN A 415 9.37 -44.85 3.61
C GLN A 415 10.43 -45.91 3.30
N LYS A 416 10.51 -46.98 4.11
CA LYS A 416 11.52 -48.06 3.96
C LYS A 416 12.95 -47.47 3.84
N SER A 417 13.97 -48.24 3.46
CA SER A 417 15.38 -47.81 3.47
C SER A 417 15.76 -46.65 2.52
N ASN A 418 14.79 -45.95 1.90
CA ASN A 418 14.98 -44.93 0.87
C ASN A 418 14.30 -43.57 1.22
N GLY A 419 14.17 -43.21 2.50
CA GLY A 419 13.68 -41.89 2.92
C GLY A 419 14.78 -40.82 2.99
N ILE A 420 14.41 -39.53 2.85
CA ILE A 420 15.32 -38.42 3.15
C ILE A 420 15.71 -38.42 4.63
N SER A 421 16.83 -37.81 4.96
CA SER A 421 17.42 -37.79 6.30
C SER A 421 16.62 -36.92 7.28
N SER A 422 15.91 -35.91 6.80
CA SER A 422 15.00 -35.06 7.59
C SER A 422 13.89 -34.48 6.73
N ASN A 423 12.74 -34.22 7.34
CA ASN A 423 11.62 -33.52 6.69
C ASN A 423 11.76 -32.00 6.70
N ASN A 424 12.68 -31.45 7.49
CA ASN A 424 12.93 -30.02 7.60
C ASN A 424 13.97 -29.60 6.56
N VAL A 425 13.49 -29.25 5.38
CA VAL A 425 14.34 -28.94 4.22
C VAL A 425 14.62 -27.44 4.22
N SER A 426 15.89 -27.06 4.13
CA SER A 426 16.33 -25.66 4.20
C SER A 426 17.11 -25.23 2.96
N ALA A 427 17.72 -26.16 2.24
CA ALA A 427 18.44 -25.90 1.00
C ALA A 427 18.11 -26.95 -0.07
N LEU A 428 18.01 -26.52 -1.33
CA LEU A 428 17.69 -27.39 -2.46
C LEU A 428 18.35 -26.87 -3.73
N THR A 429 19.01 -27.75 -4.46
CA THR A 429 19.57 -27.45 -5.78
C THR A 429 19.54 -28.69 -6.68
N ILE A 430 19.76 -28.51 -7.97
CA ILE A 430 19.70 -29.59 -8.97
C ILE A 430 21.07 -29.70 -9.65
N ASP A 431 21.54 -30.93 -9.85
CA ASP A 431 22.77 -31.19 -10.62
C ASP A 431 22.51 -31.36 -12.13
N LYS A 432 23.58 -31.51 -12.92
CA LYS A 432 23.49 -31.68 -14.38
C LYS A 432 22.72 -32.94 -14.80
N GLU A 433 22.64 -33.95 -13.94
CA GLU A 433 21.90 -35.19 -14.17
C GLU A 433 20.41 -35.10 -13.77
N ASN A 434 19.99 -33.95 -13.23
CA ASN A 434 18.66 -33.70 -12.65
C ASN A 434 18.37 -34.49 -11.37
N ASN A 435 19.41 -34.84 -10.59
CA ASN A 435 19.20 -35.26 -9.21
C ASN A 435 19.01 -34.03 -8.31
N LEU A 436 18.14 -34.17 -7.32
CA LEU A 436 17.90 -33.19 -6.27
C LEU A 436 18.95 -33.35 -5.18
N TRP A 437 19.61 -32.25 -4.83
CA TRP A 437 20.51 -32.16 -3.68
C TRP A 437 19.79 -31.40 -2.58
N VAL A 438 19.56 -32.09 -1.46
CA VAL A 438 18.69 -31.68 -0.37
C VAL A 438 19.54 -31.41 0.85
N GLY A 439 19.49 -30.18 1.35
CA GLY A 439 20.11 -29.78 2.61
C GLY A 439 19.04 -29.65 3.69
N SER A 440 19.31 -30.21 4.85
CA SER A 440 18.40 -30.23 6.01
C SER A 440 19.19 -30.06 7.31
N ASP A 441 18.48 -30.10 8.45
CA ASP A 441 19.07 -30.20 9.79
C ASP A 441 19.76 -31.55 10.08
N ALA A 442 19.60 -32.55 9.19
CA ALA A 442 20.27 -33.85 9.28
C ALA A 442 21.45 -34.00 8.30
N GLY A 443 21.77 -32.98 7.50
CA GLY A 443 22.85 -33.01 6.52
C GLY A 443 22.37 -32.97 5.07
N ILE A 444 23.10 -33.66 4.18
CA ILE A 444 22.92 -33.58 2.72
C ILE A 444 22.49 -34.93 2.14
N ASP A 445 21.37 -34.94 1.43
CA ASP A 445 20.91 -36.09 0.63
C ASP A 445 20.97 -35.79 -0.87
N ARG A 446 21.31 -36.81 -1.66
CA ARG A 446 21.17 -36.80 -3.12
C ARG A 446 20.03 -37.73 -3.53
N LEU A 447 18.93 -37.14 -3.98
CA LEU A 447 17.70 -37.82 -4.39
C LEU A 447 17.58 -37.82 -5.92
N ASN A 448 17.43 -39.00 -6.52
CA ASN A 448 16.96 -39.11 -7.89
C ASN A 448 15.43 -39.12 -7.90
N PRO A 449 14.74 -38.05 -8.34
CA PRO A 449 13.30 -37.91 -8.13
C PRO A 449 12.46 -38.90 -8.97
N ILE A 450 13.01 -39.39 -10.09
CA ILE A 450 12.35 -40.34 -10.98
C ILE A 450 12.37 -41.74 -10.37
N SER A 451 13.55 -42.28 -10.07
CA SER A 451 13.69 -43.62 -9.48
C SER A 451 13.32 -43.67 -8.00
N GLY A 452 13.33 -42.53 -7.30
CA GLY A 452 13.19 -42.44 -5.86
C GLY A 452 14.41 -42.95 -5.07
N LYS A 453 15.53 -43.24 -5.73
CA LYS A 453 16.77 -43.64 -5.04
C LYS A 453 17.35 -42.43 -4.32
N ILE A 454 17.68 -42.63 -3.04
CA ILE A 454 18.32 -41.62 -2.19
C ILE A 454 19.69 -42.12 -1.78
N ARG A 455 20.69 -41.25 -1.91
CA ARG A 455 22.03 -41.46 -1.39
C ARG A 455 22.32 -40.38 -0.37
N LYS A 456 22.48 -40.76 0.88
CA LYS A 456 23.03 -39.88 1.91
C LYS A 456 24.47 -39.56 1.52
N TYR A 457 24.80 -38.29 1.44
CA TYR A 457 26.13 -37.86 1.05
C TYR A 457 27.00 -37.86 2.32
N PHE A 458 28.12 -38.59 2.29
CA PHE A 458 28.94 -39.08 3.42
C PHE A 458 28.40 -40.35 4.13
N ASP A 459 29.31 -41.26 4.50
CA ASP A 459 29.01 -42.54 5.18
C ASP A 459 28.43 -42.26 6.58
N ASP A 460 27.52 -43.11 7.09
CA ASP A 460 27.05 -43.09 8.48
C ASP A 460 28.22 -43.09 9.50
N LYS A 461 29.40 -43.59 9.07
CA LYS A 461 30.66 -43.58 9.82
C LYS A 461 31.36 -42.22 9.86
N VAL A 462 31.12 -41.33 8.90
CA VAL A 462 31.71 -39.99 8.79
C VAL A 462 30.58 -38.96 8.83
N ASN A 463 30.07 -38.74 10.05
CA ASN A 463 28.97 -37.82 10.39
C ASN A 463 29.39 -36.33 10.30
N TYR A 464 29.97 -35.90 9.18
CA TYR A 464 30.61 -34.58 9.08
C TYR A 464 29.64 -33.40 9.26
N TYR A 465 28.43 -33.48 8.69
CA TYR A 465 27.40 -32.45 8.80
C TYR A 465 26.30 -32.75 9.84
N ARG A 466 26.39 -33.87 10.55
CA ARG A 466 25.36 -34.28 11.51
C ARG A 466 25.41 -33.38 12.75
N GLY A 467 24.29 -32.74 13.08
CA GLY A 467 24.21 -31.73 14.14
C GLY A 467 24.42 -30.29 13.66
N PHE A 468 24.62 -30.09 12.35
CA PHE A 468 24.60 -28.77 11.73
C PHE A 468 23.44 -28.65 10.74
N ASN A 469 22.87 -27.45 10.68
CA ASN A 469 21.83 -27.14 9.71
C ASN A 469 22.48 -26.65 8.41
N VAL A 470 22.13 -27.28 7.29
CA VAL A 470 22.54 -26.81 5.96
C VAL A 470 21.63 -25.64 5.57
N MET A 471 22.19 -24.44 5.42
CA MET A 471 21.44 -23.21 5.25
C MET A 471 21.20 -22.85 3.78
N ASP A 472 22.19 -23.10 2.91
CA ASP A 472 22.09 -22.83 1.48
C ASP A 472 23.09 -23.72 0.71
N MET A 473 22.78 -23.99 -0.56
CA MET A 473 23.61 -24.81 -1.45
C MET A 473 23.53 -24.31 -2.88
N LYS A 474 24.67 -24.25 -3.58
CA LYS A 474 24.74 -23.81 -4.97
C LYS A 474 25.78 -24.59 -5.76
N PHE A 475 25.42 -25.02 -6.96
CA PHE A 475 26.39 -25.52 -7.94
C PHE A 475 27.01 -24.37 -8.71
N ASP A 476 28.32 -24.45 -8.97
CA ASP A 476 28.97 -23.61 -9.98
C ASP A 476 28.91 -24.26 -11.38
N LYS A 477 29.43 -23.55 -12.39
CA LYS A 477 29.49 -24.05 -13.77
C LYS A 477 30.35 -25.31 -13.91
N ALA A 478 31.37 -25.46 -13.07
CA ALA A 478 32.28 -26.62 -13.06
C ALA A 478 31.68 -27.86 -12.38
N GLY A 479 30.53 -27.73 -11.70
CA GLY A 479 29.89 -28.83 -10.96
C GLY A 479 30.42 -29.02 -9.54
N ARG A 480 31.13 -28.02 -9.00
CA ARG A 480 31.48 -27.95 -7.58
C ARG A 480 30.25 -27.50 -6.80
N LEU A 481 29.97 -28.16 -5.67
CA LEU A 481 28.85 -27.83 -4.80
C LEU A 481 29.35 -27.02 -3.61
N PHE A 482 28.92 -25.77 -3.52
CA PHE A 482 29.16 -24.92 -2.36
C PHE A 482 28.05 -25.17 -1.35
N VAL A 483 28.43 -25.41 -0.09
CA VAL A 483 27.52 -25.73 1.01
C VAL A 483 27.75 -24.74 2.14
N ALA A 484 26.73 -23.95 2.45
CA ALA A 484 26.68 -23.13 3.65
C ALA A 484 25.94 -23.90 4.75
N TYR A 485 26.55 -24.02 5.92
CA TYR A 485 25.98 -24.71 7.08
C TYR A 485 26.36 -23.95 8.35
N THR A 486 25.72 -24.23 9.48
CA THR A 486 25.94 -23.47 10.73
C THR A 486 27.40 -23.43 11.21
N GLY A 487 28.27 -24.35 10.77
CA GLY A 487 29.71 -24.37 11.07
C GLY A 487 30.63 -23.66 10.05
N GLY A 488 30.11 -23.14 8.95
CA GLY A 488 30.89 -22.43 7.93
C GLY A 488 30.47 -22.74 6.49
N VAL A 489 31.41 -22.59 5.56
CA VAL A 489 31.18 -22.88 4.14
C VAL A 489 32.20 -23.91 3.67
N ASP A 490 31.76 -24.90 2.92
CA ASP A 490 32.64 -25.89 2.29
C ASP A 490 32.37 -25.98 0.79
N VAL A 491 33.39 -26.43 0.04
CA VAL A 491 33.29 -26.74 -1.39
C VAL A 491 33.46 -28.24 -1.59
N LEU A 492 32.39 -28.89 -2.00
CA LEU A 492 32.35 -30.32 -2.31
C LEU A 492 32.62 -30.54 -3.79
N PHE A 493 33.34 -31.61 -4.09
CA PHE A 493 33.60 -32.09 -5.45
C PHE A 493 32.90 -33.43 -5.61
N PRO A 494 31.60 -33.46 -6.00
CA PRO A 494 30.76 -34.64 -5.87
C PRO A 494 31.29 -35.91 -6.51
N ASN A 495 31.97 -35.74 -7.66
CA ASN A 495 32.51 -36.84 -8.46
C ASN A 495 33.85 -37.36 -7.94
N GLN A 496 34.54 -36.57 -7.09
CA GLN A 496 35.86 -36.90 -6.55
C GLN A 496 35.81 -37.28 -5.07
N ASN A 497 34.68 -37.03 -4.40
CA ASN A 497 34.52 -37.20 -2.96
C ASN A 497 35.54 -36.40 -2.13
N ILE A 498 35.91 -35.21 -2.63
CA ILE A 498 36.84 -34.27 -1.99
C ILE A 498 36.05 -33.11 -1.40
N ILE A 499 36.45 -32.66 -0.19
CA ILE A 499 35.96 -31.44 0.44
C ILE A 499 37.13 -30.46 0.55
N LYS A 500 36.98 -29.26 -0.03
CA LYS A 500 37.85 -28.12 0.26
C LYS A 500 37.14 -27.25 1.30
N LYS A 501 37.72 -27.17 2.49
CA LYS A 501 37.18 -26.37 3.59
C LYS A 501 37.53 -24.90 3.41
N ILE A 502 36.56 -24.01 3.56
CA ILE A 502 36.82 -22.57 3.68
C ILE A 502 37.11 -22.28 5.16
N PRO A 503 38.12 -21.46 5.50
CA PRO A 503 38.45 -21.17 6.90
C PRO A 503 37.23 -20.70 7.70
N SER A 504 36.91 -21.43 8.77
CA SER A 504 35.82 -21.12 9.69
C SER A 504 36.28 -21.34 11.14
N VAL A 505 35.50 -20.83 12.11
CA VAL A 505 35.78 -21.12 13.52
C VAL A 505 35.74 -22.63 13.77
N ALA A 506 34.80 -23.33 13.13
CA ALA A 506 34.56 -24.76 13.35
C ALA A 506 35.74 -25.65 12.91
N ASN A 507 36.42 -25.31 11.79
CA ASN A 507 37.49 -26.14 11.22
C ASN A 507 38.93 -25.65 11.51
N ARG A 508 39.08 -24.60 12.32
CA ARG A 508 40.37 -24.09 12.77
C ARG A 508 41.04 -25.05 13.75
N GLU A 509 42.26 -25.49 13.48
CA GLU A 509 43.06 -26.37 14.35
C GLU A 509 44.36 -25.68 14.81
N LEU A 510 44.93 -26.12 15.94
CA LEU A 510 46.29 -25.74 16.35
C LEU A 510 47.31 -26.41 15.42
N LYS A 511 48.49 -25.80 15.21
CA LYS A 511 49.59 -26.52 14.57
C LYS A 511 49.87 -27.85 15.29
N PRO A 512 50.09 -28.95 14.56
CA PRO A 512 50.26 -30.28 15.15
C PRO A 512 51.33 -30.34 16.25
N ASP A 513 52.45 -29.63 16.07
CA ASP A 513 53.53 -29.60 17.05
C ASP A 513 53.12 -28.90 18.35
N LEU A 514 52.38 -27.78 18.25
CA LEU A 514 51.86 -27.07 19.42
C LEU A 514 50.82 -27.90 20.16
N GLN A 515 49.89 -28.50 19.42
CA GLN A 515 48.89 -29.37 20.03
C GLN A 515 49.54 -30.55 20.77
N LYS A 516 50.53 -31.19 20.15
CA LYS A 516 51.29 -32.29 20.76
C LYS A 516 52.03 -31.86 22.03
N ASP A 517 52.69 -30.70 22.01
CA ASP A 517 53.40 -30.16 23.17
C ASP A 517 52.45 -29.80 24.33
N ILE A 518 51.28 -29.25 24.01
CA ILE A 518 50.24 -28.92 24.99
C ILE A 518 49.65 -30.17 25.64
N ILE A 519 49.31 -31.19 24.84
CA ILE A 519 48.80 -32.47 25.37
C ILE A 519 49.88 -33.14 26.23
N LYS A 520 51.14 -33.13 25.80
CA LYS A 520 52.25 -33.68 26.58
C LYS A 520 52.42 -32.95 27.90
N LEU A 521 52.39 -31.61 27.90
CA LEU A 521 52.50 -30.80 29.12
C LEU A 521 51.34 -31.11 30.08
N ALA A 522 50.11 -31.11 29.57
CA ALA A 522 48.90 -31.40 30.32
C ALA A 522 48.94 -32.76 31.04
N ASN A 523 49.47 -33.79 30.37
CA ASN A 523 49.52 -35.15 30.92
C ASN A 523 50.75 -35.43 31.80
N SER A 524 51.80 -34.60 31.76
CA SER A 524 53.08 -34.87 32.45
C SER A 524 53.35 -34.00 33.68
N VAL A 525 52.63 -32.88 33.84
CA VAL A 525 52.85 -31.92 34.92
C VAL A 525 51.61 -31.85 35.81
N LYS A 526 51.81 -31.96 37.13
CA LYS A 526 50.73 -31.76 38.10
C LYS A 526 50.25 -30.29 38.06
N PRO A 527 48.97 -30.02 37.79
CA PRO A 527 48.45 -28.65 37.73
C PRO A 527 48.40 -28.02 39.13
N ILE A 528 48.44 -26.68 39.17
CA ILE A 528 48.19 -25.89 40.38
C ILE A 528 46.72 -26.09 40.80
N ALA A 529 45.81 -26.06 39.84
CA ALA A 529 44.38 -26.29 39.99
C ALA A 529 43.82 -26.89 38.69
N SER A 530 42.81 -27.75 38.80
CA SER A 530 42.19 -28.40 37.65
C SER A 530 40.80 -28.92 37.96
N ILE A 531 39.83 -28.59 37.11
CA ILE A 531 38.50 -29.19 37.08
C ILE A 531 38.45 -30.00 35.78
N LEU A 532 38.61 -31.32 35.87
CA LEU A 532 38.62 -32.24 34.73
C LEU A 532 37.55 -33.30 34.92
N LYS A 533 37.21 -34.02 33.84
CA LYS A 533 36.23 -35.12 33.87
C LYS A 533 34.85 -34.67 34.35
N VAL A 534 34.43 -33.53 33.81
CA VAL A 534 33.24 -32.78 34.21
C VAL A 534 31.96 -33.58 33.90
N SER A 535 31.02 -33.64 34.84
CA SER A 535 29.71 -34.29 34.67
C SER A 535 28.61 -33.30 34.27
N GLU A 536 27.47 -33.79 33.81
CA GLU A 536 26.32 -33.03 33.29
C GLU A 536 25.73 -31.97 34.26
N GLN A 537 25.23 -30.86 33.67
CA GLN A 537 24.41 -29.82 34.31
C GLN A 537 24.93 -29.28 35.66
N LYS A 538 26.22 -28.95 35.75
CA LYS A 538 26.77 -28.48 37.02
C LYS A 538 27.81 -27.38 36.84
N ILE A 539 27.79 -26.41 37.76
CA ILE A 539 28.88 -25.46 37.95
C ILE A 539 29.87 -26.08 38.93
N PHE A 540 31.12 -26.21 38.49
CA PHE A 540 32.23 -26.69 39.30
C PHE A 540 33.10 -25.51 39.69
N GLU A 541 33.57 -25.53 40.94
CA GLU A 541 34.45 -24.50 41.49
C GLU A 541 35.58 -25.16 42.29
N GLN A 542 36.80 -24.66 42.10
CA GLN A 542 37.98 -25.03 42.88
C GLN A 542 38.78 -23.78 43.24
N GLU A 543 38.92 -23.51 44.53
CA GLU A 543 39.81 -22.45 45.02
C GLU A 543 41.26 -22.90 45.02
N PHE A 544 42.19 -21.99 44.69
CA PHE A 544 43.62 -22.22 44.82
C PHE A 544 44.35 -20.92 45.23
N SER A 545 45.50 -21.08 45.88
CA SER A 545 46.31 -19.97 46.36
C SER A 545 47.73 -20.07 45.82
N LEU A 546 48.31 -18.93 45.48
CA LEU A 546 49.71 -18.82 45.07
C LEU A 546 50.50 -18.14 46.20
N SER A 547 51.55 -18.81 46.69
CA SER A 547 52.46 -18.26 47.70
C SER A 547 53.42 -17.21 47.15
N ASP A 548 53.68 -17.25 45.84
CA ASP A 548 54.51 -16.33 45.08
C ASP A 548 53.91 -16.09 43.67
N SER A 549 54.43 -15.10 42.93
CA SER A 549 53.95 -14.85 41.56
C SER A 549 54.38 -15.99 40.63
N ALA A 550 53.44 -16.52 39.83
CA ALA A 550 53.68 -17.68 38.98
C ALA A 550 53.44 -17.35 37.50
N LYS A 551 54.33 -17.83 36.63
CA LYS A 551 54.09 -17.95 35.20
C LYS A 551 53.28 -19.21 34.97
N ILE A 552 52.14 -19.07 34.33
CA ILE A 552 51.20 -20.16 34.12
C ILE A 552 50.81 -20.29 32.66
N ILE A 553 50.35 -21.48 32.30
CA ILE A 553 49.51 -21.73 31.13
C ILE A 553 48.17 -22.26 31.61
N ILE A 554 47.11 -21.76 30.99
CA ILE A 554 45.73 -22.20 31.18
C ILE A 554 45.37 -23.02 29.94
N ILE A 555 44.85 -24.21 30.17
CA ILE A 555 44.36 -25.11 29.14
C ILE A 555 42.90 -25.38 29.48
N GLY A 556 42.00 -24.87 28.64
CA GLY A 556 40.57 -25.16 28.73
C GLY A 556 40.12 -25.98 27.53
N VAL A 557 39.44 -27.09 27.77
CA VAL A 557 38.85 -27.97 26.75
C VAL A 557 37.37 -28.11 27.06
N GLY A 558 36.53 -27.88 26.07
CA GLY A 558 35.08 -27.93 26.18
C GLY A 558 34.41 -27.52 24.88
N GLU A 559 33.15 -27.13 24.93
CA GLU A 559 32.43 -26.53 23.80
C GLU A 559 32.82 -25.04 23.64
N GLY A 560 33.02 -24.32 24.74
CA GLY A 560 33.20 -22.86 24.72
C GLY A 560 31.89 -22.11 24.53
N GLN A 561 31.88 -20.78 24.77
CA GLN A 561 30.66 -19.97 24.64
C GLN A 561 30.55 -19.34 23.24
N THR A 562 29.41 -19.51 22.56
CA THR A 562 29.10 -18.85 21.26
C THR A 562 28.63 -17.42 21.47
N ILE A 563 28.57 -16.63 20.38
CA ILE A 563 28.06 -15.25 20.37
C ILE A 563 26.59 -15.18 20.85
N PHE A 564 25.82 -16.26 20.68
CA PHE A 564 24.43 -16.38 21.14
C PHE A 564 24.29 -17.03 22.52
N GLU A 565 25.42 -17.31 23.21
CA GLU A 565 25.45 -18.00 24.51
C GLU A 565 24.86 -19.43 24.48
N ILE A 566 24.78 -20.05 23.30
CA ILE A 566 24.09 -21.35 23.09
C ILE A 566 24.99 -22.55 23.46
N MET A 567 26.32 -22.42 23.38
CA MET A 567 27.24 -23.52 23.72
C MET A 567 27.69 -23.43 25.17
N SER A 568 27.61 -24.54 25.90
CA SER A 568 27.76 -24.57 27.36
C SER A 568 28.57 -25.77 27.83
N ASP A 569 29.88 -25.71 27.61
CA ASP A 569 30.86 -26.50 28.35
C ASP A 569 32.17 -25.70 28.36
N PHE A 570 32.41 -24.88 29.38
CA PHE A 570 33.51 -23.90 29.36
C PHE A 570 34.03 -23.49 30.73
N GLY A 571 35.32 -23.13 30.82
CA GLY A 571 35.99 -22.75 32.06
C GLY A 571 36.52 -21.33 32.11
N TRP A 572 36.70 -20.80 33.32
CA TRP A 572 37.28 -19.48 33.57
C TRP A 572 37.95 -19.38 34.95
N ILE A 573 38.69 -18.28 35.16
CA ILE A 573 39.42 -17.96 36.39
C ILE A 573 38.99 -16.59 36.89
N GLU A 574 38.71 -16.50 38.18
CA GLU A 574 38.41 -15.27 38.92
C GLU A 574 39.44 -15.02 40.04
N ASP A 575 39.62 -13.77 40.43
CA ASP A 575 40.32 -13.43 41.68
C ASP A 575 39.40 -13.52 42.91
N GLU A 576 39.94 -13.21 44.09
CA GLU A 576 39.21 -13.23 45.37
C GLU A 576 38.01 -12.26 45.44
N ASN A 577 37.96 -11.26 44.56
CA ASN A 577 36.86 -10.28 44.44
C ASN A 577 35.87 -10.66 43.32
N ASN A 578 35.92 -11.90 42.83
CA ASN A 578 35.14 -12.40 41.69
C ASN A 578 35.39 -11.63 40.37
N LYS A 579 36.54 -10.98 40.21
CA LYS A 579 36.90 -10.33 38.94
C LYS A 579 37.45 -11.36 37.96
N LEU A 580 36.87 -11.41 36.75
CA LEU A 580 37.33 -12.29 35.67
C LEU A 580 38.77 -11.98 35.26
N ILE A 581 39.66 -12.97 35.38
CA ILE A 581 41.05 -12.91 34.95
C ILE A 581 41.19 -13.42 33.50
N TRP A 582 40.55 -14.55 33.21
CA TRP A 582 40.51 -15.16 31.89
C TRP A 582 39.38 -16.20 31.81
N GLY A 583 38.77 -16.39 30.65
CA GLY A 583 37.77 -17.44 30.45
C GLY A 583 37.54 -17.79 28.99
N MET A 584 36.84 -18.90 28.78
CA MET A 584 36.50 -19.48 27.48
C MET A 584 35.26 -18.84 26.82
N HIS A 585 34.98 -17.58 27.12
CA HIS A 585 33.76 -16.86 26.71
C HIS A 585 33.68 -16.48 25.22
N ASN A 586 34.70 -16.80 24.42
CA ASN A 586 34.74 -16.42 23.01
C ASN A 586 35.29 -17.57 22.15
N THR A 587 34.36 -18.35 21.59
CA THR A 587 34.63 -19.48 20.69
C THR A 587 35.45 -19.11 19.45
N SER A 588 35.40 -17.86 18.95
CA SER A 588 36.26 -17.43 17.83
C SER A 588 37.77 -17.49 18.17
N LYS A 589 38.12 -17.47 19.46
CA LYS A 589 39.50 -17.62 19.97
C LYS A 589 39.87 -19.06 20.33
N SER A 590 38.97 -20.02 20.06
CA SER A 590 39.21 -21.43 20.30
C SER A 590 39.68 -22.16 19.04
N PHE A 591 40.21 -23.36 19.23
CA PHE A 591 40.65 -24.26 18.17
C PHE A 591 39.94 -25.61 18.31
N HIS A 592 39.70 -26.30 17.21
CA HIS A 592 39.20 -27.66 17.19
C HIS A 592 40.16 -28.59 17.91
N PHE A 593 39.62 -29.47 18.74
CA PHE A 593 40.37 -30.35 19.63
C PHE A 593 40.02 -31.82 19.43
N GLN A 594 40.46 -32.38 18.29
CA GLN A 594 40.29 -33.81 17.95
C GLN A 594 38.81 -34.27 17.95
N GLY A 595 38.55 -35.46 17.38
CA GLY A 595 37.18 -36.00 17.34
C GLY A 595 36.20 -35.09 16.60
N GLY A 596 35.00 -34.94 17.15
CA GLY A 596 33.92 -34.12 16.62
C GLY A 596 34.18 -32.63 16.71
N ILE A 597 33.45 -31.87 15.90
CA ILE A 597 33.68 -30.44 15.68
C ILE A 597 33.34 -29.53 16.87
N LYS A 598 32.47 -30.00 17.78
CA LYS A 598 32.13 -29.32 19.05
C LYS A 598 33.27 -29.30 20.05
N ASN A 599 34.25 -30.19 19.91
CA ASN A 599 35.38 -30.27 20.81
C ASN A 599 36.32 -29.09 20.55
N ARG A 600 36.41 -28.16 21.51
CA ARG A 600 37.25 -26.97 21.42
C ARG A 600 38.33 -26.95 22.49
N ILE A 601 39.45 -26.31 22.18
CA ILE A 601 40.54 -26.00 23.12
C ILE A 601 40.86 -24.50 23.08
N MET A 602 41.09 -23.91 24.24
CA MET A 602 41.54 -22.53 24.41
C MET A 602 42.77 -22.49 25.32
N LEU A 603 43.77 -21.73 24.91
CA LEU A 603 45.07 -21.66 25.57
C LEU A 603 45.39 -20.22 25.95
N LYS A 604 45.93 -20.00 27.14
CA LYS A 604 46.47 -18.69 27.54
C LYS A 604 47.63 -18.81 28.49
N THR A 605 48.71 -18.09 28.20
CA THR A 605 49.83 -17.87 29.14
C THR A 605 49.64 -16.56 29.90
N LEU A 606 49.77 -16.58 31.22
CA LEU A 606 49.62 -15.40 32.09
C LEU A 606 50.66 -15.39 33.22
N ARG A 607 50.90 -14.21 33.78
CA ARG A 607 51.59 -14.05 35.07
C ARG A 607 50.56 -13.76 36.14
N LEU A 608 50.29 -14.74 37.00
CA LEU A 608 49.44 -14.54 38.17
C LEU A 608 50.28 -14.02 39.33
N LYS A 609 49.76 -13.01 40.04
CA LYS A 609 50.38 -12.48 41.26
C LYS A 609 50.12 -13.44 42.43
N LYS A 610 50.91 -13.33 43.49
CA LYS A 610 50.61 -13.95 44.79
C LYS A 610 49.19 -13.55 45.22
N GLY A 611 48.35 -14.51 45.61
CA GLY A 611 46.95 -14.26 45.97
C GLY A 611 46.07 -15.52 45.91
N LYS A 612 44.78 -15.36 46.22
CA LYS A 612 43.75 -16.40 46.11
C LYS A 612 42.98 -16.24 44.80
N TYR A 613 42.62 -17.36 44.18
CA TYR A 613 41.92 -17.42 42.91
C TYR A 613 40.88 -18.54 42.93
N LYS A 614 39.86 -18.40 42.07
CA LYS A 614 38.82 -19.41 41.86
C LYS A 614 38.88 -19.91 40.42
N LEU A 615 39.02 -21.21 40.25
CA LEU A 615 38.87 -21.89 38.97
C LEU A 615 37.42 -22.37 38.85
N LYS A 616 36.75 -22.06 37.75
CA LYS A 616 35.35 -22.43 37.51
C LYS A 616 35.17 -23.12 36.17
N TYR A 617 34.19 -24.01 36.09
CA TYR A 617 33.77 -24.64 34.84
C TYR A 617 32.26 -24.89 34.87
N LEU A 618 31.57 -24.53 33.78
CA LEU A 618 30.14 -24.77 33.57
C LEU A 618 29.97 -25.88 32.55
N SER A 619 29.14 -26.88 32.85
CA SER A 619 28.74 -27.92 31.90
C SER A 619 27.24 -27.94 31.60
N ASP A 620 26.87 -28.40 30.40
CA ASP A 620 25.49 -28.51 29.92
C ASP A 620 25.02 -29.97 29.73
N VAL A 621 23.96 -30.13 28.92
CA VAL A 621 23.24 -31.39 28.69
C VAL A 621 23.76 -32.09 27.45
N GLY A 622 24.11 -33.37 27.60
CA GLY A 622 24.34 -34.26 26.46
C GLY A 622 25.68 -34.15 25.74
N HIS A 623 26.64 -33.36 26.23
CA HIS A 623 28.02 -33.35 25.68
C HIS A 623 29.10 -33.10 26.76
N TYR A 624 29.36 -34.10 27.60
CA TYR A 624 30.29 -34.01 28.73
C TYR A 624 31.18 -35.27 28.83
N TYR A 625 32.10 -35.27 29.81
CA TYR A 625 33.01 -36.39 30.01
C TYR A 625 32.21 -37.67 30.36
N SER A 626 32.29 -38.69 29.48
CA SER A 626 31.57 -39.99 29.46
C SER A 626 30.33 -40.09 28.57
N ASN A 627 29.80 -38.97 28.05
CA ASN A 627 28.67 -38.97 27.11
C ASN A 627 28.78 -37.83 26.09
N TYR A 628 29.23 -38.16 24.88
CA TYR A 628 29.42 -37.19 23.79
C TYR A 628 28.39 -37.44 22.68
N ASN A 629 27.57 -36.43 22.37
CA ASN A 629 26.66 -36.47 21.21
C ASN A 629 27.35 -36.35 19.83
N VAL A 630 28.66 -36.09 19.79
CA VAL A 630 29.53 -36.24 18.60
C VAL A 630 30.75 -37.11 18.95
N GLN A 631 31.64 -37.40 17.99
CA GLN A 631 32.84 -38.20 18.27
C GLN A 631 33.68 -37.56 19.39
N ALA A 632 33.98 -38.32 20.44
CA ALA A 632 34.77 -37.85 21.58
C ALA A 632 36.19 -37.39 21.16
N PRO A 633 36.81 -36.43 21.87
CA PRO A 633 38.24 -36.15 21.73
C PRO A 633 39.06 -37.42 22.02
N LYS A 634 40.19 -37.63 21.34
CA LYS A 634 41.04 -38.80 21.64
C LYS A 634 41.61 -38.69 23.05
N ASP A 635 42.01 -37.49 23.45
CA ASP A 635 42.48 -37.17 24.80
C ASP A 635 41.34 -36.64 25.70
N SER A 636 40.25 -37.39 25.80
CA SER A 636 39.03 -37.01 26.56
C SER A 636 39.27 -36.75 28.05
N SER A 637 40.37 -37.23 28.62
CA SER A 637 40.77 -36.92 30.01
C SER A 637 41.07 -35.43 30.24
N LEU A 638 41.31 -34.66 29.17
CA LEU A 638 41.58 -33.22 29.25
C LEU A 638 40.30 -32.37 29.27
N TRP A 639 39.11 -32.98 29.11
CA TRP A 639 37.83 -32.28 29.14
C TRP A 639 37.61 -31.57 30.48
N GLY A 640 37.54 -30.24 30.45
CA GLY A 640 37.61 -29.38 31.64
C GLY A 640 38.62 -28.23 31.50
N ILE A 641 39.04 -27.66 32.63
CA ILE A 641 40.02 -26.56 32.68
C ILE A 641 41.13 -26.86 33.69
N GLN A 642 42.36 -26.50 33.34
CA GLN A 642 43.53 -26.67 34.20
C GLN A 642 44.51 -25.49 34.11
N VAL A 643 45.19 -25.24 35.23
CA VAL A 643 46.19 -24.18 35.40
C VAL A 643 47.53 -24.82 35.76
N ILE A 644 48.53 -24.69 34.88
CA ILE A 644 49.84 -25.35 35.04
C ILE A 644 50.93 -24.29 35.20
N ARG A 645 51.80 -24.47 36.21
CA ARG A 645 53.00 -23.63 36.41
C ARG A 645 54.05 -23.98 35.34
N ILE A 646 54.60 -22.97 34.68
CA ILE A 646 55.63 -23.14 33.64
C ILE A 646 56.86 -22.28 33.91
N ASN A 647 58.01 -22.71 33.39
CA ASN A 647 59.26 -21.96 33.54
C ASN A 647 59.39 -20.82 32.51
N ASP A 648 60.44 -20.01 32.64
CA ASP A 648 60.69 -18.84 31.78
C ASP A 648 60.83 -19.16 30.29
N LYS A 649 61.47 -20.29 29.97
CA LYS A 649 61.66 -20.73 28.59
C LYS A 649 60.32 -21.16 27.99
N GLN A 650 59.56 -21.99 28.71
CA GLN A 650 58.23 -22.44 28.32
C GLN A 650 57.24 -21.28 28.20
N PHE A 651 57.30 -20.31 29.11
CA PHE A 651 56.44 -19.13 29.04
C PHE A 651 56.67 -18.35 27.76
N ARG A 652 57.94 -18.06 27.41
CA ARG A 652 58.25 -17.36 26.15
C ARG A 652 57.82 -18.16 24.92
N ASP A 653 58.17 -19.45 24.87
CA ASP A 653 57.84 -20.33 23.73
C ASP A 653 56.32 -20.46 23.50
N PHE A 654 55.56 -20.82 24.55
CA PHE A 654 54.12 -20.96 24.45
C PHE A 654 53.43 -19.62 24.20
N SER A 655 53.84 -18.53 24.85
CA SER A 655 53.27 -17.21 24.56
C SER A 655 53.45 -16.85 23.09
N GLU A 656 54.66 -17.00 22.53
CA GLU A 656 54.92 -16.66 21.14
C GLU A 656 54.11 -17.54 20.17
N ARG A 657 54.11 -18.86 20.37
CA ARG A 657 53.38 -19.79 19.50
C ARG A 657 51.87 -19.60 19.59
N ILE A 658 51.31 -19.43 20.79
CA ILE A 658 49.87 -19.16 20.99
C ILE A 658 49.49 -17.80 20.40
N ASP A 659 50.32 -16.77 20.60
CA ASP A 659 50.07 -15.44 20.03
C ASP A 659 50.20 -15.46 18.50
N GLN A 660 51.10 -16.26 17.91
CA GLN A 660 51.16 -16.48 16.47
C GLN A 660 49.90 -17.16 15.94
N GLU A 661 49.41 -18.21 16.60
CA GLU A 661 48.14 -18.86 16.24
C GLU A 661 46.94 -17.91 16.36
N ASN A 662 46.95 -17.04 17.37
CA ASN A 662 45.93 -16.01 17.57
C ASN A 662 46.05 -14.85 16.57
N LYS A 663 47.26 -14.47 16.14
CA LYS A 663 47.44 -13.50 15.04
C LYS A 663 46.99 -14.08 13.70
N ASN A 664 47.18 -15.38 13.48
CA ASN A 664 46.61 -16.05 12.32
C ASN A 664 45.06 -16.08 12.35
N SER A 665 44.42 -15.93 13.53
CA SER A 665 42.97 -15.66 13.61
C SER A 665 42.53 -14.24 13.33
N ASP A 666 43.44 -13.30 13.11
CA ASP A 666 43.07 -12.01 12.54
C ASP A 666 42.65 -12.17 11.06
N LYS A 667 42.91 -13.33 10.44
CA LYS A 667 42.22 -13.74 9.20
C LYS A 667 40.76 -14.01 9.53
N MET A 668 39.88 -13.16 9.00
CA MET A 668 38.45 -13.19 9.29
C MET A 668 37.84 -14.59 9.01
N LEU A 669 37.40 -15.29 10.05
CA LEU A 669 36.78 -16.62 9.98
C LEU A 669 35.26 -16.50 9.88
N VAL A 670 34.67 -17.24 8.95
CA VAL A 670 33.21 -17.27 8.76
C VAL A 670 32.55 -18.11 9.85
N GLU A 671 31.45 -17.60 10.41
CA GLU A 671 30.58 -18.27 11.37
C GLU A 671 29.11 -18.08 10.95
N ILE A 672 28.30 -19.13 11.08
CA ILE A 672 26.84 -19.14 10.80
C ILE A 672 26.46 -18.40 9.49
N PRO A 673 26.90 -18.89 8.32
CA PRO A 673 26.45 -18.36 7.05
C PRO A 673 24.96 -18.68 6.81
N ASN A 674 24.20 -17.66 6.40
CA ASN A 674 22.78 -17.76 6.07
C ASN A 674 22.52 -18.02 4.59
N SER A 675 23.35 -17.45 3.72
CA SER A 675 23.18 -17.47 2.27
C SER A 675 24.52 -17.28 1.58
N ILE A 676 24.69 -17.93 0.43
CA ILE A 676 25.90 -17.84 -0.39
C ILE A 676 25.54 -17.49 -1.83
N PHE A 677 26.39 -16.69 -2.47
CA PHE A 677 26.26 -16.39 -3.89
C PHE A 677 27.60 -16.47 -4.59
N ILE A 678 27.69 -17.34 -5.59
CA ILE A 678 28.87 -17.49 -6.45
C ILE A 678 28.80 -16.37 -7.50
N SER A 679 29.78 -15.47 -7.49
CA SER A 679 29.76 -14.30 -8.37
C SER A 679 29.70 -14.71 -9.85
N LYS A 680 28.89 -13.99 -10.63
CA LYS A 680 28.80 -14.16 -12.09
C LYS A 680 29.74 -13.22 -12.82
N SER A 681 30.00 -12.05 -12.23
CA SER A 681 30.73 -10.94 -12.83
C SER A 681 32.20 -10.89 -12.42
N TYR A 682 32.56 -11.49 -11.28
CA TYR A 682 33.91 -11.50 -10.73
C TYR A 682 34.39 -12.93 -10.55
N GLU A 683 35.40 -13.33 -11.33
CA GLU A 683 35.94 -14.69 -11.23
C GLU A 683 36.46 -14.99 -9.83
N ASN A 684 36.26 -16.24 -9.38
CA ASN A 684 36.71 -16.74 -8.07
C ASN A 684 36.14 -16.00 -6.85
N ILE A 685 35.12 -15.14 -7.00
CA ILE A 685 34.50 -14.47 -5.85
C ILE A 685 33.28 -15.25 -5.34
N LEU A 686 33.24 -15.44 -4.03
CA LEU A 686 32.11 -15.95 -3.27
C LEU A 686 31.62 -14.89 -2.29
N TRP A 687 30.34 -14.52 -2.39
CA TRP A 687 29.67 -13.66 -1.43
C TRP A 687 28.98 -14.52 -0.37
N ILE A 688 29.13 -14.15 0.91
CA ILE A 688 28.60 -14.91 2.04
C ILE A 688 27.89 -13.95 2.99
N GLY A 689 26.57 -14.10 3.11
CA GLY A 689 25.79 -13.43 4.15
C GLY A 689 25.81 -14.26 5.43
N THR A 690 26.04 -13.62 6.57
CA THR A 690 26.23 -14.31 7.87
C THR A 690 25.30 -13.74 8.94
N THR A 691 25.08 -14.51 10.00
CA THR A 691 24.48 -14.00 11.25
C THR A 691 25.59 -13.41 12.13
N ALA A 692 25.36 -12.24 12.71
CA ALA A 692 26.26 -11.47 13.58
C ALA A 692 27.62 -11.00 12.99
N GLN A 693 28.02 -11.44 11.79
CA GLN A 693 29.30 -11.05 11.16
C GLN A 693 29.14 -10.25 9.86
N GLY A 694 27.92 -9.94 9.43
CA GLY A 694 27.63 -9.10 8.25
C GLY A 694 27.83 -9.83 6.91
N LEU A 695 28.35 -9.10 5.92
CA LEU A 695 28.60 -9.62 4.57
C LEU A 695 30.09 -9.90 4.37
N PHE A 696 30.43 -11.02 3.75
CA PHE A 696 31.80 -11.34 3.35
C PHE A 696 31.94 -11.45 1.84
N LYS A 697 33.09 -11.02 1.35
CA LYS A 697 33.65 -11.34 0.04
C LYS A 697 34.83 -12.27 0.26
N TYR A 698 34.81 -13.43 -0.38
CA TYR A 698 35.89 -14.42 -0.29
C TYR A 698 36.45 -14.71 -1.68
N ASN A 699 37.77 -14.62 -1.82
CA ASN A 699 38.47 -14.99 -3.05
C ASN A 699 38.92 -16.45 -2.99
N LEU A 700 38.38 -17.27 -3.89
CA LEU A 700 38.60 -18.72 -3.95
C LEU A 700 40.03 -19.10 -4.42
N SER A 701 40.76 -18.17 -5.03
CA SER A 701 42.09 -18.41 -5.61
C SER A 701 43.22 -18.25 -4.58
N ASP A 702 43.23 -17.15 -3.83
CA ASP A 702 44.25 -16.83 -2.82
C ASP A 702 43.78 -17.00 -1.37
N GLY A 703 42.46 -17.12 -1.14
CA GLY A 703 41.86 -17.26 0.18
C GLY A 703 41.69 -15.95 0.95
N GLU A 704 41.72 -14.80 0.27
CA GLU A 704 41.52 -13.49 0.90
C GLU A 704 40.04 -13.27 1.32
N PHE A 705 39.85 -12.68 2.51
CA PHE A 705 38.55 -12.27 3.04
C PHE A 705 38.44 -10.76 3.16
N THR A 706 37.29 -10.21 2.74
CA THR A 706 36.85 -8.85 3.05
C THR A 706 35.51 -8.92 3.79
N GLN A 707 35.47 -8.47 5.04
CA GLN A 707 34.24 -8.38 5.83
C GLN A 707 33.69 -6.95 5.83
N TYR A 708 32.40 -6.83 5.55
CA TYR A 708 31.64 -5.60 5.66
C TYR A 708 30.76 -5.70 6.92
N LYS A 709 31.01 -4.85 7.93
CA LYS A 709 30.28 -4.82 9.21
C LYS A 709 30.12 -3.40 9.78
N LYS A 710 29.24 -3.23 10.76
CA LYS A 710 29.02 -1.96 11.46
C LYS A 710 30.10 -1.76 12.52
N ASN A 711 31.02 -0.82 12.29
CA ASN A 711 32.01 -0.43 13.29
C ASN A 711 31.94 1.07 13.58
N THR A 712 31.80 1.42 14.85
CA THR A 712 31.51 2.77 15.38
C THR A 712 32.70 3.73 15.41
N GLY A 713 33.79 3.46 14.68
CA GLY A 713 35.07 4.15 14.93
C GLY A 713 35.93 4.53 13.73
N THR A 714 35.61 4.16 12.50
CA THR A 714 36.34 4.63 11.32
C THR A 714 35.40 4.85 10.15
N VAL A 715 35.57 6.02 9.52
CA VAL A 715 34.71 6.62 8.52
C VAL A 715 34.66 5.75 7.26
N ALA A 716 33.59 4.98 7.11
CA ALA A 716 33.00 4.66 5.83
C ALA A 716 31.52 5.05 5.95
N ASP A 717 31.04 5.95 5.09
CA ASP A 717 29.72 6.60 5.22
C ASP A 717 28.53 5.64 5.26
N TYR A 718 28.72 4.32 5.05
CA TYR A 718 27.67 3.31 5.16
C TYR A 718 28.23 1.96 5.66
N ALA A 719 27.78 1.54 6.84
CA ALA A 719 28.14 0.28 7.50
C ALA A 719 27.12 -0.83 7.18
N VAL A 720 27.57 -2.08 6.99
CA VAL A 720 26.66 -3.24 6.87
C VAL A 720 26.16 -3.69 8.24
N ASP A 721 24.88 -4.01 8.37
CA ASP A 721 24.34 -4.68 9.56
C ASP A 721 25.13 -5.94 9.91
N ASN A 722 25.10 -6.33 11.18
CA ASN A 722 25.76 -7.55 11.61
C ASN A 722 25.01 -8.80 11.12
N ASP A 723 23.72 -8.68 10.78
CA ASP A 723 22.94 -9.79 10.22
C ASP A 723 22.65 -9.59 8.72
N VAL A 724 23.06 -10.57 7.90
CA VAL A 724 22.73 -10.65 6.48
C VAL A 724 22.04 -11.98 6.21
N TYR A 725 20.78 -11.93 5.78
CA TYR A 725 19.92 -13.13 5.66
C TYR A 725 19.93 -13.75 4.26
N PHE A 726 20.06 -12.93 3.23
CA PHE A 726 20.06 -13.35 1.83
C PHE A 726 21.03 -12.50 1.02
N VAL A 727 21.73 -13.08 0.04
CA VAL A 727 22.65 -12.36 -0.85
C VAL A 727 22.50 -12.81 -2.30
N MET A 728 22.56 -11.85 -3.23
CA MET A 728 22.49 -12.08 -4.67
C MET A 728 23.34 -11.04 -5.44
N GLU A 729 23.92 -11.43 -6.57
CA GLU A 729 24.48 -10.50 -7.55
C GLU A 729 23.57 -10.38 -8.77
N ASP A 730 23.27 -9.15 -9.18
CA ASP A 730 22.54 -8.88 -10.42
C ASP A 730 23.47 -8.96 -11.66
N ASN A 731 22.88 -8.98 -12.86
CA ASN A 731 23.64 -9.11 -14.11
C ASN A 731 24.55 -7.91 -14.43
N ARG A 732 24.50 -6.82 -13.64
CA ARG A 732 25.39 -5.66 -13.75
C ARG A 732 26.57 -5.74 -12.77
N GLY A 733 26.65 -6.80 -11.97
CA GLY A 733 27.69 -7.00 -10.96
C GLY A 733 27.47 -6.19 -9.68
N ILE A 734 26.24 -5.71 -9.43
CA ILE A 734 25.85 -5.09 -8.16
C ILE A 734 25.37 -6.17 -7.21
N VAL A 735 25.83 -6.10 -5.95
CA VAL A 735 25.47 -7.06 -4.92
C VAL A 735 24.30 -6.51 -4.12
N TRP A 736 23.26 -7.31 -4.01
CA TRP A 736 22.05 -7.03 -3.26
C TRP A 736 21.94 -8.01 -2.10
N PHE A 737 21.59 -7.51 -0.93
CA PHE A 737 21.49 -8.33 0.26
C PHE A 737 20.38 -7.85 1.19
N SER A 738 19.79 -8.75 1.98
CA SER A 738 18.82 -8.41 3.01
C SER A 738 19.45 -8.36 4.39
N SER A 739 19.04 -7.39 5.20
CA SER A 739 19.43 -7.24 6.60
C SER A 739 18.25 -6.74 7.45
N PRO A 740 18.37 -6.67 8.79
CA PRO A 740 17.36 -6.01 9.64
C PRO A 740 17.02 -4.57 9.22
N ASN A 741 17.94 -3.90 8.53
CA ASN A 741 17.78 -2.55 7.99
C ASN A 741 17.19 -2.50 6.57
N GLY A 742 16.60 -3.59 6.06
CA GLY A 742 15.96 -3.63 4.74
C GLY A 742 16.89 -4.14 3.64
N LEU A 743 16.78 -3.53 2.45
CA LEU A 743 17.52 -3.93 1.25
C LEU A 743 18.85 -3.17 1.17
N GLY A 744 19.96 -3.89 1.27
CA GLY A 744 21.30 -3.36 1.02
C GLY A 744 21.71 -3.51 -0.45
N LYS A 745 22.35 -2.47 -0.98
CA LYS A 745 22.95 -2.41 -2.32
C LYS A 745 24.43 -2.08 -2.17
N LEU A 746 25.31 -3.04 -2.45
CA LEU A 746 26.76 -2.87 -2.50
C LEU A 746 27.21 -2.77 -3.96
N ASN A 747 27.93 -1.69 -4.29
CA ASN A 747 28.69 -1.61 -5.54
C ASN A 747 30.11 -2.15 -5.29
N PRO A 748 30.48 -3.33 -5.82
CA PRO A 748 31.79 -3.94 -5.53
C PRO A 748 32.98 -3.17 -6.12
N LYS A 749 32.75 -2.25 -7.07
CA LYS A 749 33.81 -1.43 -7.67
C LYS A 749 34.16 -0.21 -6.82
N THR A 750 33.17 0.39 -6.17
CA THR A 750 33.34 1.58 -5.34
C THR A 750 33.30 1.28 -3.84
N GLU A 751 32.95 0.04 -3.47
CA GLU A 751 32.72 -0.43 -2.10
C GLU A 751 31.71 0.40 -1.30
N LYS A 752 30.81 1.11 -2.01
CA LYS A 752 29.76 1.92 -1.40
C LYS A 752 28.51 1.09 -1.21
N ILE A 753 27.90 1.24 -0.04
CA ILE A 753 26.65 0.58 0.33
C ILE A 753 25.54 1.62 0.44
N LYS A 754 24.36 1.30 -0.09
CA LYS A 754 23.12 2.08 0.08
C LYS A 754 22.04 1.17 0.65
N TYR A 755 21.31 1.66 1.63
CA TYR A 755 20.15 0.96 2.19
C TYR A 755 18.85 1.55 1.65
N PHE A 756 17.89 0.66 1.43
CA PHE A 756 16.50 1.01 1.18
C PHE A 756 15.64 0.36 2.26
N THR A 757 14.75 1.17 2.83
CA THR A 757 13.89 0.84 3.95
C THR A 757 12.42 1.07 3.60
N ALA A 758 11.52 0.82 4.55
CA ALA A 758 10.11 1.19 4.41
C ALA A 758 9.89 2.69 4.09
N LYS A 759 10.81 3.58 4.51
CA LYS A 759 10.74 5.02 4.18
C LYS A 759 11.02 5.30 2.71
N ASP A 760 11.76 4.42 2.03
CA ASP A 760 12.16 4.56 0.63
C ASP A 760 11.13 3.92 -0.34
N GLY A 761 10.12 3.22 0.20
CA GLY A 761 9.02 2.65 -0.57
C GLY A 761 8.81 1.15 -0.41
N LEU A 762 9.69 0.43 0.30
CA LEU A 762 9.48 -0.99 0.63
C LEU A 762 8.27 -1.16 1.57
N PRO A 763 7.55 -2.29 1.52
CA PRO A 763 6.42 -2.53 2.41
C PRO A 763 6.87 -2.87 3.84
N THR A 764 8.07 -3.44 3.99
CA THR A 764 8.69 -3.81 5.26
C THR A 764 10.20 -3.93 5.07
N ASN A 765 10.97 -3.79 6.16
CA ASN A 765 12.41 -4.06 6.16
C ASN A 765 12.73 -5.57 6.24
N LEU A 766 11.76 -6.41 6.58
CA LEU A 766 11.93 -7.85 6.72
C LEU A 766 11.87 -8.56 5.36
N ILE A 767 13.00 -8.53 4.65
CA ILE A 767 13.16 -9.12 3.31
C ILE A 767 13.59 -10.59 3.41
N SER A 768 12.85 -11.45 2.73
CA SER A 768 13.07 -12.90 2.73
C SER A 768 13.98 -13.36 1.58
N ALA A 769 13.71 -12.94 0.34
CA ALA A 769 14.50 -13.33 -0.82
C ALA A 769 14.58 -12.22 -1.87
N ILE A 770 15.58 -12.29 -2.74
CA ILE A 770 15.80 -11.35 -3.85
C ILE A 770 16.09 -12.16 -5.12
N GLN A 771 15.42 -11.84 -6.23
CA GLN A 771 15.59 -12.53 -7.50
C GLN A 771 15.51 -11.55 -8.67
N GLU A 772 16.47 -11.59 -9.60
CA GLU A 772 16.48 -10.75 -10.80
C GLU A 772 15.73 -11.41 -11.96
N ASP A 773 14.83 -10.69 -12.65
CA ASP A 773 14.12 -11.17 -13.85
C ASP A 773 15.00 -11.10 -15.12
N ASN A 774 14.42 -11.40 -16.30
CA ASN A 774 15.15 -11.34 -17.58
C ASN A 774 15.29 -9.92 -18.14
N PHE A 775 14.57 -8.95 -17.57
CA PHE A 775 14.63 -7.53 -17.95
C PHE A 775 15.58 -6.72 -17.04
N GLY A 776 16.13 -7.35 -15.99
CA GLY A 776 17.04 -6.72 -15.02
C GLY A 776 16.34 -6.01 -13.86
N ASN A 777 15.02 -6.21 -13.68
CA ASN A 777 14.33 -5.75 -12.48
C ASN A 777 14.54 -6.75 -11.34
N LEU A 778 14.51 -6.25 -10.11
CA LEU A 778 14.61 -7.12 -8.94
C LEU A 778 13.23 -7.38 -8.36
N TRP A 779 12.99 -8.64 -8.02
CA TRP A 779 11.81 -9.11 -7.33
C TRP A 779 12.20 -9.51 -5.91
N ILE A 780 11.59 -8.85 -4.94
CA ILE A 780 11.97 -8.87 -3.53
C ILE A 780 10.78 -9.41 -2.75
N SER A 781 10.92 -10.59 -2.16
CA SER A 781 9.89 -11.16 -1.29
C SER A 781 10.13 -10.74 0.15
N SER A 782 9.05 -10.52 0.90
CA SER A 782 9.13 -10.00 2.27
C SER A 782 8.06 -10.60 3.18
N SER A 783 8.04 -10.19 4.45
CA SER A 783 6.93 -10.53 5.36
C SER A 783 5.62 -9.83 5.02
N ALA A 784 5.64 -8.83 4.12
CA ALA A 784 4.51 -7.95 3.78
C ALA A 784 4.23 -7.89 2.25
N GLY A 785 4.47 -8.99 1.55
CA GLY A 785 4.17 -9.14 0.12
C GLY A 785 5.43 -9.24 -0.76
N LEU A 786 5.22 -9.10 -2.06
CA LEU A 786 6.26 -9.10 -3.08
C LEU A 786 6.50 -7.66 -3.57
N THR A 787 7.72 -7.31 -3.92
CA THR A 787 8.05 -5.96 -4.41
C THR A 787 8.91 -6.06 -5.65
N THR A 788 8.54 -5.33 -6.71
CA THR A 788 9.39 -5.16 -7.87
C THR A 788 10.15 -3.85 -7.76
N LEU A 789 11.48 -3.91 -7.82
CA LEU A 789 12.32 -2.74 -7.98
C LEU A 789 12.58 -2.52 -9.47
N VAL A 790 11.92 -1.50 -10.02
CA VAL A 790 12.12 -1.06 -11.40
C VAL A 790 13.19 0.01 -11.43
N ARG A 791 14.08 -0.10 -12.42
CA ARG A 791 15.18 0.84 -12.66
C ARG A 791 14.94 1.50 -14.02
N ASN A 792 14.91 2.83 -14.08
CA ASN A 792 14.78 3.55 -15.35
C ASN A 792 15.96 3.23 -16.29
N SER A 793 15.79 3.46 -17.59
CA SER A 793 16.81 3.23 -18.63
C SER A 793 18.11 4.01 -18.37
N GLU A 794 18.04 5.10 -17.61
CA GLU A 794 19.17 5.95 -17.21
C GLU A 794 19.78 5.55 -15.86
N GLY A 795 19.15 4.64 -15.10
CA GLY A 795 19.66 4.07 -13.85
C GLY A 795 19.69 4.99 -12.62
N GLU A 796 19.09 6.18 -12.70
CA GLU A 796 19.22 7.24 -11.69
C GLU A 796 18.27 7.09 -10.47
N LYS A 797 17.11 6.41 -10.64
CA LYS A 797 16.11 6.32 -9.56
C LYS A 797 15.58 4.90 -9.37
N GLU A 798 15.74 4.39 -8.16
CA GLU A 798 15.12 3.14 -7.70
C GLU A 798 13.64 3.37 -7.37
N THR A 799 12.74 2.65 -8.06
CA THR A 799 11.29 2.73 -7.81
C THR A 799 10.74 1.39 -7.34
N PHE A 800 10.10 1.38 -6.17
CA PHE A 800 9.55 0.18 -5.54
C PHE A 800 8.05 0.04 -5.83
N ILE A 801 7.66 -1.13 -6.34
CA ILE A 801 6.29 -1.45 -6.76
C ILE A 801 5.81 -2.63 -5.92
N ASN A 802 5.02 -2.36 -4.87
CA ASN A 802 4.60 -3.34 -3.85
C ASN A 802 3.32 -4.09 -4.23
N ILE A 803 3.42 -5.40 -4.42
CA ILE A 803 2.37 -6.33 -4.83
C ILE A 803 1.79 -7.01 -3.59
N ASP A 804 0.47 -7.07 -3.49
CA ASP A 804 -0.25 -7.59 -2.32
C ASP A 804 -1.18 -8.78 -2.64
N VAL A 805 -1.90 -9.29 -1.64
CA VAL A 805 -2.81 -10.43 -1.80
C VAL A 805 -3.96 -10.19 -2.79
N LYS A 806 -4.35 -8.93 -3.03
CA LYS A 806 -5.37 -8.57 -4.03
C LYS A 806 -4.83 -8.69 -5.46
N ASP A 807 -3.51 -8.66 -5.63
CA ASP A 807 -2.85 -8.91 -6.92
C ASP A 807 -2.67 -10.41 -7.24
N GLY A 808 -3.14 -11.31 -6.36
CA GLY A 808 -3.06 -12.77 -6.55
C GLY A 808 -1.91 -13.45 -5.80
N LEU A 809 -1.39 -12.86 -4.72
CA LEU A 809 -0.39 -13.51 -3.88
C LEU A 809 -1.00 -14.61 -3.00
N GLN A 810 -0.22 -15.66 -2.72
CA GLN A 810 -0.59 -16.77 -1.82
C GLN A 810 -0.87 -16.31 -0.38
N GLY A 811 -0.31 -15.17 0.00
CA GLY A 811 -0.40 -14.54 1.31
C GLY A 811 0.59 -13.39 1.41
N TYR A 812 0.60 -12.67 2.53
CA TYR A 812 1.55 -11.56 2.74
C TYR A 812 2.97 -12.06 3.01
N SER A 813 3.13 -13.12 3.80
CA SER A 813 4.46 -13.54 4.22
C SER A 813 5.07 -14.56 3.27
N PHE A 814 6.26 -14.23 2.78
CA PHE A 814 7.09 -15.10 1.97
C PHE A 814 8.28 -15.63 2.76
N SER A 815 8.77 -16.81 2.36
CA SER A 815 10.01 -17.37 2.88
C SER A 815 11.18 -17.04 1.93
N ARG A 816 12.35 -17.64 2.18
CA ARG A 816 13.52 -17.50 1.30
C ARG A 816 13.42 -18.34 0.02
N ALA A 817 12.31 -19.05 -0.15
CA ALA A 817 12.09 -19.92 -1.27
C ALA A 817 11.90 -19.11 -2.55
N THR A 818 12.95 -19.05 -3.38
CA THR A 818 12.88 -18.43 -4.70
C THR A 818 13.60 -19.26 -5.74
N TRP A 819 13.11 -19.22 -6.97
CA TRP A 819 13.74 -19.84 -8.12
C TRP A 819 13.45 -19.05 -9.38
N LYS A 820 14.40 -19.08 -10.32
CA LYS A 820 14.24 -18.55 -11.68
C LYS A 820 14.66 -19.59 -12.70
N THR A 821 13.81 -19.82 -13.68
CA THR A 821 14.08 -20.69 -14.85
C THR A 821 14.83 -19.95 -15.95
N LYS A 822 15.27 -20.69 -16.97
CA LYS A 822 15.91 -20.07 -18.14
C LYS A 822 14.94 -19.25 -18.99
N ASN A 823 13.67 -19.67 -19.08
CA ASN A 823 12.64 -18.96 -19.84
C ASN A 823 12.13 -17.68 -19.13
N GLY A 824 12.52 -17.44 -17.87
CA GLY A 824 12.19 -16.22 -17.15
C GLY A 824 11.02 -16.33 -16.16
N GLU A 825 10.43 -17.52 -15.99
CA GLU A 825 9.49 -17.77 -14.89
C GLU A 825 10.17 -17.57 -13.54
N LEU A 826 9.47 -16.87 -12.66
CA LEU A 826 9.85 -16.65 -11.27
C LEU A 826 8.93 -17.43 -10.34
N PHE A 827 9.53 -17.92 -9.25
CA PHE A 827 8.88 -18.68 -8.21
C PHE A 827 9.18 -18.06 -6.85
N PHE A 828 8.15 -17.91 -6.01
CA PHE A 828 8.26 -17.39 -4.65
C PHE A 828 7.37 -18.17 -3.69
N GLY A 829 7.98 -18.90 -2.76
CA GLY A 829 7.28 -19.69 -1.74
C GLY A 829 7.00 -18.89 -0.46
N GLY A 830 5.93 -19.29 0.23
CA GLY A 830 5.56 -18.70 1.51
C GLY A 830 4.82 -19.68 2.42
N TYR A 831 4.00 -19.13 3.31
CA TYR A 831 3.32 -19.88 4.36
C TYR A 831 2.04 -20.59 3.89
N ASN A 832 1.42 -20.11 2.82
CA ASN A 832 0.15 -20.60 2.29
C ASN A 832 0.26 -21.16 0.86
N GLY A 833 1.49 -21.38 0.38
CA GLY A 833 1.75 -21.92 -0.95
C GLY A 833 2.86 -21.16 -1.68
N LEU A 834 2.82 -21.28 -3.00
CA LEU A 834 3.81 -20.83 -3.95
C LEU A 834 3.15 -19.89 -4.97
N ASN A 835 3.72 -18.71 -5.18
CA ASN A 835 3.42 -17.90 -6.35
C ASN A 835 4.38 -18.23 -7.50
N TYR A 836 3.86 -18.31 -8.72
CA TYR A 836 4.67 -18.39 -9.92
C TYR A 836 4.08 -17.58 -11.07
N PHE A 837 4.95 -16.94 -11.85
CA PHE A 837 4.56 -16.07 -12.96
C PHE A 837 5.78 -15.77 -13.84
N THR A 838 5.53 -15.37 -15.08
CA THR A 838 6.56 -14.79 -15.94
C THR A 838 6.41 -13.27 -15.89
N PRO A 839 7.41 -12.50 -15.43
CA PRO A 839 7.36 -11.05 -15.47
C PRO A 839 7.03 -10.58 -16.90
N ALA A 840 5.96 -9.80 -17.05
CA ALA A 840 5.71 -9.07 -18.28
C ALA A 840 6.62 -7.84 -18.35
N ARG A 841 6.81 -7.32 -19.57
CA ARG A 841 7.39 -5.98 -19.74
C ARG A 841 6.46 -4.97 -19.06
N THR A 842 7.02 -4.07 -18.25
CA THR A 842 6.25 -3.04 -17.55
C THR A 842 5.42 -2.22 -18.53
N ASN A 843 4.19 -1.86 -18.14
CA ASN A 843 3.34 -1.02 -18.98
C ASN A 843 3.97 0.37 -19.07
N GLN A 844 4.48 0.72 -20.26
CA GLN A 844 5.15 1.99 -20.53
C GLN A 844 4.17 3.13 -20.81
N THR A 845 2.86 2.88 -20.79
CA THR A 845 1.86 3.93 -21.03
C THR A 845 1.79 4.87 -19.84
N LYS A 846 1.89 6.17 -20.12
CA LYS A 846 1.99 7.22 -19.10
C LYS A 846 0.59 7.56 -18.59
N PRO A 847 0.43 7.87 -17.29
CA PRO A 847 -0.86 8.28 -16.76
C PRO A 847 -1.25 9.65 -17.31
N LYS A 848 -2.56 9.87 -17.46
CA LYS A 848 -3.11 11.16 -17.88
C LYS A 848 -3.58 11.96 -16.67
N ILE A 849 -3.07 13.17 -16.51
CA ILE A 849 -3.35 14.00 -15.34
C ILE A 849 -4.51 14.95 -15.63
N VAL A 850 -5.58 14.83 -14.84
CA VAL A 850 -6.80 15.62 -15.02
C VAL A 850 -7.19 16.27 -13.70
N PHE A 851 -7.48 17.56 -13.72
CA PHE A 851 -8.14 18.24 -12.61
C PHE A 851 -9.61 17.86 -12.57
N THR A 852 -10.08 17.35 -11.44
CA THR A 852 -11.45 16.91 -11.24
C THR A 852 -12.31 18.01 -10.62
N ASP A 853 -11.72 18.89 -9.81
CA ASP A 853 -12.39 20.03 -9.18
C ASP A 853 -11.39 21.13 -8.77
N LEU A 854 -11.87 22.38 -8.70
CA LEU A 854 -11.19 23.51 -8.07
C LEU A 854 -12.10 24.08 -7.00
N LYS A 855 -11.63 24.08 -5.76
CA LYS A 855 -12.35 24.66 -4.63
C LYS A 855 -11.68 25.95 -4.18
N ILE A 856 -12.49 26.98 -3.96
CA ILE A 856 -12.09 28.23 -3.32
C ILE A 856 -12.93 28.39 -2.06
N SER A 857 -12.28 28.45 -0.91
CA SER A 857 -12.94 28.42 0.41
C SER A 857 -13.95 27.26 0.53
N ASP A 858 -13.50 26.06 0.13
CA ASP A 858 -14.25 24.79 0.11
C ASP A 858 -15.48 24.71 -0.83
N VAL A 859 -15.72 25.76 -1.63
CA VAL A 859 -16.79 25.79 -2.64
C VAL A 859 -16.21 25.49 -4.01
N SER A 860 -16.80 24.51 -4.72
CA SER A 860 -16.43 24.17 -6.11
C SER A 860 -16.72 25.33 -7.07
N VAL A 861 -15.76 25.63 -7.94
CA VAL A 861 -15.81 26.77 -8.85
C VAL A 861 -15.92 26.29 -10.29
N PHE A 862 -16.89 26.84 -11.03
CA PHE A 862 -17.11 26.56 -12.45
C PHE A 862 -17.10 27.85 -13.26
N SER A 863 -16.79 27.75 -14.56
CA SER A 863 -16.63 28.94 -15.42
C SER A 863 -17.91 29.76 -15.65
N GLY A 864 -19.11 29.17 -15.51
CA GLY A 864 -20.37 29.87 -15.73
C GLY A 864 -21.00 30.56 -14.52
N ILE A 865 -20.33 30.56 -13.36
CA ILE A 865 -20.82 31.25 -12.16
C ILE A 865 -20.46 32.75 -12.25
N ALA A 866 -21.37 33.63 -11.85
CA ALA A 866 -21.09 35.07 -11.76
C ALA A 866 -19.88 35.33 -10.84
N ASN A 867 -18.89 36.10 -11.32
CA ASN A 867 -17.61 36.36 -10.65
C ASN A 867 -16.67 35.14 -10.49
N SER A 868 -16.82 34.10 -11.31
CA SER A 868 -15.87 32.99 -11.34
C SER A 868 -14.47 33.44 -11.82
N PRO A 869 -13.39 33.00 -11.16
CA PRO A 869 -12.03 33.22 -11.65
C PRO A 869 -11.68 32.32 -12.85
N LEU A 870 -12.49 31.29 -13.16
CA LEU A 870 -12.30 30.43 -14.33
C LEU A 870 -13.00 31.01 -15.56
N LYS A 871 -12.24 31.27 -16.63
CA LYS A 871 -12.80 31.69 -17.94
C LYS A 871 -13.13 30.51 -18.86
N ASN A 872 -12.39 29.41 -18.71
CA ASN A 872 -12.51 28.18 -19.51
C ASN A 872 -12.69 26.97 -18.58
N ASN A 873 -12.73 25.75 -19.16
CA ASN A 873 -12.66 24.53 -18.36
C ASN A 873 -11.36 24.53 -17.54
N LEU A 874 -11.41 24.00 -16.32
CA LEU A 874 -10.25 23.92 -15.42
C LEU A 874 -9.05 23.22 -16.06
N ASN A 875 -9.27 22.19 -16.88
CA ASN A 875 -8.20 21.45 -17.55
C ASN A 875 -7.57 22.20 -18.74
N ASP A 876 -8.21 23.27 -19.20
CA ASP A 876 -7.76 24.13 -20.31
C ASP A 876 -7.36 25.53 -19.78
N THR A 877 -7.09 25.67 -18.48
CA THR A 877 -6.78 26.96 -17.83
C THR A 877 -5.30 27.02 -17.44
N ASP A 878 -4.57 27.96 -18.03
CA ASP A 878 -3.13 28.16 -17.75
C ASP A 878 -2.85 29.17 -16.61
N GLU A 879 -3.78 30.09 -16.37
CA GLU A 879 -3.67 31.16 -15.37
C GLU A 879 -4.97 31.36 -14.59
N LEU A 880 -4.85 31.51 -13.28
CA LEU A 880 -5.92 31.77 -12.33
C LEU A 880 -5.62 33.06 -11.55
N THR A 881 -6.41 34.11 -11.79
CA THR A 881 -6.31 35.37 -11.04
C THR A 881 -7.37 35.40 -9.93
N LEU A 882 -6.92 35.55 -8.69
CA LEU A 882 -7.73 35.52 -7.48
C LEU A 882 -7.67 36.86 -6.75
N ASN A 883 -8.78 37.25 -6.13
CA ASN A 883 -8.80 38.39 -5.20
C ASN A 883 -8.19 37.99 -3.86
N TYR A 884 -7.82 38.98 -3.04
CA TYR A 884 -7.24 38.74 -1.71
C TYR A 884 -8.06 37.80 -0.82
N SER A 885 -9.40 37.86 -0.89
CA SER A 885 -10.31 37.01 -0.12
C SER A 885 -10.46 35.57 -0.65
N GLN A 886 -9.87 35.27 -1.80
CA GLN A 886 -9.93 33.95 -2.46
C GLN A 886 -8.60 33.21 -2.29
N ASN A 887 -7.98 33.32 -1.12
CA ASN A 887 -6.63 32.82 -0.84
C ASN A 887 -6.57 31.41 -0.21
N ASN A 888 -7.74 30.78 -0.03
CA ASN A 888 -7.88 29.37 0.33
C ASN A 888 -8.26 28.58 -0.92
N ILE A 889 -7.33 27.82 -1.47
CA ILE A 889 -7.51 27.09 -2.72
C ILE A 889 -7.23 25.61 -2.53
N ALA A 890 -8.02 24.76 -3.17
CA ALA A 890 -7.74 23.33 -3.25
C ALA A 890 -7.98 22.80 -4.67
N PHE A 891 -7.00 22.08 -5.19
CA PHE A 891 -7.12 21.36 -6.46
C PHE A 891 -7.42 19.90 -6.16
N GLN A 892 -8.48 19.37 -6.77
CA GLN A 892 -8.68 17.92 -6.87
C GLN A 892 -8.24 17.44 -8.24
N PHE A 893 -7.61 16.28 -8.30
CA PHE A 893 -7.03 15.75 -9.52
C PHE A 893 -6.98 14.23 -9.50
N ALA A 894 -7.09 13.61 -10.67
CA ALA A 894 -6.95 12.18 -10.86
C ALA A 894 -5.81 11.87 -11.84
N PRO A 895 -4.84 11.01 -11.48
CA PRO A 895 -3.89 10.44 -12.43
C PRO A 895 -4.55 9.25 -13.11
N ILE A 896 -5.23 9.49 -14.22
CA ILE A 896 -5.99 8.47 -14.93
C ILE A 896 -5.02 7.50 -15.59
N HIS A 897 -5.02 6.27 -15.08
CA HIS A 897 -4.46 5.08 -15.71
C HIS A 897 -5.12 3.85 -15.10
N TYR A 898 -5.90 3.15 -15.90
CA TYR A 898 -6.89 2.19 -15.39
C TYR A 898 -6.36 0.80 -15.07
N SER A 899 -5.16 0.43 -15.49
CA SER A 899 -4.61 -0.90 -15.20
C SER A 899 -4.55 -1.15 -13.68
N ARG A 900 -3.97 -0.19 -12.93
CA ARG A 900 -3.77 -0.26 -11.47
C ARG A 900 -3.97 1.11 -10.80
N PRO A 901 -5.20 1.68 -10.83
CA PRO A 901 -5.43 3.08 -10.45
C PRO A 901 -4.99 3.39 -9.02
N GLN A 902 -5.29 2.49 -8.06
CA GLN A 902 -4.91 2.63 -6.65
C GLN A 902 -3.40 2.67 -6.38
N ARG A 903 -2.58 2.34 -7.39
CA ARG A 903 -1.11 2.33 -7.31
C ARG A 903 -0.47 3.49 -8.05
N ASN A 904 -1.25 4.31 -8.77
CA ASN A 904 -0.73 5.51 -9.40
C ASN A 904 -0.18 6.45 -8.31
N LEU A 905 0.97 7.03 -8.58
CA LEU A 905 1.66 7.93 -7.65
C LEU A 905 1.46 9.37 -8.10
N ILE A 906 1.37 10.29 -7.14
CA ILE A 906 1.24 11.71 -7.43
C ILE A 906 2.35 12.47 -6.73
N ALA A 907 2.87 13.48 -7.41
CA ALA A 907 3.71 14.49 -6.83
C ALA A 907 3.21 15.88 -7.23
N TYR A 908 3.09 16.78 -6.25
CA TYR A 908 2.69 18.18 -6.48
C TYR A 908 3.62 19.16 -5.75
N LYS A 909 3.61 20.41 -6.21
CA LYS A 909 4.38 21.52 -5.63
C LYS A 909 3.69 22.85 -5.94
N LEU A 910 3.70 23.79 -5.00
CA LEU A 910 3.32 25.19 -5.22
C LEU A 910 4.57 26.07 -5.15
N GLU A 911 5.14 26.40 -6.30
CA GLU A 911 6.25 27.33 -6.39
C GLU A 911 5.83 28.72 -5.89
N GLY A 912 6.66 29.31 -5.04
CA GLY A 912 6.31 30.50 -4.24
C GLY A 912 5.97 30.17 -2.77
N LEU A 913 5.61 28.91 -2.46
CA LEU A 913 5.37 28.44 -1.08
C LEU A 913 6.35 27.33 -0.65
N ASN A 914 6.46 26.24 -1.43
CA ASN A 914 7.36 25.12 -1.11
C ASN A 914 8.37 24.83 -2.24
N LYS A 915 9.62 24.48 -1.85
CA LYS A 915 10.72 24.21 -2.80
C LYS A 915 10.81 22.75 -3.26
N GLU A 916 10.44 21.80 -2.40
CA GLU A 916 10.49 20.36 -2.67
C GLU A 916 9.14 19.80 -3.16
N TRP A 917 9.19 18.69 -3.90
CA TRP A 917 8.00 17.93 -4.32
C TRP A 917 7.35 17.22 -3.13
N VAL A 918 6.03 17.32 -3.02
CA VAL A 918 5.24 16.55 -2.06
C VAL A 918 4.68 15.32 -2.77
N TYR A 919 5.10 14.13 -2.35
CA TYR A 919 4.58 12.86 -2.85
C TYR A 919 3.38 12.44 -2.00
N SER A 920 2.27 12.13 -2.64
CA SER A 920 1.02 11.80 -1.95
C SER A 920 0.24 10.72 -2.67
N LYS A 921 -0.54 9.95 -1.90
CA LYS A 921 -1.62 9.07 -2.41
C LYS A 921 -2.97 9.78 -2.44
N LEU A 922 -3.07 11.00 -1.90
CA LEU A 922 -4.29 11.79 -1.92
C LEU A 922 -4.47 12.45 -3.28
N HIS A 923 -5.70 12.46 -3.76
CA HIS A 923 -6.12 13.02 -5.05
C HIS A 923 -6.49 14.50 -4.95
N PHE A 924 -5.93 15.21 -3.96
CA PHE A 924 -6.12 16.64 -3.80
C PHE A 924 -4.89 17.29 -3.15
N ALA A 925 -4.75 18.60 -3.38
CA ALA A 925 -3.79 19.47 -2.71
C ALA A 925 -4.49 20.75 -2.28
N SER A 926 -4.39 21.11 -1.01
CA SER A 926 -4.98 22.32 -0.44
C SER A 926 -3.90 23.29 0.05
N PHE A 927 -4.15 24.57 -0.16
CA PHE A 927 -3.29 25.67 0.24
C PHE A 927 -4.16 26.75 0.88
N THR A 928 -3.87 27.08 2.14
CA THR A 928 -4.65 28.03 2.92
C THR A 928 -3.87 29.29 3.21
N ASN A 929 -4.59 30.40 3.30
CA ASN A 929 -4.08 31.73 3.64
C ASN A 929 -2.86 32.18 2.81
N LEU A 930 -2.94 31.99 1.48
CA LEU A 930 -1.88 32.44 0.58
C LEU A 930 -1.76 33.97 0.57
N GLU A 931 -0.54 34.49 0.69
CA GLU A 931 -0.26 35.92 0.62
C GLU A 931 -0.45 36.47 -0.81
N PRO A 932 -0.69 37.78 -1.00
CA PRO A 932 -0.66 38.40 -2.32
C PRO A 932 0.68 38.16 -3.02
N GLY A 933 0.62 37.62 -4.24
CA GLY A 933 1.81 37.21 -4.96
C GLY A 933 1.50 36.36 -6.18
N GLU A 934 2.56 35.87 -6.80
CA GLU A 934 2.49 34.95 -7.94
C GLU A 934 3.02 33.59 -7.50
N TYR A 935 2.26 32.55 -7.82
CA TYR A 935 2.56 31.16 -7.51
C TYR A 935 2.42 30.31 -8.76
N THR A 936 3.07 29.16 -8.79
CA THR A 936 2.89 28.17 -9.86
C THR A 936 2.62 26.81 -9.25
N PHE A 937 1.40 26.32 -9.43
CA PHE A 937 1.03 24.97 -9.03
C PHE A 937 1.51 24.00 -10.11
N LYS A 938 2.30 23.00 -9.71
CA LYS A 938 2.88 21.97 -10.58
C LYS A 938 2.43 20.59 -10.09
N LEU A 939 2.03 19.74 -11.02
CA LEU A 939 1.51 18.40 -10.76
C LEU A 939 2.08 17.41 -11.77
N LYS A 940 2.59 16.28 -11.27
CA LYS A 940 3.00 15.13 -12.09
C LYS A 940 2.53 13.83 -11.46
N ALA A 941 2.45 12.78 -12.26
CA ALA A 941 1.98 11.48 -11.80
C ALA A 941 2.77 10.35 -12.44
N ALA A 942 2.80 9.20 -11.77
CA ALA A 942 3.25 7.94 -12.34
C ALA A 942 2.13 6.90 -12.33
N ASN A 943 2.13 6.02 -13.34
CA ASN A 943 1.22 4.88 -13.37
C ASN A 943 1.57 3.87 -12.26
N GLY A 944 0.74 2.86 -12.05
CA GLY A 944 0.97 1.80 -11.07
C GLY A 944 2.25 0.97 -11.27
N ASP A 945 2.93 1.13 -12.40
CA ASP A 945 4.23 0.51 -12.73
C ASP A 945 5.42 1.49 -12.57
N GLY A 946 5.20 2.68 -12.02
CA GLY A 946 6.24 3.65 -11.71
C GLY A 946 6.71 4.51 -12.88
N ILE A 947 6.00 4.50 -14.01
CA ILE A 947 6.32 5.33 -15.19
C ILE A 947 5.69 6.72 -15.03
N TRP A 948 6.54 7.74 -14.86
CA TRP A 948 6.13 9.14 -14.68
C TRP A 948 5.72 9.81 -16.00
N SER A 949 4.85 10.81 -15.91
CA SER A 949 4.54 11.71 -17.03
C SER A 949 5.77 12.54 -17.42
N ASP A 950 5.97 12.78 -18.73
CA ASP A 950 7.08 13.62 -19.22
C ASP A 950 6.88 15.09 -18.87
N GLU A 951 5.63 15.54 -18.95
CA GLU A 951 5.25 16.93 -18.73
C GLU A 951 4.50 17.08 -17.40
N GLU A 952 4.78 18.19 -16.73
CA GLU A 952 4.09 18.63 -15.53
C GLU A 952 2.85 19.41 -15.95
N LYS A 953 1.71 19.13 -15.31
CA LYS A 953 0.54 19.97 -15.44
C LYS A 953 0.71 21.20 -14.56
N THR A 954 0.60 22.39 -15.16
CA THR A 954 0.90 23.65 -14.48
C THR A 954 -0.29 24.62 -14.51
N ILE A 955 -0.48 25.35 -13.42
CA ILE A 955 -1.41 26.48 -13.34
C ILE A 955 -0.69 27.64 -12.66
N HIS A 956 -0.62 28.79 -13.32
CA HIS A 956 -0.11 30.02 -12.75
C HIS A 956 -1.20 30.67 -11.91
N ILE A 957 -0.90 31.05 -10.67
CA ILE A 957 -1.87 31.58 -9.72
C ILE A 957 -1.42 32.96 -9.28
N LYS A 958 -2.28 33.96 -9.45
CA LYS A 958 -2.00 35.35 -9.09
C LYS A 958 -3.01 35.84 -8.07
N ILE A 959 -2.55 36.13 -6.85
CA ILE A 959 -3.39 36.66 -5.77
C ILE A 959 -3.18 38.18 -5.71
N LYS A 960 -4.24 38.93 -6.00
CA LYS A 960 -4.21 40.41 -5.97
C LYS A 960 -4.04 40.92 -4.53
N PRO A 961 -3.25 42.00 -4.33
CA PRO A 961 -3.19 42.65 -3.03
C PRO A 961 -4.55 43.27 -2.68
N PRO A 962 -4.90 43.36 -1.38
CA PRO A 962 -6.10 44.03 -0.97
C PRO A 962 -6.01 45.54 -1.25
N TYR A 963 -7.15 46.21 -1.42
CA TYR A 963 -7.20 47.63 -1.80
C TYR A 963 -6.34 48.54 -0.90
N TRP A 964 -6.25 48.26 0.41
CA TRP A 964 -5.47 49.01 1.39
C TRP A 964 -3.94 48.81 1.31
N ARG A 965 -3.45 47.84 0.51
CA ARG A 965 -2.01 47.63 0.24
C ARG A 965 -1.61 48.02 -1.19
N THR A 966 -2.45 48.79 -1.89
CA THR A 966 -2.15 49.28 -3.24
C THR A 966 -1.28 50.55 -3.19
N THR A 967 -0.51 50.81 -4.25
CA THR A 967 0.27 52.06 -4.39
C THR A 967 -0.63 53.30 -4.25
N PHE A 968 -1.87 53.22 -4.75
CA PHE A 968 -2.87 54.27 -4.59
C PHE A 968 -3.27 54.49 -3.12
N ALA A 969 -3.48 53.42 -2.34
CA ALA A 969 -3.73 53.53 -0.91
C ALA A 969 -2.54 54.14 -0.17
N TYR A 970 -1.30 53.77 -0.53
CA TYR A 970 -0.10 54.40 0.04
C TYR A 970 0.01 55.89 -0.31
N PHE A 971 -0.40 56.32 -1.51
CA PHE A 971 -0.54 57.75 -1.83
C PHE A 971 -1.59 58.44 -0.97
N LEU A 972 -2.74 57.80 -0.73
CA LEU A 972 -3.77 58.32 0.18
C LEU A 972 -3.29 58.39 1.63
N TYR A 973 -2.52 57.41 2.09
CA TYR A 973 -1.90 57.43 3.42
C TYR A 973 -0.86 58.54 3.52
N ALA A 974 -0.01 58.72 2.51
CA ALA A 974 0.96 59.80 2.47
C ALA A 974 0.27 61.17 2.43
N PHE A 975 -0.80 61.33 1.63
CA PHE A 975 -1.57 62.56 1.56
C PHE A 975 -2.33 62.84 2.86
N GLY A 976 -2.94 61.81 3.45
CA GLY A 976 -3.58 61.88 4.77
C GLY A 976 -2.57 62.21 5.87
N PHE A 977 -1.35 61.68 5.80
CA PHE A 977 -0.27 61.98 6.73
C PHE A 977 0.26 63.40 6.56
N VAL A 978 0.46 63.87 5.33
CA VAL A 978 0.79 65.28 5.04
C VAL A 978 -0.33 66.19 5.52
N GLY A 979 -1.60 65.86 5.25
CA GLY A 979 -2.77 66.58 5.74
C GLY A 979 -2.87 66.57 7.26
N PHE A 980 -2.48 65.47 7.91
CA PHE A 980 -2.41 65.34 9.36
C PHE A 980 -1.27 66.18 9.95
N ILE A 981 -0.09 66.19 9.35
CA ILE A 981 1.02 67.09 9.71
C ILE A 981 0.60 68.54 9.51
N PHE A 982 -0.02 68.88 8.39
CA PHE A 982 -0.54 70.23 8.13
C PHE A 982 -1.65 70.59 9.10
N GLY A 983 -2.47 69.62 9.50
CA GLY A 983 -3.47 69.74 10.55
C GLY A 983 -2.82 70.02 11.91
N ILE A 984 -1.78 69.27 12.28
CA ILE A 984 -1.00 69.49 13.50
C ILE A 984 -0.28 70.84 13.46
N ASP A 985 0.37 71.23 12.36
CA ASP A 985 1.01 72.54 12.19
C ASP A 985 -0.03 73.65 12.31
N ARG A 986 -1.19 73.51 11.66
CA ARG A 986 -2.29 74.47 11.77
C ARG A 986 -2.85 74.54 13.19
N ILE A 987 -2.96 73.41 13.89
CA ILE A 987 -3.38 73.34 15.29
C ILE A 987 -2.30 73.93 16.20
N GLN A 988 -1.01 73.69 15.96
CA GLN A 988 0.10 74.25 16.73
C GLN A 988 0.21 75.76 16.53
N ARG A 989 0.10 76.26 15.29
CA ARG A 989 0.00 77.69 14.99
C ARG A 989 -1.21 78.32 15.66
N ARG A 990 -2.37 77.65 15.63
CA ARG A 990 -3.57 78.06 16.38
C ARG A 990 -3.32 78.05 17.89
N ARG A 991 -2.61 77.06 18.44
CA ARG A 991 -2.23 76.99 19.87
C ARG A 991 -1.21 78.06 20.26
N LEU A 992 -0.28 78.42 19.39
CA LEU A 992 0.69 79.49 19.61
C LEU A 992 0.00 80.88 19.58
N LEU A 993 -0.94 81.06 18.65
CA LEU A 993 -1.84 82.22 18.60
C LEU A 993 -2.83 82.24 19.78
N ALA A 994 -3.22 81.08 20.31
CA ALA A 994 -4.06 80.95 21.49
C ALA A 994 -3.27 81.25 22.78
N LYS A 995 -2.02 80.82 22.92
CA LYS A 995 -1.12 81.17 24.04
C LYS A 995 -0.80 82.66 24.11
N THR A 996 -0.66 83.32 22.96
CA THR A 996 -0.50 84.79 22.88
C THR A 996 -1.80 85.54 23.17
N LYS A 997 -2.97 84.89 23.01
CA LYS A 997 -4.28 85.42 23.43
C LYS A 997 -4.68 85.05 24.87
N GLU A 998 -4.20 83.94 25.44
CA GLU A 998 -4.47 83.48 26.82
C GLU A 998 -3.92 84.45 27.87
N LYS A 999 -2.76 85.07 27.61
CA LYS A 999 -2.17 86.10 28.47
C LYS A 999 -3.03 87.38 28.59
N MET A 1000 -3.96 87.58 27.66
CA MET A 1000 -4.90 88.72 27.59
C MET A 1000 -6.34 88.32 27.98
N LYS A 1001 -6.63 87.03 28.22
CA LYS A 1001 -7.98 86.50 28.48
C LYS A 1001 -8.17 85.90 29.87
N TYR A 1002 -7.15 85.91 30.72
CA TYR A 1002 -7.20 85.48 32.12
C TYR A 1002 -8.07 86.40 33.03
N GLN A 1003 -8.65 87.48 32.48
CA GLN A 1003 -9.38 88.49 33.24
C GLN A 1003 -10.90 88.51 33.03
N GLU A 1004 -11.50 87.70 32.13
CA GLU A 1004 -12.90 87.99 31.72
C GLU A 1004 -13.83 86.80 31.41
N ALA A 1005 -13.43 85.54 31.61
CA ALA A 1005 -14.30 84.40 31.27
C ALA A 1005 -14.29 83.29 32.34
N GLU A 1006 -14.18 83.71 33.60
CA GLU A 1006 -14.52 82.95 34.82
C GLU A 1006 -16.04 82.67 34.92
N HIS A 1007 -16.85 83.27 34.05
CA HIS A 1007 -18.29 83.01 33.96
C HIS A 1007 -18.66 82.15 32.74
N ARG A 1008 -19.00 80.89 33.05
CA ARG A 1008 -20.06 80.10 32.41
C ARG A 1008 -19.81 79.70 30.94
N ALA A 1009 -19.37 78.47 30.74
CA ALA A 1009 -20.29 77.35 30.53
C ALA A 1009 -20.97 77.38 29.14
N GLU A 1010 -20.18 77.22 28.09
CA GLU A 1010 -20.70 76.89 26.75
C GLU A 1010 -19.71 75.99 25.97
N THR A 1011 -18.91 75.19 26.69
CA THR A 1011 -18.07 74.12 26.10
C THR A 1011 -18.50 72.74 26.57
N ALA A 1012 -19.80 72.57 26.82
CA ALA A 1012 -20.40 71.28 27.14
C ALA A 1012 -20.74 70.46 25.87
N GLU A 1013 -20.74 71.05 24.67
CA GLU A 1013 -21.25 70.39 23.47
C GLU A 1013 -20.19 69.66 22.62
N LEU A 1014 -18.92 70.06 22.69
CA LEU A 1014 -17.84 69.45 21.87
C LEU A 1014 -17.23 68.17 22.47
N GLN A 1015 -17.42 67.91 23.77
CA GLN A 1015 -16.98 66.64 24.39
C GLN A 1015 -17.94 65.47 24.11
N ALA A 1016 -19.21 65.76 23.78
CA ALA A 1016 -20.19 64.73 23.44
C ALA A 1016 -19.89 64.03 22.10
N GLN A 1017 -19.40 64.75 21.07
CA GLN A 1017 -19.12 64.17 19.76
C GLN A 1017 -17.83 63.32 19.69
N ALA A 1018 -16.84 63.60 20.54
CA ALA A 1018 -15.60 62.83 20.56
C ALA A 1018 -15.75 61.46 21.23
N ALA A 1019 -16.66 61.33 22.20
CA ALA A 1019 -17.00 60.06 22.83
C ALA A 1019 -17.82 59.14 21.89
N GLU A 1020 -18.68 59.72 21.06
CA GLU A 1020 -19.56 58.96 20.14
C GLU A 1020 -18.78 58.28 18.99
N ALA A 1021 -17.71 58.90 18.50
CA ALA A 1021 -16.87 58.33 17.44
C ALA A 1021 -15.98 57.17 17.93
N GLN A 1022 -15.48 57.22 19.17
CA GLN A 1022 -14.72 56.11 19.77
C GLN A 1022 -15.63 54.93 20.13
N ALA A 1023 -16.87 55.18 20.57
CA ALA A 1023 -17.85 54.13 20.82
C ALA A 1023 -18.17 53.31 19.55
N LYS A 1024 -18.26 53.96 18.38
CA LYS A 1024 -18.59 53.31 17.10
C LYS A 1024 -17.49 52.41 16.53
N VAL A 1025 -16.22 52.75 16.74
CA VAL A 1025 -15.09 51.92 16.29
C VAL A 1025 -14.96 50.66 17.15
N ILE A 1026 -15.16 50.79 18.47
CA ILE A 1026 -15.18 49.64 19.39
C ILE A 1026 -16.39 48.74 19.12
N GLN A 1027 -17.53 49.31 18.72
CA GLN A 1027 -18.73 48.54 18.39
C GLN A 1027 -18.57 47.69 17.12
N ILE A 1028 -17.94 48.22 16.06
CA ILE A 1028 -17.68 47.46 14.81
C ILE A 1028 -16.65 46.34 15.02
N GLU A 1029 -15.63 46.57 15.86
CA GLU A 1029 -14.63 45.55 16.14
C GLU A 1029 -15.18 44.42 17.04
N ASN A 1030 -16.07 44.76 17.98
CA ASN A 1030 -16.80 43.77 18.77
C ASN A 1030 -17.79 42.97 17.90
N GLU A 1031 -18.56 43.60 17.01
CA GLU A 1031 -19.50 42.90 16.12
C GLU A 1031 -18.81 41.87 15.21
N ARG A 1032 -17.59 42.17 14.73
CA ARG A 1032 -16.81 41.21 13.94
C ARG A 1032 -16.35 40.00 14.77
N LYS A 1033 -15.85 40.23 15.99
CA LYS A 1033 -15.40 39.14 16.89
C LYS A 1033 -16.57 38.26 17.31
N THR A 1034 -17.74 38.85 17.60
CA THR A 1034 -18.96 38.11 17.93
C THR A 1034 -19.43 37.24 16.76
N LYS A 1035 -19.29 37.72 15.51
CA LYS A 1035 -19.66 36.92 14.32
C LYS A 1035 -18.71 35.74 14.08
N GLU A 1036 -17.40 35.92 14.22
CA GLU A 1036 -16.42 34.83 14.10
C GLU A 1036 -16.61 33.76 15.20
N LEU A 1037 -16.97 34.18 16.41
CA LEU A 1037 -17.30 33.28 17.52
C LEU A 1037 -18.65 32.55 17.33
N GLU A 1038 -19.67 33.22 16.79
CA GLU A 1038 -20.96 32.58 16.48
C GLU A 1038 -20.84 31.54 15.35
N GLU A 1039 -20.01 31.78 14.32
CA GLU A 1039 -19.74 30.77 13.28
C GLU A 1039 -19.05 29.53 13.86
N ALA A 1040 -18.11 29.71 14.79
CA ALA A 1040 -17.47 28.62 15.52
C ALA A 1040 -18.45 27.88 16.45
N ARG A 1041 -19.38 28.59 17.08
CA ARG A 1041 -20.49 28.01 17.86
C ARG A 1041 -21.35 27.10 17.02
N GLN A 1042 -21.79 27.58 15.86
CA GLN A 1042 -22.62 26.81 14.94
C GLN A 1042 -21.89 25.57 14.44
N LEU A 1043 -20.59 25.68 14.16
CA LEU A 1043 -19.76 24.54 13.79
C LEU A 1043 -19.69 23.51 14.92
N GLN A 1044 -19.42 23.93 16.16
CA GLN A 1044 -19.37 23.04 17.32
C GLN A 1044 -20.72 22.34 17.57
N LEU A 1045 -21.82 23.10 17.58
CA LEU A 1045 -23.17 22.54 17.74
C LEU A 1045 -23.52 21.57 16.61
N SER A 1046 -23.01 21.77 15.39
CA SER A 1046 -23.21 20.84 14.28
C SER A 1046 -22.50 19.48 14.46
N MET A 1047 -21.49 19.40 15.34
CA MET A 1047 -20.75 18.16 15.63
C MET A 1047 -21.37 17.31 16.74
N LEU A 1048 -22.26 17.90 17.53
CA LEU A 1048 -23.02 17.16 18.55
C LEU A 1048 -24.05 16.22 17.90
N PRO A 1049 -24.38 15.09 18.53
CA PRO A 1049 -25.43 14.20 18.05
C PRO A 1049 -26.76 14.95 17.89
N LYS A 1050 -27.31 14.96 16.67
CA LYS A 1050 -28.60 15.62 16.36
C LYS A 1050 -29.80 14.86 16.94
N GLU A 1051 -29.65 13.56 17.14
CA GLU A 1051 -30.67 12.67 17.70
C GLU A 1051 -30.04 11.76 18.74
N LEU A 1052 -30.78 11.47 19.82
CA LEU A 1052 -30.38 10.51 20.83
C LEU A 1052 -30.61 9.07 20.32
N PRO A 1053 -29.75 8.10 20.66
CA PRO A 1053 -29.94 6.71 20.29
C PRO A 1053 -31.27 6.16 20.82
N ASN A 1054 -32.13 5.68 19.93
CA ASN A 1054 -33.39 5.03 20.32
C ASN A 1054 -33.18 3.53 20.53
N LEU A 1055 -32.78 3.16 21.75
CA LEU A 1055 -32.58 1.76 22.15
C LEU A 1055 -33.72 1.30 23.07
N PRO A 1056 -34.40 0.17 22.79
CA PRO A 1056 -35.61 -0.22 23.52
C PRO A 1056 -35.40 -0.54 25.01
N HIS A 1057 -34.15 -0.77 25.44
CA HIS A 1057 -33.78 -1.12 26.81
C HIS A 1057 -33.09 0.03 27.58
N LEU A 1058 -32.99 1.22 26.99
CA LEU A 1058 -32.37 2.39 27.62
C LEU A 1058 -33.26 3.64 27.50
N ASP A 1059 -33.30 4.43 28.56
CA ASP A 1059 -33.72 5.83 28.56
C ASP A 1059 -32.46 6.68 28.58
N ILE A 1060 -32.26 7.54 27.59
CA ILE A 1060 -31.09 8.43 27.55
C ILE A 1060 -31.62 9.86 27.47
N ALA A 1061 -31.10 10.72 28.32
CA ALA A 1061 -31.32 12.16 28.26
C ALA A 1061 -29.97 12.88 28.39
N VAL A 1062 -29.83 13.99 27.67
CA VAL A 1062 -28.63 14.83 27.69
C VAL A 1062 -29.02 16.30 27.79
N TYR A 1063 -28.21 17.05 28.51
CA TYR A 1063 -28.26 18.50 28.58
C TYR A 1063 -26.86 19.05 28.43
N MET A 1064 -26.72 20.12 27.65
CA MET A 1064 -25.47 20.85 27.50
C MET A 1064 -25.80 22.33 27.35
N GLN A 1065 -25.17 23.16 28.16
CA GLN A 1065 -25.25 24.62 28.10
C GLN A 1065 -23.83 25.18 28.12
N THR A 1066 -23.47 25.96 27.10
CA THR A 1066 -22.14 26.55 27.01
C THR A 1066 -22.06 27.89 27.76
N ALA A 1067 -20.96 28.16 28.45
CA ALA A 1067 -20.70 29.45 29.13
C ALA A 1067 -20.29 30.57 28.17
N THR A 1068 -19.63 30.21 27.06
CA THR A 1068 -19.23 31.15 26.01
C THR A 1068 -19.81 30.74 24.66
N GLU A 1069 -19.52 31.51 23.61
CA GLU A 1069 -19.92 31.16 22.25
C GLU A 1069 -19.30 29.83 21.78
N VAL A 1070 -18.13 29.41 22.28
CA VAL A 1070 -17.52 28.11 21.94
C VAL A 1070 -17.09 27.40 23.22
N GLY A 1071 -17.83 26.36 23.58
CA GLY A 1071 -17.60 25.56 24.77
C GLY A 1071 -16.39 24.62 24.69
N GLY A 1072 -15.91 24.14 25.83
CA GLY A 1072 -14.98 23.02 25.99
C GLY A 1072 -15.67 21.66 26.21
N ASP A 1073 -16.94 21.66 26.61
CA ASP A 1073 -17.70 20.44 26.87
C ASP A 1073 -18.10 19.69 25.59
N TYR A 1074 -18.29 18.38 25.72
CA TYR A 1074 -18.56 17.45 24.63
C TYR A 1074 -19.27 16.17 25.09
N TYR A 1075 -20.19 15.65 24.29
CA TYR A 1075 -20.76 14.32 24.48
C TYR A 1075 -21.02 13.63 23.14
N ASP A 1076 -21.00 12.29 23.13
CA ASP A 1076 -21.27 11.50 21.92
C ASP A 1076 -21.62 10.04 22.21
N PHE A 1077 -22.20 9.39 21.19
CA PHE A 1077 -22.68 8.02 21.24
C PHE A 1077 -22.14 7.18 20.07
N SER A 1078 -21.80 5.92 20.34
CA SER A 1078 -21.46 4.95 19.30
C SER A 1078 -22.16 3.61 19.56
N CYS A 1079 -23.13 3.29 18.72
CA CYS A 1079 -23.89 2.04 18.77
C CYS A 1079 -23.28 0.99 17.87
N LYS A 1080 -23.09 -0.24 18.37
CA LYS A 1080 -22.66 -1.40 17.59
C LYS A 1080 -23.86 -2.21 17.11
N GLU A 1081 -23.69 -2.97 16.02
CA GLU A 1081 -24.75 -3.81 15.44
C GLU A 1081 -25.32 -4.85 16.43
N ASN A 1082 -24.55 -5.24 17.45
CA ASN A 1082 -24.97 -6.19 18.48
C ASN A 1082 -25.81 -5.55 19.61
N GLY A 1083 -26.19 -4.27 19.48
CA GLY A 1083 -26.98 -3.54 20.47
C GLY A 1083 -26.18 -2.97 21.65
N SER A 1084 -24.85 -3.15 21.68
CA SER A 1084 -23.99 -2.46 22.66
C SER A 1084 -23.77 -1.01 22.29
N ILE A 1085 -23.64 -0.15 23.29
CA ILE A 1085 -23.46 1.30 23.12
C ILE A 1085 -22.29 1.80 23.93
N ASN A 1086 -21.49 2.67 23.33
CA ASN A 1086 -20.51 3.51 23.99
C ASN A 1086 -21.06 4.93 24.13
N ILE A 1087 -20.94 5.49 25.32
CA ILE A 1087 -21.43 6.83 25.67
C ILE A 1087 -20.26 7.58 26.28
N CYS A 1088 -19.99 8.81 25.84
CA CYS A 1088 -18.89 9.60 26.39
C CYS A 1088 -19.33 11.02 26.78
N LEU A 1089 -18.60 11.57 27.75
CA LEU A 1089 -18.65 12.97 28.18
C LEU A 1089 -17.20 13.44 28.29
N GLY A 1090 -16.88 14.59 27.70
CA GLY A 1090 -15.57 15.22 27.82
C GLY A 1090 -15.70 16.70 28.13
N ASP A 1091 -14.73 17.22 28.86
CA ASP A 1091 -14.58 18.62 29.23
C ASP A 1091 -13.14 19.05 28.93
N ALA A 1092 -12.98 20.10 28.12
CA ALA A 1092 -11.69 20.60 27.67
C ALA A 1092 -11.24 21.79 28.52
N THR A 1093 -9.96 21.82 28.91
CA THR A 1093 -9.42 22.92 29.72
C THR A 1093 -9.46 24.26 28.97
N GLY A 1094 -10.24 25.23 29.46
CA GLY A 1094 -10.36 26.58 28.88
C GLY A 1094 -11.43 26.69 27.79
N HIS A 1095 -11.69 27.90 27.29
CA HIS A 1095 -12.81 28.19 26.38
C HIS A 1095 -12.36 28.75 25.01
N GLY A 1096 -13.30 28.86 24.05
CA GLY A 1096 -13.04 29.47 22.75
C GLY A 1096 -12.44 28.51 21.71
N MET A 1097 -11.82 29.08 20.66
CA MET A 1097 -11.36 28.32 19.48
C MET A 1097 -10.37 27.17 19.79
N LYS A 1098 -9.54 27.31 20.83
CA LYS A 1098 -8.60 26.25 21.23
C LYS A 1098 -9.32 25.05 21.84
N ALA A 1099 -10.34 25.29 22.66
CA ALA A 1099 -11.19 24.26 23.24
C ALA A 1099 -12.00 23.53 22.16
N GLY A 1100 -12.64 24.29 21.25
CA GLY A 1100 -13.36 23.72 20.12
C GLY A 1100 -12.48 22.85 19.19
N THR A 1101 -11.19 23.19 19.04
CA THR A 1101 -10.23 22.36 18.30
C THR A 1101 -9.96 21.03 19.01
N LEU A 1102 -9.80 21.04 20.33
CA LEU A 1102 -9.60 19.83 21.13
C LEU A 1102 -10.83 18.91 21.07
N VAL A 1103 -12.03 19.48 21.18
CA VAL A 1103 -13.31 18.77 21.03
C VAL A 1103 -13.41 18.11 19.65
N SER A 1104 -13.05 18.83 18.58
CA SER A 1104 -13.07 18.30 17.21
C SER A 1104 -12.11 17.12 17.01
N MET A 1105 -10.92 17.18 17.63
CA MET A 1105 -9.96 16.06 17.62
C MET A 1105 -10.52 14.85 18.38
N MET A 1106 -11.13 15.06 19.54
CA MET A 1106 -11.69 13.99 20.35
C MET A 1106 -12.91 13.34 19.70
N LYS A 1107 -13.78 14.11 19.04
CA LYS A 1107 -14.85 13.58 18.18
C LYS A 1107 -14.31 12.66 17.09
N SER A 1108 -13.24 13.08 16.42
CA SER A 1108 -12.60 12.30 15.35
C SER A 1108 -12.02 10.98 15.89
N LEU A 1109 -11.35 11.03 17.06
CA LEU A 1109 -10.80 9.85 17.73
C LEU A 1109 -11.92 8.90 18.19
N PHE A 1110 -12.98 9.43 18.79
CA PHE A 1110 -14.15 8.66 19.23
C PHE A 1110 -14.84 7.98 18.04
N THR A 1111 -15.11 8.72 16.95
CA THR A 1111 -15.75 8.17 15.75
C THR A 1111 -14.90 7.06 15.10
N ALA A 1112 -13.58 7.24 15.04
CA ALA A 1112 -12.68 6.28 14.38
C ALA A 1112 -12.42 5.01 15.20
N ASN A 1113 -12.39 5.11 16.54
CA ASN A 1113 -11.82 4.04 17.38
C ASN A 1113 -12.80 3.44 18.41
N SER A 1114 -13.92 4.09 18.75
CA SER A 1114 -14.82 3.62 19.81
C SER A 1114 -15.44 2.25 19.51
N ILE A 1115 -15.62 1.91 18.23
CA ILE A 1115 -16.22 0.63 17.82
C ILE A 1115 -15.20 -0.52 17.89
N SER A 1116 -13.95 -0.26 17.50
CA SER A 1116 -12.95 -1.30 17.22
C SER A 1116 -11.98 -1.61 18.35
N LYS A 1117 -11.86 -0.74 19.36
CA LYS A 1117 -10.90 -0.89 20.48
C LYS A 1117 -11.58 -1.18 21.80
N SER A 1118 -10.84 -1.72 22.77
CA SER A 1118 -11.26 -1.75 24.18
C SER A 1118 -11.24 -0.34 24.79
N LEU A 1119 -11.85 -0.13 25.96
CA LEU A 1119 -11.85 1.18 26.61
C LEU A 1119 -10.42 1.59 27.00
N GLU A 1120 -9.62 0.65 27.49
CA GLU A 1120 -8.21 0.88 27.87
C GLU A 1120 -7.39 1.36 26.67
N ASP A 1121 -7.52 0.68 25.53
CA ASP A 1121 -6.82 1.02 24.30
C ASP A 1121 -7.30 2.35 23.73
N PHE A 1122 -8.60 2.64 23.84
CA PHE A 1122 -9.18 3.92 23.42
C PHE A 1122 -8.60 5.08 24.23
N PHE A 1123 -8.62 4.98 25.57
CA PHE A 1123 -8.09 6.04 26.45
C PHE A 1123 -6.58 6.21 26.27
N SER A 1124 -5.81 5.12 26.21
CA SER A 1124 -4.37 5.16 26.02
C SER A 1124 -3.98 5.81 24.68
N SER A 1125 -4.63 5.38 23.58
CA SER A 1125 -4.32 5.94 22.26
C SER A 1125 -4.82 7.38 22.09
N SER A 1126 -5.96 7.75 22.69
CA SER A 1126 -6.46 9.13 22.68
C SER A 1126 -5.56 10.06 23.49
N ASN A 1127 -5.11 9.62 24.67
CA ASN A 1127 -4.15 10.35 25.51
C ASN A 1127 -2.84 10.63 24.75
N GLN A 1128 -2.29 9.63 24.07
CA GLN A 1128 -1.07 9.79 23.27
C GLN A 1128 -1.29 10.73 22.08
N ALA A 1129 -2.44 10.62 21.41
CA ALA A 1129 -2.79 11.48 20.29
C ALA A 1129 -2.91 12.96 20.72
N LEU A 1130 -3.62 13.23 21.82
CA LEU A 1130 -3.74 14.58 22.37
C LEU A 1130 -2.39 15.14 22.83
N LYS A 1131 -1.55 14.33 23.49
CA LYS A 1131 -0.23 14.79 23.94
C LYS A 1131 0.68 15.20 22.79
N ASN A 1132 0.63 14.45 21.69
CA ASN A 1132 1.46 14.70 20.51
C ASN A 1132 0.94 15.85 19.62
N SER A 1133 -0.27 16.37 19.88
CA SER A 1133 -0.92 17.41 19.07
C SER A 1133 -0.29 18.81 19.18
N LYS A 1134 0.55 19.06 20.20
CA LYS A 1134 1.17 20.36 20.51
C LYS A 1134 0.19 21.52 20.78
N LEU A 1135 -1.04 21.24 21.20
CA LEU A 1135 -2.01 22.25 21.65
C LEU A 1135 -1.64 22.79 23.05
N ASP A 1136 -0.64 23.67 23.17
CA ASP A 1136 -0.32 24.57 24.32
C ASP A 1136 -0.75 24.12 25.75
N LYS A 1137 -0.54 22.86 26.14
CA LYS A 1137 -0.95 22.28 27.44
C LYS A 1137 -2.48 22.15 27.66
N MET A 1138 -3.29 22.23 26.62
CA MET A 1138 -4.72 21.87 26.67
C MET A 1138 -4.85 20.38 27.04
N MET A 1139 -5.75 20.07 27.96
CA MET A 1139 -6.07 18.71 28.40
C MET A 1139 -7.59 18.51 28.29
N MET A 1140 -8.02 17.25 28.29
CA MET A 1140 -9.45 16.94 28.33
C MET A 1140 -9.73 15.98 29.49
N ALA A 1141 -10.58 16.42 30.42
CA ALA A 1141 -11.26 15.51 31.32
C ALA A 1141 -12.24 14.66 30.49
N PHE A 1142 -12.22 13.34 30.63
CA PHE A 1142 -13.02 12.47 29.74
C PHE A 1142 -13.51 11.22 30.44
N ALA A 1143 -14.76 10.87 30.23
CA ALA A 1143 -15.38 9.67 30.75
C ALA A 1143 -16.11 8.91 29.66
N MET A 1144 -16.11 7.58 29.78
CA MET A 1144 -16.79 6.70 28.84
C MET A 1144 -17.45 5.53 29.55
N VAL A 1145 -18.67 5.23 29.12
CA VAL A 1145 -19.47 4.10 29.59
C VAL A 1145 -19.76 3.20 28.39
N ASN A 1146 -19.44 1.91 28.50
CA ASN A 1146 -19.83 0.90 27.53
C ASN A 1146 -20.90 -0.02 28.13
N ILE A 1147 -22.08 -0.03 27.53
CA ILE A 1147 -23.21 -0.87 27.93
C ILE A 1147 -23.38 -1.99 26.91
N ASN A 1148 -23.35 -3.23 27.37
CA ASN A 1148 -23.59 -4.42 26.56
C ASN A 1148 -24.53 -5.37 27.29
N GLY A 1149 -25.82 -5.29 26.97
CA GLY A 1149 -26.89 -5.98 27.70
C GLY A 1149 -26.96 -5.47 29.15
N SER A 1150 -26.85 -6.38 30.12
CA SER A 1150 -26.82 -6.02 31.55
C SER A 1150 -25.43 -5.67 32.08
N LYS A 1151 -24.36 -5.76 31.26
CA LYS A 1151 -23.00 -5.44 31.69
C LYS A 1151 -22.66 -4.01 31.29
N VAL A 1152 -22.07 -3.27 32.22
CA VAL A 1152 -21.57 -1.92 31.99
C VAL A 1152 -20.10 -1.83 32.39
N LYS A 1153 -19.30 -1.15 31.58
CA LYS A 1153 -17.91 -0.82 31.85
C LYS A 1153 -17.74 0.68 31.93
N PHE A 1154 -17.07 1.16 32.98
CA PHE A 1154 -16.78 2.56 33.22
C PHE A 1154 -15.28 2.82 33.09
N CYS A 1155 -14.91 3.94 32.50
CA CYS A 1155 -13.54 4.44 32.49
C CYS A 1155 -13.56 5.97 32.61
N ASN A 1156 -12.67 6.52 33.43
CA ASN A 1156 -12.59 7.95 33.72
C ASN A 1156 -11.16 8.48 33.59
N ALA A 1157 -11.04 9.67 33.05
CA ALA A 1157 -9.82 10.45 32.88
C ALA A 1157 -10.08 11.87 33.38
N GLY A 1158 -10.30 12.03 34.68
CA GLY A 1158 -10.36 13.35 35.33
C GLY A 1158 -11.72 14.06 35.33
N ILE A 1159 -12.81 13.40 34.89
CA ILE A 1159 -14.18 13.93 35.05
C ILE A 1159 -14.69 13.69 36.49
N PRO A 1160 -15.73 14.41 36.95
CA PRO A 1160 -16.43 14.12 38.20
C PRO A 1160 -16.93 12.66 38.33
N PRO A 1161 -17.20 12.17 39.56
CA PRO A 1161 -17.64 10.79 39.77
C PRO A 1161 -18.91 10.40 39.00
N PHE A 1162 -19.01 9.13 38.59
CA PHE A 1162 -20.29 8.62 38.11
C PHE A 1162 -21.24 8.39 39.29
N TYR A 1163 -22.49 8.78 39.16
CA TYR A 1163 -23.53 8.43 40.14
C TYR A 1163 -24.35 7.27 39.60
N LEU A 1164 -24.28 6.12 40.27
CA LEU A 1164 -25.07 4.93 39.98
C LEU A 1164 -26.21 4.83 40.99
N ILE A 1165 -27.44 5.03 40.54
CA ILE A 1165 -28.65 4.90 41.36
C ILE A 1165 -29.18 3.49 41.22
N ARG A 1166 -29.16 2.72 42.31
CA ARG A 1166 -29.65 1.34 42.37
C ARG A 1166 -30.46 1.15 43.64
N ASN A 1167 -31.60 0.45 43.54
CA ASN A 1167 -32.45 0.14 44.70
C ASN A 1167 -32.80 1.38 45.56
N ASN A 1168 -32.93 2.55 44.92
CA ASN A 1168 -33.20 3.82 45.61
C ASN A 1168 -32.05 4.30 46.52
N GLU A 1169 -30.83 3.81 46.32
CA GLU A 1169 -29.58 4.31 46.92
C GLU A 1169 -28.66 4.87 45.82
N ILE A 1170 -27.87 5.90 46.16
CA ILE A 1170 -26.92 6.52 45.26
C ILE A 1170 -25.51 6.02 45.60
N GLU A 1171 -24.92 5.25 44.69
CA GLU A 1171 -23.52 4.84 44.73
C GLU A 1171 -22.68 5.83 43.92
N GLU A 1172 -21.63 6.38 44.54
CA GLU A 1172 -20.69 7.30 43.89
C GLU A 1172 -19.44 6.51 43.45
N LEU A 1173 -19.24 6.39 42.14
CA LEU A 1173 -18.13 5.67 41.54
C LEU A 1173 -16.98 6.63 41.23
N ASN A 1174 -16.06 6.78 42.17
CA ASN A 1174 -14.88 7.63 42.02
C ASN A 1174 -13.74 6.85 41.32
N LEU A 1175 -13.72 6.89 40.00
CA LEU A 1175 -12.65 6.31 39.19
C LEU A 1175 -11.52 7.32 38.99
N HIS A 1176 -10.34 7.03 39.52
CA HIS A 1176 -9.18 7.90 39.37
C HIS A 1176 -8.47 7.69 38.02
N GLY A 1177 -8.29 8.78 37.28
CA GLY A 1177 -7.47 8.86 36.06
C GLY A 1177 -7.03 10.30 35.80
N MET A 1178 -5.87 10.51 35.18
CA MET A 1178 -5.44 11.87 34.79
C MET A 1178 -6.18 12.33 33.53
N PRO A 1179 -6.41 13.64 33.34
CA PRO A 1179 -6.93 14.16 32.08
C PRO A 1179 -6.13 13.69 30.86
N LEU A 1180 -6.82 13.42 29.76
CA LEU A 1180 -6.20 13.05 28.49
C LEU A 1180 -5.30 14.20 28.01
N GLY A 1181 -4.09 13.87 27.57
CA GLY A 1181 -3.07 14.84 27.17
C GLY A 1181 -2.18 15.34 28.32
N ALA A 1182 -2.40 14.90 29.56
CA ALA A 1182 -1.57 15.26 30.70
C ALA A 1182 -0.17 14.60 30.64
N MET A 1183 -0.08 13.28 30.47
CA MET A 1183 1.18 12.51 30.48
C MET A 1183 1.21 11.42 29.40
N ASN A 1184 2.39 11.02 28.92
CA ASN A 1184 2.51 10.04 27.82
C ASN A 1184 2.09 8.60 28.18
N ASN A 1185 2.22 8.19 29.45
CA ASN A 1185 2.04 6.80 29.89
C ASN A 1185 1.09 6.70 31.09
N THR A 1186 -0.09 7.32 31.01
CA THR A 1186 -1.13 7.17 32.04
C THR A 1186 -1.87 5.86 31.81
N GLU A 1187 -1.95 5.02 32.84
CA GLU A 1187 -2.79 3.81 32.84
C GLU A 1187 -4.21 4.17 33.30
N TYR A 1188 -5.21 3.80 32.51
CA TYR A 1188 -6.62 4.04 32.81
C TYR A 1188 -7.29 2.75 33.23
N LYS A 1189 -7.94 2.75 34.39
CA LYS A 1189 -8.63 1.58 34.93
C LYS A 1189 -10.05 1.51 34.36
N VAL A 1190 -10.46 0.29 34.02
CA VAL A 1190 -11.83 0.00 33.62
C VAL A 1190 -12.50 -0.79 34.73
N GLU A 1191 -13.68 -0.32 35.13
CA GLU A 1191 -14.47 -0.95 36.17
C GLU A 1191 -15.74 -1.54 35.57
N GLU A 1192 -15.99 -2.83 35.78
CA GLU A 1192 -17.18 -3.52 35.28
C GLU A 1192 -18.23 -3.63 36.41
N ARG A 1193 -19.49 -3.35 36.06
CA ARG A 1193 -20.67 -3.60 36.90
C ARG A 1193 -21.74 -4.29 36.07
N LYS A 1194 -22.72 -4.88 36.77
CA LYS A 1194 -23.94 -5.40 36.16
C LYS A 1194 -25.09 -4.49 36.53
N LEU A 1195 -25.86 -4.01 35.56
CA LEU A 1195 -27.05 -3.17 35.76
C LEU A 1195 -28.33 -4.01 35.81
N SER A 1196 -29.27 -3.56 36.62
CA SER A 1196 -30.65 -4.07 36.70
C SER A 1196 -31.62 -3.09 36.06
N VAL A 1197 -32.83 -3.56 35.72
CA VAL A 1197 -33.94 -2.71 35.27
C VAL A 1197 -34.21 -1.64 36.35
N SER A 1198 -34.42 -0.38 35.94
CA SER A 1198 -34.53 0.81 36.79
C SER A 1198 -33.22 1.39 37.36
N ASP A 1199 -32.06 0.75 37.17
CA ASP A 1199 -30.77 1.38 37.53
C ASP A 1199 -30.54 2.62 36.65
N THR A 1200 -30.01 3.70 37.24
CA THR A 1200 -29.69 4.95 36.52
C THR A 1200 -28.22 5.31 36.68
N ILE A 1201 -27.55 5.67 35.59
CA ILE A 1201 -26.19 6.22 35.57
C ILE A 1201 -26.30 7.71 35.23
N LEU A 1202 -25.67 8.56 36.03
CA LEU A 1202 -25.52 9.98 35.76
C LEU A 1202 -24.03 10.34 35.64
N MET A 1203 -23.71 11.02 34.55
CA MET A 1203 -22.42 11.63 34.26
C MET A 1203 -22.60 13.15 34.15
N MET A 1204 -21.62 13.92 34.62
CA MET A 1204 -21.62 15.38 34.50
C MET A 1204 -20.22 15.94 34.26
N SER A 1205 -20.13 17.15 33.70
CA SER A 1205 -18.95 18.01 33.83
C SER A 1205 -18.93 18.73 35.19
N ASP A 1206 -17.82 19.35 35.55
CA ASP A 1206 -17.64 20.11 36.79
C ASP A 1206 -18.36 21.46 36.79
N GLY A 1207 -18.74 22.00 35.64
CA GLY A 1207 -19.40 23.30 35.55
C GLY A 1207 -20.72 23.43 36.32
N PHE A 1208 -21.48 22.34 36.55
CA PHE A 1208 -22.69 22.42 37.39
C PHE A 1208 -22.39 22.60 38.89
N PRO A 1209 -21.56 21.75 39.53
CA PRO A 1209 -21.04 22.02 40.87
C PRO A 1209 -20.38 23.39 41.03
N GLU A 1210 -19.74 23.91 39.99
CA GLU A 1210 -19.05 25.21 40.03
C GLU A 1210 -19.97 26.43 39.79
N LEU A 1211 -21.27 26.23 39.54
CA LEU A 1211 -22.22 27.32 39.37
C LEU A 1211 -22.20 28.28 40.57
N GLN A 1212 -21.92 29.56 40.30
CA GLN A 1212 -21.86 30.60 41.34
C GLN A 1212 -23.18 31.36 41.43
N ASN A 1213 -23.66 31.53 42.66
CA ASN A 1213 -24.74 32.48 42.93
C ASN A 1213 -24.19 33.93 42.97
N ARG A 1214 -25.06 34.92 43.16
CA ARG A 1214 -24.66 36.35 43.21
C ARG A 1214 -23.66 36.70 44.32
N ASN A 1215 -23.59 35.89 45.38
CA ASN A 1215 -22.64 36.07 46.47
C ASN A 1215 -21.28 35.42 46.18
N GLY A 1216 -21.12 34.77 45.02
CA GLY A 1216 -19.92 34.01 44.64
C GLY A 1216 -19.83 32.65 45.30
N GLU A 1217 -20.92 32.13 45.88
CA GLU A 1217 -20.96 30.80 46.48
C GLU A 1217 -21.21 29.75 45.38
N MET A 1218 -20.35 28.73 45.30
CA MET A 1218 -20.51 27.60 44.39
C MET A 1218 -21.62 26.67 44.84
N PHE A 1219 -22.34 26.06 43.91
CA PHE A 1219 -23.38 25.08 44.19
C PHE A 1219 -22.81 23.87 44.95
N GLY A 1220 -21.66 23.35 44.53
CA GLY A 1220 -20.92 22.29 45.22
C GLY A 1220 -21.48 20.87 45.03
N TYR A 1221 -20.61 19.87 45.21
CA TYR A 1221 -20.96 18.45 45.05
C TYR A 1221 -21.89 17.91 46.14
N ASP A 1222 -21.79 18.42 47.36
CA ASP A 1222 -22.62 17.96 48.49
C ASP A 1222 -24.09 18.31 48.27
N LEU A 1223 -24.38 19.56 47.89
CA LEU A 1223 -25.74 20.02 47.55
C LEU A 1223 -26.26 19.32 46.30
N PHE A 1224 -25.41 19.05 45.31
CA PHE A 1224 -25.79 18.24 44.14
C PHE A 1224 -26.28 16.85 44.56
N LYS A 1225 -25.57 16.20 45.47
CA LYS A 1225 -25.93 14.87 45.97
C LYS A 1225 -27.23 14.91 46.78
N GLU A 1226 -27.42 15.91 47.64
CA GLU A 1226 -28.67 16.12 48.39
C GLU A 1226 -29.88 16.32 47.46
N GLU A 1227 -29.70 17.01 46.35
CA GLU A 1227 -30.74 17.25 45.36
C GLU A 1227 -30.98 16.02 44.48
N LEU A 1228 -29.94 15.27 44.14
CA LEU A 1228 -30.06 14.01 43.42
C LEU A 1228 -30.88 12.98 44.23
N GLU A 1229 -30.72 12.96 45.56
CA GLU A 1229 -31.53 12.13 46.47
C GLU A 1229 -33.04 12.42 46.36
N LYS A 1230 -33.43 13.66 46.04
CA LYS A 1230 -34.85 14.07 45.88
C LYS A 1230 -35.44 13.60 44.56
N VAL A 1231 -34.63 13.41 43.53
CA VAL A 1231 -35.07 13.09 42.16
C VAL A 1231 -34.62 11.71 41.67
N LYS A 1232 -34.00 10.88 42.52
CA LYS A 1232 -33.47 9.56 42.15
C LYS A 1232 -34.48 8.57 41.54
N GLN A 1233 -35.79 8.80 41.72
CA GLN A 1233 -36.85 7.96 41.13
C GLN A 1233 -37.32 8.43 39.75
N PHE A 1234 -36.96 9.65 39.35
CA PHE A 1234 -37.42 10.29 38.13
C PHE A 1234 -36.88 9.59 36.88
N SER A 1235 -37.54 9.80 35.73
CA SER A 1235 -37.01 9.40 34.42
C SER A 1235 -35.74 10.20 34.06
N ALA A 1236 -34.99 9.76 33.06
CA ALA A 1236 -33.74 10.43 32.69
C ALA A 1236 -33.97 11.91 32.32
N ALA A 1237 -35.07 12.21 31.62
CA ALA A 1237 -35.43 13.57 31.23
C ALA A 1237 -35.90 14.43 32.42
N GLU A 1238 -36.65 13.86 33.35
CA GLU A 1238 -37.12 14.57 34.55
C GLU A 1238 -35.96 14.92 35.51
N ILE A 1239 -34.94 14.06 35.62
CA ILE A 1239 -33.70 14.35 36.37
C ILE A 1239 -33.01 15.57 35.76
N ILE A 1240 -32.84 15.59 34.43
CA ILE A 1240 -32.22 16.72 33.72
C ILE A 1240 -33.01 18.01 33.92
N GLU A 1241 -34.33 17.97 33.75
CA GLU A 1241 -35.16 19.17 33.87
C GLU A 1241 -35.15 19.74 35.31
N HIS A 1242 -35.07 18.87 36.33
CA HIS A 1242 -34.87 19.30 37.72
C HIS A 1242 -33.58 20.08 37.89
N PHE A 1243 -32.44 19.52 37.46
CA PHE A 1243 -31.15 20.17 37.63
C PHE A 1243 -31.02 21.43 36.77
N LYS A 1244 -31.59 21.45 35.56
CA LYS A 1244 -31.66 22.66 34.73
C LYS A 1244 -32.39 23.80 35.43
N LYS A 1245 -33.57 23.53 36.00
CA LYS A 1245 -34.36 24.53 36.74
C LYS A 1245 -33.66 24.97 38.01
N LEU A 1246 -33.04 24.03 38.72
CA LEU A 1246 -32.31 24.29 39.96
C LEU A 1246 -31.08 25.19 39.70
N GLY A 1247 -30.28 24.88 38.69
CA GLY A 1247 -29.13 25.69 38.27
C GLY A 1247 -29.55 27.10 37.84
N SER A 1248 -30.64 27.23 37.07
CA SER A 1248 -31.20 28.53 36.69
C SER A 1248 -31.69 29.34 37.89
N THR A 1249 -32.25 28.67 38.90
CA THR A 1249 -32.72 29.32 40.14
C THR A 1249 -31.55 29.75 41.02
N TRP A 1250 -30.52 28.91 41.16
CA TRP A 1250 -29.31 29.17 41.93
C TRP A 1250 -28.52 30.37 41.39
N THR A 1251 -28.43 30.47 40.07
CA THR A 1251 -27.74 31.56 39.36
C THR A 1251 -28.60 32.81 39.16
N GLU A 1252 -29.88 32.79 39.55
CA GLU A 1252 -30.88 33.83 39.25
C GLU A 1252 -30.99 34.15 37.73
N ASN A 1253 -30.94 33.12 36.89
CA ASN A 1253 -30.90 33.17 35.43
C ASN A 1253 -29.67 33.90 34.85
N LYS A 1254 -28.57 33.98 35.60
CA LYS A 1254 -27.26 34.36 35.04
C LYS A 1254 -26.73 33.17 34.22
N ASP A 1255 -26.14 33.46 33.05
CA ASP A 1255 -25.42 32.45 32.28
C ASP A 1255 -24.28 31.84 33.12
N PRO A 1256 -24.00 30.54 32.96
CA PRO A 1256 -22.98 29.86 33.75
C PRO A 1256 -21.58 30.37 33.39
N ASP A 1257 -20.67 30.38 34.36
CA ASP A 1257 -19.29 30.84 34.16
C ASP A 1257 -18.41 29.73 33.52
N ASP A 1258 -18.85 28.47 33.54
CA ASP A 1258 -18.27 27.33 32.81
C ASP A 1258 -19.36 26.47 32.16
N ASP A 1259 -18.99 25.59 31.22
CA ASP A 1259 -19.95 24.75 30.50
C ASP A 1259 -20.62 23.72 31.42
N VAL A 1260 -21.93 23.53 31.24
CA VAL A 1260 -22.74 22.62 32.04
C VAL A 1260 -23.24 21.48 31.17
N THR A 1261 -22.74 20.27 31.40
CA THR A 1261 -23.15 19.07 30.65
C THR A 1261 -23.59 17.93 31.57
N PHE A 1262 -24.72 17.30 31.24
CA PHE A 1262 -25.24 16.11 31.89
C PHE A 1262 -25.57 15.02 30.87
N VAL A 1263 -25.22 13.76 31.20
CA VAL A 1263 -25.69 12.58 30.48
C VAL A 1263 -26.32 11.62 31.50
N VAL A 1264 -27.62 11.36 31.37
CA VAL A 1264 -28.38 10.47 32.25
C VAL A 1264 -28.88 9.26 31.46
N ILE A 1265 -28.61 8.06 31.96
CA ILE A 1265 -28.92 6.78 31.32
C ILE A 1265 -29.69 5.92 32.31
N LYS A 1266 -30.94 5.55 32.01
CA LYS A 1266 -31.76 4.67 32.86
C LYS A 1266 -32.08 3.36 32.13
N MET A 1267 -31.90 2.23 32.81
CA MET A 1267 -32.24 0.91 32.26
C MET A 1267 -33.76 0.69 32.25
N LYS A 1268 -34.33 0.33 31.10
CA LYS A 1268 -35.76 0.03 30.92
C LYS A 1268 -36.10 -1.45 31.06
#